data_AF-A0A517QPY1-F1
#
_entry.id   AF-A0A517QPY1-F1
#
_cell.length_a   1.000
_cell.length_b   1.000
_cell.length_c   1.000
_cell.angle_alpha   90.00
_cell.angle_beta   90.00
_cell.angle_gamma   90.00
#
_symmetry.space_group_name_H-M   'P 1'
#
loop_
_entity.id
_entity.type
_entity.pdbx_description
1 polymer ?
#
loop_
_entity_poly.entity_id
_entity_poly.type
_entity_poly.pdbx_seq_one_letter_code
_entity_poly.pdbx_strand_id
1 'polypeptide(L)'
;MSCFYAPRQTFLQVAFFAIFLLVRQQSLCAQDLVPISASAENEVDLSSPDSVFPPGPSHSNLWQSLDSKQFNTDSFSGRREDVQGMLSAQSEAETQPATEPEHNPIQTVNYQEVENSGPAIQSAEKKTAQVAVAPKPATTAEAPSPNTEAEEKPGILTAEEVTRRRSAVELQTELADETKAQILQFYDRALESLKLHSESVKKTAELKGERERGPEAIKEKKAFLERPALKTDLEISKQTSLSELEQQRLAEEELANEVRRKIETWEAKAKVRAERKPQMPAILEKTKQQLEELQNAIKAPPVDGESPALTLARKTDQEALLILLQQQLEQTRVEQSRYEALTELFPLERDELMRKKSFHEKRLENWKLAIAEARRAESERQAREAKEKLRNTHPALRQLAERNTDLTQQRKTVQAELVTAEKLLKEIVEKSDEISKNFEDLRDKENLGALSTGAGMLLRNQRHRLPSPAKFRRHQRTAQKEITRLQLERMPLQDERDHLGDFETQIEAILAEVGTQRTISDDEIRETARDLLNDRQTYLDALLNDTGTLLMTQGEIDVKSQFLTAEITEYQSFIDERILWIPSAGIVNSSTFTRTLAGTRDIFSAENFVVSYNVLKQDILLHKYLYLTALFAAISVLVFLQRIRVLIAALGKKSKSQLTSNVTATLSALGLTLMISSVWPVLIWLIGWRLTSVSANDFTFASGIALQVTAIAFWTMEVLRQICRKKGIAETFLKWSPGSISAVHSHLLFLIAVSLPLMFLSTVSSVYNEGFWADSLGRISFIAFCGVLMMASMKMLRPTGQILGHLLQGNPDGLMYRTRKFWYPLSILSPCALGIMAGVGYQYTAEQLLVRLQFTFWLSISIVIAYTIITQWLLAARRQIAMDHARARRAAAMESNSEASGENGSSPVPPVDKPQVDLSTLNQQMVRLLRVTACVVMLSGSWMIWSQVMPALHVFNRIELWSTAVTVVESHTIDGEETLRTVTKQKWITFGNLLFAAGIVTVSIFGSKNLPGLLELSLLQRLPLDHGERNAITTLCRYACVLIGMIVACKTMGIGWSSVQWLVAALTVGLGFGLQEIFANFVSGLIILFERPIRIGDVVTIDNVTGSVSKIQIRATTIIDWDRKEYIVPNKEFVTGRLLNWTLSDKTNRVVINVGVAYGAETDLALEILNRVAQENPVVLNDPAPIASFEGFGDSTLSFNLRVYLPNLDNRLKVITDLHLTIDREFRKAGIEIAFPQMDLHIRSVNSESPVIPSLEQRRAELDDLNESKAA
;
A
#
# COMPACT_ATOMS: atom_id res chain seq x y z
N MET A 1 -24.84 12.58 -13.27
CA MET A 1 -23.82 13.35 -14.02
C MET A 1 -22.93 14.26 -13.16
N SER A 2 -23.27 14.56 -11.91
CA SER A 2 -22.51 15.42 -10.98
C SER A 2 -21.13 14.88 -10.52
N CYS A 3 -20.74 13.66 -10.91
CA CYS A 3 -19.52 13.00 -10.43
C CYS A 3 -18.25 13.30 -11.23
N PHE A 4 -18.33 13.75 -12.50
CA PHE A 4 -17.14 14.08 -13.29
C PHE A 4 -16.36 15.32 -12.79
N TYR A 5 -17.01 16.11 -11.92
CA TYR A 5 -16.44 17.30 -11.28
C TYR A 5 -16.42 17.20 -9.74
N ALA A 6 -16.86 16.09 -9.14
CA ALA A 6 -16.96 15.94 -7.69
C ALA A 6 -15.62 16.05 -6.91
N PRO A 7 -14.45 15.55 -7.39
CA PRO A 7 -13.20 15.80 -6.68
C PRO A 7 -12.74 17.26 -6.78
N ARG A 8 -13.36 18.08 -7.65
CA ARG A 8 -13.17 19.54 -7.65
C ARG A 8 -14.06 20.26 -6.61
N GLN A 9 -15.17 19.65 -6.18
CA GLN A 9 -16.05 20.22 -5.16
C GLN A 9 -15.52 20.05 -3.73
N THR A 10 -14.82 18.97 -3.39
CA THR A 10 -14.28 18.77 -2.04
C THR A 10 -13.21 19.81 -1.67
N PHE A 11 -12.34 20.17 -2.61
CA PHE A 11 -11.32 21.22 -2.38
C PHE A 11 -11.96 22.60 -2.25
N LEU A 12 -13.03 22.88 -3.00
CA LEU A 12 -13.80 24.12 -2.91
C LEU A 12 -14.67 24.18 -1.64
N GLN A 13 -15.25 23.06 -1.20
CA GLN A 13 -16.00 22.98 0.06
C GLN A 13 -15.07 23.22 1.24
N VAL A 14 -13.85 22.66 1.24
CA VAL A 14 -12.86 22.94 2.30
C VAL A 14 -12.40 24.41 2.26
N ALA A 15 -12.18 24.99 1.06
CA ALA A 15 -11.80 26.39 0.93
C ALA A 15 -12.91 27.38 1.31
N PHE A 16 -14.16 27.13 0.88
CA PHE A 16 -15.32 27.96 1.24
C PHE A 16 -15.69 27.81 2.71
N PHE A 17 -15.59 26.60 3.29
CA PHE A 17 -15.84 26.37 4.71
C PHE A 17 -14.76 27.00 5.58
N ALA A 18 -13.50 26.99 5.13
CA ALA A 18 -12.41 27.74 5.77
C ALA A 18 -12.61 29.26 5.68
N ILE A 19 -13.09 29.78 4.55
CA ILE A 19 -13.44 31.20 4.38
C ILE A 19 -14.64 31.57 5.26
N PHE A 20 -15.66 30.72 5.35
CA PHE A 20 -16.84 30.95 6.19
C PHE A 20 -16.49 30.89 7.69
N LEU A 21 -15.59 29.99 8.10
CA LEU A 21 -15.04 29.94 9.46
C LEU A 21 -14.18 31.17 9.77
N LEU A 22 -13.34 31.63 8.83
CA LEU A 22 -12.52 32.84 9.01
C LEU A 22 -13.36 34.14 9.10
N VAL A 23 -14.46 34.23 8.34
CA VAL A 23 -15.39 35.36 8.41
C VAL A 23 -16.21 35.32 9.70
N ARG A 24 -16.63 34.13 10.17
CA ARG A 24 -17.35 33.98 11.45
C ARG A 24 -16.45 34.30 12.66
N GLN A 25 -15.16 33.98 12.59
CA GLN A 25 -14.20 34.29 13.65
C GLN A 25 -13.83 35.78 13.72
N GLN A 26 -13.85 36.51 12.59
CA GLN A 26 -13.66 37.97 12.58
C GLN A 26 -14.88 38.75 13.08
N SER A 27 -16.10 38.24 12.90
CA SER A 27 -17.32 38.91 13.38
C SER A 27 -17.46 38.89 14.91
N LEU A 28 -16.85 37.91 15.60
CA LEU A 28 -16.92 37.78 17.06
C LEU A 28 -15.84 38.58 17.79
N CYS A 29 -14.78 39.03 17.11
CA CYS A 29 -13.68 39.81 17.72
C CYS A 29 -13.82 41.33 17.56
N ALA A 30 -14.90 41.82 16.96
CA ALA A 30 -15.10 43.24 16.67
C ALA A 30 -16.09 43.96 17.60
N GLN A 31 -16.66 43.25 18.57
CA GLN A 31 -17.44 43.84 19.66
C GLN A 31 -16.66 43.59 20.96
N ASP A 32 -16.56 44.64 21.78
CA ASP A 32 -15.87 44.71 23.07
C ASP A 32 -14.39 45.08 23.04
N LEU A 33 -14.13 46.38 22.91
CA LEU A 33 -12.94 47.03 23.50
C LEU A 33 -13.17 48.55 23.61
N VAL A 34 -13.65 48.99 24.79
CA VAL A 34 -13.35 50.32 25.38
C VAL A 34 -13.16 50.11 26.89
N PRO A 35 -12.15 50.75 27.54
CA PRO A 35 -11.54 50.28 28.77
C PRO A 35 -11.99 51.08 30.01
N ILE A 36 -11.73 50.58 31.23
CA ILE A 36 -11.40 51.39 32.42
C ILE A 36 -10.70 50.50 33.47
N SER A 37 -9.86 51.20 34.22
CA SER A 37 -8.80 50.86 35.14
C SER A 37 -9.15 50.29 36.52
N ALA A 38 -8.11 49.73 37.13
CA ALA A 38 -7.63 49.95 38.51
C ALA A 38 -7.99 48.95 39.64
N SER A 39 -6.90 48.54 40.28
CA SER A 39 -6.62 48.44 41.73
C SER A 39 -7.20 47.29 42.58
N ALA A 40 -6.26 46.46 43.02
CA ALA A 40 -5.81 46.29 44.41
C ALA A 40 -6.50 45.27 45.35
N GLU A 41 -5.62 44.45 45.93
CA GLU A 41 -5.51 44.01 47.34
C GLU A 41 -6.42 42.91 47.93
N ASN A 42 -5.73 41.81 48.30
CA ASN A 42 -5.72 41.07 49.58
C ASN A 42 -6.99 41.01 50.45
N GLU A 43 -7.41 39.79 50.85
CA GLU A 43 -7.20 39.22 52.20
C GLU A 43 -7.90 37.85 52.39
N VAL A 44 -7.13 36.91 52.94
CA VAL A 44 -7.38 36.05 54.13
C VAL A 44 -8.65 35.17 54.22
N ASP A 45 -8.41 33.86 54.05
CA ASP A 45 -8.56 32.74 55.00
C ASP A 45 -9.78 32.63 55.96
N LEU A 46 -10.53 31.52 55.87
CA LEU A 46 -10.72 30.48 56.91
C LEU A 46 -12.00 29.62 56.74
N SER A 47 -11.79 28.31 56.98
CA SER A 47 -12.71 27.32 57.59
C SER A 47 -13.85 26.66 56.78
N SER A 48 -13.73 25.33 56.70
CA SER A 48 -14.68 24.25 56.34
C SER A 48 -15.81 24.07 57.41
N PRO A 49 -16.82 23.16 57.31
CA PRO A 49 -16.90 21.96 56.44
C PRO A 49 -18.31 21.54 55.90
N ASP A 50 -18.28 20.41 55.19
CA ASP A 50 -19.30 19.36 55.04
C ASP A 50 -20.26 19.29 53.84
N SER A 51 -19.89 18.32 52.99
CA SER A 51 -20.72 17.23 52.46
C SER A 51 -21.64 17.52 51.26
N VAL A 52 -21.25 16.98 50.11
CA VAL A 52 -21.83 15.78 49.45
C VAL A 52 -21.38 15.81 47.97
N PHE A 53 -20.50 14.86 47.65
CA PHE A 53 -20.13 14.30 46.33
C PHE A 53 -19.86 15.24 45.12
N PRO A 54 -18.61 15.21 44.65
CA PRO A 54 -18.31 15.33 43.22
C PRO A 54 -17.26 14.27 42.79
N PRO A 55 -16.52 14.42 41.69
CA PRO A 55 -16.90 13.97 40.36
C PRO A 55 -15.84 13.04 39.74
N GLY A 56 -16.13 12.43 38.59
CA GLY A 56 -15.08 11.83 37.75
C GLY A 56 -14.21 12.88 37.07
N PRO A 57 -12.91 12.58 36.90
CA PRO A 57 -12.25 13.02 35.67
C PRO A 57 -11.27 12.00 35.08
N SER A 58 -10.97 12.28 33.80
CA SER A 58 -9.69 12.11 33.12
C SER A 58 -9.16 10.70 32.80
N HIS A 59 -9.16 10.45 31.50
CA HIS A 59 -8.21 9.62 30.78
C HIS A 59 -6.75 9.99 31.11
N SER A 60 -5.95 9.02 31.54
CA SER A 60 -4.69 8.64 30.87
C SER A 60 -4.01 7.47 31.61
N ASN A 61 -3.36 6.61 30.81
CA ASN A 61 -2.38 5.57 31.16
C ASN A 61 -2.91 4.21 31.66
N LEU A 62 -2.81 3.19 30.81
CA LEU A 62 -2.60 1.80 31.22
C LEU A 62 -1.71 1.08 30.19
N TRP A 63 -0.41 1.05 30.50
CA TRP A 63 0.56 0.00 30.15
C TRP A 63 1.37 -0.26 31.41
N GLN A 64 1.07 -1.38 32.08
CA GLN A 64 1.75 -2.09 33.18
C GLN A 64 0.67 -3.00 33.80
N SER A 65 0.86 -4.22 34.27
CA SER A 65 1.94 -5.21 34.29
C SER A 65 1.31 -6.49 34.89
N LEU A 66 1.98 -7.63 34.72
CA LEU A 66 1.84 -8.90 35.46
C LEU A 66 1.22 -8.80 36.88
N ASP A 67 0.35 -9.74 37.28
CA ASP A 67 0.74 -10.85 38.18
C ASP A 67 -0.42 -11.78 38.61
N SER A 68 -0.04 -13.02 38.97
CA SER A 68 -0.66 -13.94 39.95
C SER A 68 -2.04 -14.58 39.64
N LYS A 69 -2.09 -15.90 39.39
CA LYS A 69 -2.28 -17.03 40.36
C LYS A 69 -3.65 -17.07 41.02
N GLN A 70 -4.44 -18.11 40.72
CA GLN A 70 -4.90 -19.14 41.68
C GLN A 70 -5.81 -20.18 40.98
N PHE A 71 -5.39 -21.46 40.92
CA PHE A 71 -5.94 -22.60 41.69
C PHE A 71 -7.35 -23.04 41.21
N ASN A 72 -7.67 -24.31 40.95
CA ASN A 72 -7.04 -25.55 41.38
C ASN A 72 -7.42 -26.73 40.46
N THR A 73 -6.65 -27.79 40.66
CA THR A 73 -6.69 -29.19 40.19
C THR A 73 -8.09 -29.84 40.20
N ASP A 74 -8.36 -30.84 39.36
CA ASP A 74 -8.11 -32.24 39.74
C ASP A 74 -8.05 -33.24 38.56
N SER A 75 -6.95 -33.99 38.55
CA SER A 75 -6.91 -35.47 38.60
C SER A 75 -6.66 -36.32 37.33
N PHE A 76 -5.82 -37.33 37.59
CA PHE A 76 -5.49 -38.57 36.86
C PHE A 76 -4.57 -38.46 35.62
N SER A 77 -3.24 -38.52 35.78
CA SER A 77 -2.37 -39.68 36.12
C SER A 77 -1.91 -40.48 34.89
N GLY A 78 -0.60 -40.67 34.73
CA GLY A 78 -0.11 -41.75 33.87
C GLY A 78 1.29 -41.63 33.31
N ARG A 79 2.30 -41.51 34.18
CA ARG A 79 3.64 -42.13 34.09
C ARG A 79 4.34 -42.31 32.72
N ARG A 80 5.48 -41.61 32.65
CA ARG A 80 6.88 -42.11 32.64
C ARG A 80 7.52 -42.62 31.33
N GLU A 81 8.67 -41.97 31.07
CA GLU A 81 10.00 -42.56 30.75
C GLU A 81 10.08 -43.28 29.39
N ASP A 82 11.01 -43.00 28.46
CA ASP A 82 12.44 -42.74 28.62
C ASP A 82 13.10 -42.28 27.29
N VAL A 83 14.08 -41.38 27.43
CA VAL A 83 15.47 -41.49 26.92
C VAL A 83 15.73 -41.70 25.41
N GLN A 84 16.02 -40.58 24.74
CA GLN A 84 17.37 -40.17 24.32
C GLN A 84 18.42 -41.23 23.91
N GLY A 85 18.81 -41.19 22.64
CA GLY A 85 20.05 -41.76 22.10
C GLY A 85 19.89 -41.90 20.59
N MET A 86 20.83 -41.59 19.71
CA MET A 86 22.20 -41.06 19.77
C MET A 86 22.62 -40.99 18.29
N LEU A 87 23.47 -40.02 17.96
CA LEU A 87 24.21 -39.97 16.69
C LEU A 87 24.89 -41.30 16.35
N SER A 88 25.00 -41.64 15.07
CA SER A 88 26.28 -41.79 14.33
C SER A 88 26.16 -42.72 13.11
N ALA A 89 27.08 -42.47 12.15
CA ALA A 89 27.55 -43.38 11.10
C ALA A 89 26.64 -43.58 9.87
N GLN A 90 27.14 -43.68 8.64
CA GLN A 90 28.40 -43.29 7.99
C GLN A 90 28.18 -43.51 6.48
N SER A 91 28.98 -42.79 5.71
CA SER A 91 29.40 -42.93 4.31
C SER A 91 29.02 -44.16 3.45
N GLU A 92 28.95 -43.84 2.14
CA GLU A 92 29.57 -44.53 0.98
C GLU A 92 28.67 -45.20 -0.09
N ALA A 93 29.08 -44.87 -1.34
CA ALA A 93 29.04 -45.64 -2.59
C ALA A 93 27.78 -45.64 -3.50
N GLU A 94 27.88 -44.82 -4.56
CA GLU A 94 27.91 -45.18 -5.99
C GLU A 94 26.83 -46.05 -6.68
N THR A 95 26.68 -45.77 -7.99
CA THR A 95 26.09 -46.53 -9.11
C THR A 95 24.60 -46.38 -9.48
N GLN A 96 24.37 -45.65 -10.59
CA GLN A 96 23.32 -45.89 -11.61
C GLN A 96 23.56 -47.25 -12.33
N PRO A 97 22.67 -47.79 -13.22
CA PRO A 97 21.38 -47.28 -13.74
C PRO A 97 20.23 -48.31 -13.81
N ALA A 98 19.05 -47.81 -14.25
CA ALA A 98 17.98 -48.50 -15.00
C ALA A 98 17.13 -49.59 -14.31
N THR A 99 15.81 -49.35 -14.21
CA THR A 99 14.74 -50.13 -14.87
C THR A 99 13.37 -49.72 -14.30
N GLU A 100 12.53 -49.11 -15.15
CA GLU A 100 11.07 -49.07 -14.96
C GLU A 100 10.49 -50.45 -15.34
N PRO A 101 9.37 -50.83 -14.70
CA PRO A 101 8.22 -51.17 -15.54
C PRO A 101 6.92 -50.48 -15.11
N GLU A 102 6.11 -50.26 -16.14
CA GLU A 102 4.80 -49.64 -16.21
C GLU A 102 3.75 -50.24 -15.27
N HIS A 103 2.87 -49.37 -14.75
CA HIS A 103 1.41 -49.57 -14.85
C HIS A 103 0.68 -48.24 -14.65
N ASN A 104 -0.02 -47.79 -15.69
CA ASN A 104 -1.00 -46.71 -15.65
C ASN A 104 -2.21 -47.11 -16.50
N PRO A 105 -3.44 -46.93 -16.03
CA PRO A 105 -4.59 -46.81 -16.91
C PRO A 105 -5.06 -45.36 -17.02
N ILE A 106 -5.20 -44.91 -18.28
CA ILE A 106 -6.29 -44.07 -18.80
C ILE A 106 -6.38 -42.63 -18.24
N GLN A 107 -5.98 -41.64 -19.06
CA GLN A 107 -6.91 -40.61 -19.58
C GLN A 107 -6.23 -39.54 -20.46
N THR A 108 -6.77 -39.42 -21.68
CA THR A 108 -6.93 -38.22 -22.52
C THR A 108 -5.71 -37.41 -22.97
N VAL A 109 -5.35 -37.69 -24.23
CA VAL A 109 -4.44 -36.96 -25.13
C VAL A 109 -4.91 -35.52 -25.34
N ASN A 110 -4.02 -34.58 -25.06
CA ASN A 110 -4.11 -33.17 -25.43
C ASN A 110 -3.05 -32.90 -26.51
N TYR A 111 -3.47 -32.45 -27.70
CA TYR A 111 -2.58 -32.11 -28.80
C TYR A 111 -1.95 -30.73 -28.57
N GLN A 112 -0.67 -30.69 -28.20
CA GLN A 112 0.21 -29.55 -28.44
C GLN A 112 1.49 -30.05 -29.09
N GLU A 113 1.64 -29.74 -30.37
CA GLU A 113 2.84 -30.00 -31.15
C GLU A 113 3.77 -28.78 -31.05
N VAL A 114 5.03 -29.10 -30.81
CA VAL A 114 6.17 -28.20 -30.62
C VAL A 114 6.74 -27.85 -31.98
N GLU A 115 7.04 -26.57 -32.21
CA GLU A 115 7.89 -26.16 -33.33
C GLU A 115 9.00 -25.23 -32.81
N ASN A 116 10.25 -25.55 -33.15
CA ASN A 116 11.38 -24.65 -32.95
C ASN A 116 12.37 -24.77 -34.14
N SER A 117 12.74 -23.60 -34.66
CA SER A 117 13.96 -23.24 -35.44
C SER A 117 14.28 -23.91 -36.79
N GLY A 118 14.34 -23.09 -37.86
CA GLY A 118 14.70 -23.43 -39.25
C GLY A 118 16.21 -23.46 -39.57
N PRO A 119 16.60 -23.44 -40.88
CA PRO A 119 17.03 -22.17 -41.47
C PRO A 119 16.71 -21.91 -42.98
N ALA A 120 16.84 -20.62 -43.33
CA ALA A 120 16.90 -19.85 -44.59
C ALA A 120 17.07 -20.52 -45.99
N ILE A 121 16.40 -19.95 -47.02
CA ILE A 121 16.96 -19.11 -48.13
C ILE A 121 15.84 -18.59 -49.10
N GLN A 122 15.81 -17.27 -49.27
CA GLN A 122 15.53 -16.39 -50.43
C GLN A 122 14.42 -16.65 -51.50
N SER A 123 13.50 -15.67 -51.57
CA SER A 123 12.95 -14.93 -52.74
C SER A 123 12.43 -15.66 -54.00
N ALA A 124 11.14 -15.45 -54.34
CA ALA A 124 10.70 -14.87 -55.63
C ALA A 124 9.16 -14.64 -55.71
N GLU A 125 8.83 -13.41 -56.09
CA GLU A 125 7.68 -12.83 -56.81
C GLU A 125 6.29 -13.50 -56.99
N LYS A 126 5.29 -12.64 -56.77
CA LYS A 126 3.91 -12.59 -57.33
C LYS A 126 3.72 -13.26 -58.71
N LYS A 127 2.60 -13.99 -58.84
CA LYS A 127 1.64 -13.76 -59.94
C LYS A 127 0.23 -14.28 -59.66
N THR A 128 -0.73 -13.40 -59.97
CA THR A 128 -2.18 -13.56 -59.99
C THR A 128 -2.64 -14.54 -61.08
N ALA A 129 -3.65 -15.37 -60.81
CA ALA A 129 -4.58 -15.84 -61.84
C ALA A 129 -5.92 -16.30 -61.24
N GLN A 130 -6.99 -15.73 -61.78
CA GLN A 130 -8.38 -16.17 -61.65
C GLN A 130 -8.58 -17.56 -62.31
N VAL A 131 -9.63 -18.28 -61.91
CA VAL A 131 -10.72 -18.74 -62.79
C VAL A 131 -11.72 -19.58 -61.98
N ALA A 132 -13.00 -19.23 -62.14
CA ALA A 132 -14.18 -19.92 -61.62
C ALA A 132 -14.43 -21.24 -62.35
N VAL A 133 -15.28 -22.13 -61.80
CA VAL A 133 -16.44 -22.76 -62.46
C VAL A 133 -17.13 -23.66 -61.41
N ALA A 134 -18.43 -23.43 -61.20
CA ALA A 134 -19.35 -24.37 -60.55
C ALA A 134 -19.93 -25.33 -61.62
N PRO A 135 -20.48 -26.50 -61.22
CA PRO A 135 -21.94 -26.59 -61.37
C PRO A 135 -22.70 -27.39 -60.28
N LYS A 136 -24.01 -27.14 -60.30
CA LYS A 136 -25.13 -27.67 -59.52
C LYS A 136 -25.50 -29.14 -59.86
N PRO A 137 -26.37 -29.80 -59.05
CA PRO A 137 -26.56 -31.25 -59.01
C PRO A 137 -27.68 -31.77 -59.93
N ALA A 138 -27.63 -33.05 -60.27
CA ALA A 138 -28.73 -33.79 -60.89
C ALA A 138 -29.04 -35.08 -60.11
N THR A 139 -30.34 -35.35 -60.06
CA THR A 139 -31.09 -36.29 -59.23
C THR A 139 -31.18 -37.68 -59.88
N THR A 140 -31.52 -38.66 -59.04
CA THR A 140 -32.22 -39.93 -59.31
C THR A 140 -31.43 -41.10 -59.92
N ALA A 141 -31.39 -42.21 -59.18
CA ALA A 141 -31.24 -43.55 -59.75
C ALA A 141 -32.08 -44.56 -58.93
N GLU A 142 -32.98 -45.22 -59.63
CA GLU A 142 -33.76 -46.40 -59.25
C GLU A 142 -32.87 -47.63 -59.05
N ALA A 143 -33.38 -48.60 -58.27
CA ALA A 143 -32.87 -49.97 -58.23
C ALA A 143 -33.18 -50.72 -59.54
N PRO A 144 -32.37 -51.72 -59.93
CA PRO A 144 -32.83 -53.10 -59.83
C PRO A 144 -31.74 -54.14 -59.48
N SER A 145 -32.22 -55.38 -59.28
CA SER A 145 -31.57 -56.55 -58.66
C SER A 145 -30.68 -57.38 -59.64
N PRO A 146 -30.21 -58.61 -59.31
CA PRO A 146 -28.78 -58.96 -59.35
C PRO A 146 -28.41 -60.01 -60.41
N ASN A 147 -27.20 -59.92 -60.98
CA ASN A 147 -26.23 -61.02 -61.14
C ASN A 147 -25.19 -60.72 -62.22
N THR A 148 -23.99 -61.21 -61.92
CA THR A 148 -22.88 -61.60 -62.81
C THR A 148 -21.85 -60.53 -63.17
N GLU A 149 -20.60 -60.97 -63.00
CA GLU A 149 -19.32 -60.39 -63.42
C GLU A 149 -18.74 -59.31 -62.49
N ALA A 150 -18.06 -59.82 -61.46
CA ALA A 150 -17.14 -59.07 -60.62
C ALA A 150 -15.94 -58.62 -61.45
N GLU A 151 -16.02 -57.42 -62.01
CA GLU A 151 -14.84 -56.58 -62.21
C GLU A 151 -14.38 -56.07 -60.82
N GLU A 152 -13.15 -56.41 -60.45
CA GLU A 152 -12.50 -55.99 -59.22
C GLU A 152 -12.47 -54.45 -59.10
N LYS A 153 -13.36 -53.91 -58.26
CA LYS A 153 -13.14 -52.59 -57.63
C LYS A 153 -12.01 -52.72 -56.62
N PRO A 154 -11.07 -51.75 -56.52
CA PRO A 154 -10.00 -51.79 -55.54
C PRO A 154 -10.59 -51.84 -54.13
N GLY A 155 -10.20 -52.87 -53.37
CA GLY A 155 -10.77 -53.20 -52.07
C GLY A 155 -10.68 -52.05 -51.07
N ILE A 156 -11.81 -51.67 -50.48
CA ILE A 156 -11.86 -50.75 -49.35
C ILE A 156 -11.19 -51.45 -48.16
N LEU A 157 -10.16 -50.84 -47.58
CA LEU A 157 -9.46 -51.37 -46.41
C LEU A 157 -10.42 -51.44 -45.21
N THR A 158 -10.80 -52.65 -44.78
CA THR A 158 -11.70 -52.86 -43.63
C THR A 158 -10.93 -53.21 -42.36
N ALA A 159 -11.48 -52.89 -41.19
CA ALA A 159 -10.86 -53.24 -39.91
C ALA A 159 -10.64 -54.75 -39.77
N GLU A 160 -11.61 -55.56 -40.24
CA GLU A 160 -11.50 -57.02 -40.26
C GLU A 160 -10.33 -57.52 -41.11
N GLU A 161 -10.06 -56.86 -42.24
CA GLU A 161 -8.92 -57.20 -43.11
C GLU A 161 -7.58 -56.86 -42.47
N VAL A 162 -7.49 -55.72 -41.77
CA VAL A 162 -6.28 -55.32 -41.04
C VAL A 162 -6.04 -56.23 -39.82
N THR A 163 -7.10 -56.61 -39.08
CA THR A 163 -6.99 -57.58 -37.97
C THR A 163 -6.55 -58.96 -38.46
N ARG A 164 -7.01 -59.39 -39.63
CA ARG A 164 -6.57 -60.64 -40.29
C ARG A 164 -5.08 -60.57 -40.67
N ARG A 165 -4.62 -59.45 -41.23
CA ARG A 165 -3.19 -59.23 -41.57
C ARG A 165 -2.29 -59.19 -40.32
N ARG A 166 -2.76 -58.53 -39.26
CA ARG A 166 -2.08 -58.46 -37.95
C ARG A 166 -1.90 -59.85 -37.34
N SER A 167 -2.97 -60.63 -37.24
CA SER A 167 -2.93 -61.99 -36.69
C SER A 167 -2.08 -62.95 -37.53
N ALA A 168 -2.05 -62.79 -38.86
CA ALA A 168 -1.15 -63.56 -39.73
C ALA A 168 0.34 -63.30 -39.46
N VAL A 169 0.72 -62.06 -39.10
CA VAL A 169 2.11 -61.71 -38.74
C VAL A 169 2.46 -62.18 -37.32
N GLU A 170 1.51 -62.20 -36.38
CA GLU A 170 1.71 -62.77 -35.04
C GLU A 170 2.07 -64.26 -35.10
N LEU A 171 1.50 -64.99 -36.06
CA LEU A 171 1.70 -66.43 -36.28
C LEU A 171 2.99 -66.79 -37.06
N GLN A 172 3.71 -65.82 -37.64
CA GLN A 172 4.97 -66.08 -38.36
C GLN A 172 6.18 -66.15 -37.42
N THR A 173 7.01 -67.19 -37.59
CA THR A 173 8.22 -67.48 -36.80
C THR A 173 9.54 -67.15 -37.51
N GLU A 174 9.52 -66.72 -38.78
CA GLU A 174 10.72 -66.49 -39.61
C GLU A 174 11.23 -65.02 -39.60
N LEU A 175 10.52 -64.09 -38.95
CA LEU A 175 10.87 -62.67 -38.88
C LEU A 175 11.67 -62.35 -37.60
N ALA A 176 12.65 -61.44 -37.69
CA ALA A 176 13.35 -60.91 -36.53
C ALA A 176 12.37 -60.19 -35.58
N ASP A 177 12.52 -60.41 -34.27
CA ASP A 177 11.59 -59.91 -33.23
C ASP A 177 11.38 -58.39 -33.31
N GLU A 178 12.43 -57.64 -33.63
CA GLU A 178 12.39 -56.18 -33.76
C GLU A 178 11.56 -55.71 -34.98
N THR A 179 11.68 -56.39 -36.13
CA THR A 179 10.88 -56.10 -37.33
C THR A 179 9.42 -56.52 -37.14
N LYS A 180 9.18 -57.64 -36.44
CA LYS A 180 7.83 -58.12 -36.09
C LYS A 180 7.11 -57.11 -35.19
N ALA A 181 7.78 -56.55 -34.19
CA ALA A 181 7.22 -55.51 -33.33
C ALA A 181 6.84 -54.24 -34.10
N GLN A 182 7.69 -53.79 -35.03
CA GLN A 182 7.40 -52.61 -35.87
C GLN A 182 6.18 -52.84 -36.79
N ILE A 183 6.06 -54.03 -37.39
CA ILE A 183 4.91 -54.38 -38.24
C ILE A 183 3.60 -54.36 -37.44
N LEU A 184 3.59 -54.96 -36.24
CA LEU A 184 2.42 -54.96 -35.37
C LEU A 184 2.02 -53.54 -34.97
N GLN A 185 2.98 -52.66 -34.67
CA GLN A 185 2.72 -51.26 -34.33
C GLN A 185 2.08 -50.47 -35.49
N PHE A 186 2.44 -50.77 -36.75
CA PHE A 186 1.76 -50.16 -37.91
C PHE A 186 0.33 -50.66 -38.06
N TYR A 187 0.07 -51.96 -37.85
CA TYR A 187 -1.30 -52.48 -37.90
C TYR A 187 -2.17 -52.00 -36.73
N ASP A 188 -1.61 -51.82 -35.53
CA ASP A 188 -2.34 -51.26 -34.39
C ASP A 188 -2.75 -49.80 -34.64
N ARG A 189 -1.84 -48.98 -35.19
CA ARG A 189 -2.16 -47.60 -35.62
C ARG A 189 -3.19 -47.54 -36.74
N ALA A 190 -3.12 -48.48 -37.69
CA ALA A 190 -4.12 -48.62 -38.75
C ALA A 190 -5.51 -48.94 -38.19
N LEU A 191 -5.59 -49.86 -37.21
CA LEU A 191 -6.85 -50.21 -36.54
C LEU A 191 -7.41 -49.05 -35.71
N GLU A 192 -6.56 -48.30 -35.00
CA GLU A 192 -6.96 -47.09 -34.28
C GLU A 192 -7.53 -46.02 -35.23
N SER A 193 -6.86 -45.80 -36.36
CA SER A 193 -7.31 -44.86 -37.41
C SER A 193 -8.67 -45.25 -37.98
N LEU A 194 -8.90 -46.55 -38.24
CA LEU A 194 -10.19 -47.06 -38.72
C LEU A 194 -11.30 -46.98 -37.65
N LYS A 195 -10.96 -47.14 -36.36
CA LYS A 195 -11.91 -46.93 -35.27
C LYS A 195 -12.34 -45.46 -35.20
N LEU A 196 -11.39 -44.53 -35.20
CA LEU A 196 -11.66 -43.09 -35.22
C LEU A 196 -12.45 -42.67 -36.47
N HIS A 197 -12.20 -43.31 -37.62
CA HIS A 197 -12.98 -43.10 -38.83
C HIS A 197 -14.44 -43.46 -38.59
N SER A 198 -14.74 -44.63 -38.01
CA SER A 198 -16.12 -45.05 -37.71
C SER A 198 -16.86 -44.09 -36.76
N GLU A 199 -16.16 -43.54 -35.76
CA GLU A 199 -16.71 -42.54 -34.85
C GLU A 199 -16.98 -41.21 -35.57
N SER A 200 -16.07 -40.78 -36.44
CA SER A 200 -16.22 -39.59 -37.28
C SER A 200 -17.38 -39.73 -38.27
N VAL A 201 -17.60 -40.92 -38.84
CA VAL A 201 -18.77 -41.22 -39.68
C VAL A 201 -20.08 -41.04 -38.90
N LYS A 202 -20.18 -41.60 -37.69
CA LYS A 202 -21.36 -41.43 -36.83
C LYS A 202 -21.64 -39.97 -36.52
N LYS A 203 -20.62 -39.22 -36.07
CA LYS A 203 -20.74 -37.77 -35.80
C LYS A 203 -21.15 -36.99 -37.05
N THR A 204 -20.60 -37.33 -38.21
CA THR A 204 -20.97 -36.69 -39.48
C THR A 204 -22.44 -36.93 -39.83
N ALA A 205 -22.96 -38.14 -39.59
CA ALA A 205 -24.37 -38.46 -39.80
C ALA A 205 -25.29 -37.67 -38.84
N GLU A 206 -24.93 -37.56 -37.57
CA GLU A 206 -25.66 -36.74 -36.59
C GLU A 206 -25.72 -35.27 -37.01
N LEU A 207 -24.58 -34.69 -37.42
CA LEU A 207 -24.49 -33.31 -37.88
C LEU A 207 -25.33 -33.06 -39.15
N LYS A 208 -25.37 -34.03 -40.09
CA LYS A 208 -26.26 -33.97 -41.26
C LYS A 208 -27.73 -33.98 -40.85
N GLY A 209 -28.12 -34.89 -39.96
CA GLY A 209 -29.50 -34.99 -39.48
C GLY A 209 -29.98 -33.77 -38.70
N GLU A 210 -29.09 -33.06 -37.99
CA GLU A 210 -29.42 -31.77 -37.38
C GLU A 210 -29.57 -30.64 -38.41
N ARG A 211 -28.71 -30.61 -39.43
CA ARG A 211 -28.81 -29.64 -40.54
C ARG A 211 -30.13 -29.79 -41.29
N GLU A 212 -30.59 -31.02 -41.51
CA GLU A 212 -31.84 -31.32 -42.23
C GLU A 212 -33.10 -30.96 -41.43
N ARG A 213 -33.10 -31.16 -40.11
CA ARG A 213 -34.21 -30.76 -39.22
C ARG A 213 -34.25 -29.25 -38.90
N GLY A 214 -33.14 -28.55 -39.16
CA GLY A 214 -32.96 -27.12 -38.89
C GLY A 214 -34.05 -26.20 -39.45
N PRO A 215 -34.38 -26.26 -40.76
CA PRO A 215 -35.36 -25.38 -41.38
C PRO A 215 -36.76 -25.49 -40.77
N GLU A 216 -37.19 -26.71 -40.40
CA GLU A 216 -38.48 -26.92 -39.74
C GLU A 216 -38.50 -26.30 -38.35
N ALA A 217 -37.43 -26.48 -37.57
CA ALA A 217 -37.28 -25.83 -36.27
C ALA A 217 -37.27 -24.30 -36.39
N ILE A 218 -36.58 -23.72 -37.39
CA ILE A 218 -36.58 -22.27 -37.65
C ILE A 218 -38.01 -21.77 -37.89
N LYS A 219 -38.80 -22.50 -38.69
CA LYS A 219 -40.20 -22.14 -38.99
C LYS A 219 -41.08 -22.19 -37.73
N GLU A 220 -40.94 -23.23 -36.91
CA GLU A 220 -41.67 -23.37 -35.65
C GLU A 220 -41.35 -22.22 -34.67
N LYS A 221 -40.06 -21.89 -34.52
CA LYS A 221 -39.61 -20.81 -33.63
C LYS A 221 -40.06 -19.42 -34.10
N LYS A 222 -39.98 -19.14 -35.41
CA LYS A 222 -40.53 -17.89 -35.98
C LYS A 222 -42.04 -17.79 -35.72
N ALA A 223 -42.78 -18.87 -35.95
CA ALA A 223 -44.22 -18.90 -35.69
C ALA A 223 -44.58 -18.71 -34.20
N PHE A 224 -43.71 -19.11 -33.27
CA PHE A 224 -43.89 -18.80 -31.84
C PHE A 224 -43.66 -17.31 -31.54
N LEU A 225 -42.60 -16.71 -32.11
CA LEU A 225 -42.24 -15.31 -31.87
C LEU A 225 -43.24 -14.31 -32.48
N GLU A 226 -43.91 -14.68 -33.57
CA GLU A 226 -44.94 -13.85 -34.22
C GLU A 226 -46.29 -13.81 -33.45
N ARG A 227 -46.50 -14.72 -32.48
CA ARG A 227 -47.73 -14.70 -31.65
C ARG A 227 -47.77 -13.43 -30.78
N PRO A 228 -48.96 -12.93 -30.38
CA PRO A 228 -49.09 -11.82 -29.44
C PRO A 228 -48.39 -12.10 -28.10
N ALA A 229 -47.97 -11.05 -27.39
CA ALA A 229 -47.36 -11.18 -26.07
C ALA A 229 -48.24 -12.01 -25.14
N LEU A 230 -47.63 -12.95 -24.40
CA LEU A 230 -48.33 -13.79 -23.43
C LEU A 230 -48.90 -12.88 -22.32
N LYS A 231 -50.17 -13.07 -21.94
CA LYS A 231 -50.83 -12.26 -20.90
C LYS A 231 -50.20 -12.54 -19.53
N THR A 232 -49.65 -11.51 -18.90
CA THR A 232 -48.99 -11.60 -17.59
C THR A 232 -49.93 -11.36 -16.40
N ASP A 233 -51.18 -10.99 -16.67
CA ASP A 233 -52.17 -10.68 -15.64
C ASP A 233 -52.58 -11.95 -14.88
N LEU A 234 -52.76 -11.82 -13.57
CA LEU A 234 -53.17 -12.91 -12.69
C LEU A 234 -54.69 -12.91 -12.51
N GLU A 235 -55.33 -14.05 -12.74
CA GLU A 235 -56.74 -14.26 -12.41
C GLU A 235 -56.87 -14.68 -10.95
N ILE A 236 -56.86 -13.70 -10.03
CA ILE A 236 -56.95 -13.95 -8.59
C ILE A 236 -58.42 -13.86 -8.16
N SER A 237 -58.98 -14.95 -7.64
CA SER A 237 -60.30 -14.94 -7.00
C SER A 237 -60.25 -14.15 -5.69
N LYS A 238 -61.28 -13.34 -5.40
CA LYS A 238 -61.38 -12.54 -4.16
C LYS A 238 -61.41 -13.37 -2.86
N GLN A 239 -61.55 -14.69 -2.95
CA GLN A 239 -61.63 -15.62 -1.82
C GLN A 239 -60.38 -16.50 -1.63
N THR A 240 -59.32 -16.29 -2.41
CA THR A 240 -58.10 -17.12 -2.36
C THR A 240 -57.36 -16.90 -1.03
N SER A 241 -57.04 -17.99 -0.33
CA SER A 241 -56.29 -17.95 0.94
C SER A 241 -54.81 -17.62 0.72
N LEU A 242 -54.13 -17.05 1.73
CA LEU A 242 -52.70 -16.70 1.64
C LEU A 242 -51.83 -17.92 1.31
N SER A 243 -52.15 -19.09 1.88
CA SER A 243 -51.46 -20.36 1.64
C SER A 243 -51.59 -20.84 0.19
N GLU A 244 -52.76 -20.65 -0.43
CA GLU A 244 -52.98 -21.01 -1.85
C GLU A 244 -52.18 -20.09 -2.78
N LEU A 245 -52.11 -18.79 -2.47
CA LEU A 245 -51.28 -17.84 -3.23
C LEU A 245 -49.79 -18.21 -3.15
N GLU A 246 -49.31 -18.64 -1.98
CA GLU A 246 -47.91 -19.08 -1.80
C GLU A 246 -47.57 -20.36 -2.57
N GLN A 247 -48.50 -21.33 -2.61
CA GLN A 247 -48.34 -22.54 -3.43
C GLN A 247 -48.26 -22.22 -4.93
N GLN A 248 -49.12 -21.32 -5.43
CA GLN A 248 -49.10 -20.90 -6.83
C GLN A 248 -47.81 -20.14 -7.17
N ARG A 249 -47.30 -19.30 -6.26
CA ARG A 249 -46.00 -18.62 -6.41
C ARG A 249 -44.85 -19.63 -6.53
N LEU A 250 -44.83 -20.68 -5.71
CA LEU A 250 -43.81 -21.74 -5.75
C LEU A 250 -43.82 -22.49 -7.09
N ALA A 251 -45.00 -22.83 -7.60
CA ALA A 251 -45.14 -23.48 -8.91
C ALA A 251 -44.62 -22.59 -10.05
N GLU A 252 -44.91 -21.28 -10.01
CA GLU A 252 -44.39 -20.32 -10.99
C GLU A 252 -42.87 -20.15 -10.88
N GLU A 253 -42.32 -20.19 -9.67
CA GLU A 253 -40.88 -20.13 -9.40
C GLU A 253 -40.13 -21.34 -9.98
N GLU A 254 -40.71 -22.53 -9.88
CA GLU A 254 -40.14 -23.74 -10.50
C GLU A 254 -40.08 -23.62 -12.03
N LEU A 255 -41.14 -23.10 -12.67
CA LEU A 255 -41.17 -22.84 -14.11
C LEU A 255 -40.13 -21.79 -14.54
N ALA A 256 -39.99 -20.71 -13.76
CA ALA A 256 -38.97 -19.69 -14.01
C ALA A 256 -37.55 -20.30 -13.95
N ASN A 257 -37.30 -21.17 -12.97
CA ASN A 257 -36.03 -21.86 -12.81
C ASN A 257 -35.76 -22.85 -13.95
N GLU A 258 -36.78 -23.54 -14.47
CA GLU A 258 -36.64 -24.41 -15.63
C GLU A 258 -36.19 -23.64 -16.88
N VAL A 259 -36.78 -22.46 -17.12
CA VAL A 259 -36.37 -21.59 -18.22
C VAL A 259 -34.94 -21.09 -18.03
N ARG A 260 -34.54 -20.77 -16.78
CA ARG A 260 -33.18 -20.36 -16.47
C ARG A 260 -32.15 -21.43 -16.80
N ARG A 261 -32.40 -22.69 -16.40
CA ARG A 261 -31.57 -23.85 -16.78
C ARG A 261 -31.46 -24.01 -18.29
N LYS A 262 -32.56 -23.82 -19.02
CA LYS A 262 -32.54 -23.86 -20.50
C LYS A 262 -31.67 -22.75 -21.10
N ILE A 263 -31.69 -21.54 -20.55
CA ILE A 263 -30.81 -20.45 -20.96
C ILE A 263 -29.34 -20.80 -20.70
N GLU A 264 -29.00 -21.33 -19.53
CA GLU A 264 -27.63 -21.75 -19.20
C GLU A 264 -27.11 -22.81 -20.19
N THR A 265 -27.93 -23.81 -20.52
CA THR A 265 -27.55 -24.81 -21.53
C THR A 265 -27.40 -24.21 -22.93
N TRP A 266 -28.19 -23.19 -23.27
CA TRP A 266 -28.09 -22.46 -24.53
C TRP A 266 -26.80 -21.61 -24.57
N GLU A 267 -26.47 -20.90 -23.49
CA GLU A 267 -25.24 -20.11 -23.36
C GLU A 267 -23.98 -20.99 -23.47
N ALA A 268 -23.98 -22.16 -22.83
CA ALA A 268 -22.90 -23.13 -22.95
C ALA A 268 -22.70 -23.58 -24.42
N LYS A 269 -23.80 -23.88 -25.14
CA LYS A 269 -23.75 -24.19 -26.58
C LYS A 269 -23.28 -23.00 -27.42
N ALA A 270 -23.68 -21.78 -27.06
CA ALA A 270 -23.29 -20.55 -27.73
C ALA A 270 -21.78 -20.34 -27.67
N LYS A 271 -21.20 -20.54 -26.48
CA LYS A 271 -19.77 -20.36 -26.22
C LYS A 271 -18.93 -21.37 -27.00
N VAL A 272 -19.30 -22.65 -26.96
CA VAL A 272 -18.63 -23.70 -27.75
C VAL A 272 -18.69 -23.37 -29.25
N ARG A 273 -19.83 -22.87 -29.74
CA ARG A 273 -19.96 -22.42 -31.14
C ARG A 273 -19.06 -21.22 -31.46
N ALA A 274 -19.01 -20.23 -30.57
CA ALA A 274 -18.22 -19.01 -30.74
C ALA A 274 -16.72 -19.30 -30.80
N GLU A 275 -16.24 -20.27 -30.01
CA GLU A 275 -14.84 -20.70 -30.00
C GLU A 275 -14.48 -21.59 -31.20
N ARG A 276 -15.38 -22.51 -31.58
CA ARG A 276 -15.12 -23.51 -32.62
C ARG A 276 -15.23 -22.97 -34.05
N LYS A 277 -16.20 -22.08 -34.31
CA LYS A 277 -16.44 -21.49 -35.65
C LYS A 277 -15.20 -20.80 -36.28
N PRO A 278 -14.44 -19.93 -35.58
CA PRO A 278 -13.27 -19.27 -36.18
C PRO A 278 -12.08 -20.20 -36.42
N GLN A 279 -12.00 -21.34 -35.73
CA GLN A 279 -10.90 -22.31 -35.87
C GLN A 279 -11.09 -23.23 -37.10
N MET A 280 -12.33 -23.41 -37.57
CA MET A 280 -12.65 -24.37 -38.63
C MET A 280 -11.94 -24.14 -39.97
N PRO A 281 -11.79 -22.90 -40.49
CA PRO A 281 -11.02 -22.67 -41.71
C PRO A 281 -9.55 -23.13 -41.59
N ALA A 282 -8.93 -22.85 -40.44
CA ALA A 282 -7.56 -23.27 -40.16
C ALA A 282 -7.44 -24.80 -40.03
N ILE A 283 -8.43 -25.45 -39.39
CA ILE A 283 -8.49 -26.93 -39.31
C ILE A 283 -8.67 -27.53 -40.70
N LEU A 284 -9.54 -26.97 -41.55
CA LEU A 284 -9.74 -27.42 -42.93
C LEU A 284 -8.48 -27.28 -43.76
N GLU A 285 -7.74 -26.17 -43.61
CA GLU A 285 -6.48 -25.95 -44.31
C GLU A 285 -5.40 -26.92 -43.84
N LYS A 286 -5.21 -27.07 -42.52
CA LYS A 286 -4.26 -28.04 -41.94
C LYS A 286 -4.57 -29.48 -42.37
N THR A 287 -5.84 -29.89 -42.31
CA THR A 287 -6.26 -31.25 -42.72
C THR A 287 -6.03 -31.49 -44.21
N LYS A 288 -6.23 -30.48 -45.06
CA LYS A 288 -5.93 -30.57 -46.50
C LYS A 288 -4.43 -30.71 -46.76
N GLN A 289 -3.60 -29.93 -46.07
CA GLN A 289 -2.14 -30.03 -46.18
C GLN A 289 -1.64 -31.42 -45.77
N GLN A 290 -2.09 -31.92 -44.62
CA GLN A 290 -1.76 -33.28 -44.16
C GLN A 290 -2.21 -34.37 -45.15
N LEU A 291 -3.37 -34.18 -45.79
CA LEU A 291 -3.88 -35.11 -46.80
C LEU A 291 -3.01 -35.09 -48.07
N GLU A 292 -2.55 -33.91 -48.51
CA GLU A 292 -1.66 -33.76 -49.66
C GLU A 292 -0.27 -34.36 -49.40
N GLU A 293 0.30 -34.10 -48.21
CA GLU A 293 1.57 -34.70 -47.76
C GLU A 293 1.48 -36.23 -47.71
N LEU A 294 0.41 -36.77 -47.14
CA LEU A 294 0.20 -38.21 -47.04
C LEU A 294 -0.02 -38.85 -48.41
N GLN A 295 -0.78 -38.21 -49.31
CA GLN A 295 -0.94 -38.68 -50.69
C GLN A 295 0.38 -38.72 -51.45
N ASN A 296 1.28 -37.77 -51.18
CA ASN A 296 2.62 -37.76 -51.76
C ASN A 296 3.51 -38.85 -51.13
N ALA A 297 3.40 -39.08 -49.81
CA ALA A 297 4.12 -40.14 -49.10
C ALA A 297 3.70 -41.56 -49.55
N ILE A 298 2.42 -41.79 -49.83
CA ILE A 298 1.91 -43.07 -50.36
C ILE A 298 2.43 -43.35 -51.79
N LYS A 299 2.74 -42.29 -52.57
CA LYS A 299 3.27 -42.38 -53.94
C LYS A 299 4.80 -42.50 -53.99
N ALA A 300 5.50 -42.32 -52.86
CA ALA A 300 6.95 -42.40 -52.80
C ALA A 300 7.44 -43.86 -53.04
N PRO A 301 8.59 -44.05 -53.70
CA PRO A 301 9.17 -45.38 -53.90
C PRO A 301 9.54 -46.05 -52.56
N PRO A 302 9.57 -47.40 -52.49
CA PRO A 302 9.95 -48.12 -51.26
C PRO A 302 11.36 -47.74 -50.81
N VAL A 303 11.58 -47.69 -49.50
CA VAL A 303 12.87 -47.35 -48.90
C VAL A 303 13.84 -48.51 -49.11
N ASP A 304 15.05 -48.21 -49.60
CA ASP A 304 16.07 -49.22 -49.92
C ASP A 304 16.45 -50.05 -48.67
N GLY A 305 16.25 -51.37 -48.73
CA GLY A 305 16.60 -52.32 -47.66
C GLY A 305 15.45 -52.78 -46.74
N GLU A 306 14.21 -52.34 -46.95
CA GLU A 306 13.05 -52.80 -46.15
C GLU A 306 12.49 -54.17 -46.57
N SER A 307 12.00 -54.95 -45.59
CA SER A 307 11.30 -56.21 -45.87
C SER A 307 9.93 -55.94 -46.53
N PRO A 308 9.47 -56.79 -47.49
CA PRO A 308 8.18 -56.60 -48.17
C PRO A 308 6.97 -56.53 -47.20
N ALA A 309 7.04 -57.25 -46.08
CA ALA A 309 6.02 -57.25 -45.04
C ALA A 309 5.94 -55.91 -44.28
N LEU A 310 7.09 -55.28 -44.01
CA LEU A 310 7.15 -53.97 -43.36
C LEU A 310 6.64 -52.86 -44.29
N THR A 311 7.00 -52.91 -45.58
CA THR A 311 6.47 -51.96 -46.58
C THR A 311 4.95 -52.08 -46.73
N LEU A 312 4.41 -53.31 -46.70
CA LEU A 312 2.96 -53.55 -46.74
C LEU A 312 2.25 -53.02 -45.48
N ALA A 313 2.83 -53.22 -44.30
CA ALA A 313 2.27 -52.74 -43.04
C ALA A 313 2.26 -51.20 -42.97
N ARG A 314 3.36 -50.54 -43.35
CA ARG A 314 3.42 -49.07 -43.46
C ARG A 314 2.40 -48.52 -44.45
N LYS A 315 2.26 -49.14 -45.62
CA LYS A 315 1.28 -48.72 -46.63
C LYS A 315 -0.15 -48.89 -46.12
N THR A 316 -0.43 -49.96 -45.39
CA THR A 316 -1.75 -50.22 -44.77
C THR A 316 -2.08 -49.15 -43.71
N ASP A 317 -1.11 -48.74 -42.89
CA ASP A 317 -1.27 -47.64 -41.92
C ASP A 317 -1.53 -46.30 -42.62
N GLN A 318 -0.74 -45.96 -43.65
CA GLN A 318 -0.94 -44.74 -44.42
C GLN A 318 -2.29 -44.70 -45.14
N GLU A 319 -2.77 -45.83 -45.69
CA GLU A 319 -4.10 -45.96 -46.31
C GLU A 319 -5.22 -45.79 -45.27
N ALA A 320 -5.08 -46.38 -44.09
CA ALA A 320 -6.04 -46.20 -42.99
C ALA A 320 -6.10 -44.74 -42.51
N LEU A 321 -4.95 -44.08 -42.38
CA LEU A 321 -4.86 -42.68 -41.99
C LEU A 321 -5.43 -41.74 -43.07
N LEU A 322 -5.27 -42.08 -44.35
CA LEU A 322 -5.89 -41.35 -45.46
C LEU A 322 -7.43 -41.42 -45.40
N ILE A 323 -7.99 -42.59 -45.13
CA ILE A 323 -9.44 -42.78 -44.95
C ILE A 323 -9.97 -41.98 -43.76
N LEU A 324 -9.20 -41.91 -42.66
CA LEU A 324 -9.55 -41.08 -41.50
C LEU A 324 -9.54 -39.58 -41.85
N LEU A 325 -8.45 -39.06 -42.43
CA LEU A 325 -8.31 -37.64 -42.75
C LEU A 325 -9.35 -37.18 -43.78
N GLN A 326 -9.67 -38.01 -44.78
CA GLN A 326 -10.76 -37.73 -45.73
C GLN A 326 -12.11 -37.59 -45.01
N GLN A 327 -12.38 -38.47 -44.07
CA GLN A 327 -13.61 -38.43 -43.29
C GLN A 327 -13.66 -37.24 -42.33
N GLN A 328 -12.54 -36.88 -41.68
CA GLN A 328 -12.44 -35.70 -40.84
C GLN A 328 -12.63 -34.40 -41.63
N LEU A 329 -12.11 -34.36 -42.87
CA LEU A 329 -12.35 -33.26 -43.79
C LEU A 329 -13.85 -33.12 -44.10
N GLU A 330 -14.54 -34.21 -44.42
CA GLU A 330 -15.99 -34.20 -44.63
C GLU A 330 -16.77 -33.85 -43.37
N GLN A 331 -16.39 -34.38 -42.21
CA GLN A 331 -17.00 -34.02 -40.93
C GLN A 331 -16.92 -32.50 -40.71
N THR A 332 -15.74 -31.91 -40.90
CA THR A 332 -15.51 -30.47 -40.69
C THR A 332 -16.28 -29.62 -41.70
N ARG A 333 -16.40 -30.06 -42.96
CA ARG A 333 -17.24 -29.41 -44.00
C ARG A 333 -18.73 -29.46 -43.66
N VAL A 334 -19.23 -30.64 -43.26
CA VAL A 334 -20.62 -30.82 -42.85
C VAL A 334 -20.90 -29.93 -41.63
N GLU A 335 -20.00 -29.92 -40.66
CA GLU A 335 -20.07 -29.06 -39.48
C GLU A 335 -20.13 -27.57 -39.87
N GLN A 336 -19.35 -27.13 -40.86
CA GLN A 336 -19.39 -25.75 -41.37
C GLN A 336 -20.76 -25.44 -42.00
N SER A 337 -21.23 -26.31 -42.88
CA SER A 337 -22.51 -26.15 -43.55
C SER A 337 -23.69 -26.18 -42.57
N ARG A 338 -23.59 -26.96 -41.47
CA ARG A 338 -24.56 -26.96 -40.38
C ARG A 338 -24.58 -25.59 -39.69
N TYR A 339 -23.42 -25.05 -39.34
CA TYR A 339 -23.38 -23.72 -38.71
C TYR A 339 -23.95 -22.63 -39.62
N GLU A 340 -23.67 -22.69 -40.92
CA GLU A 340 -24.23 -21.76 -41.91
C GLU A 340 -25.76 -21.90 -42.00
N ALA A 341 -26.27 -23.12 -42.18
CA ALA A 341 -27.71 -23.41 -42.26
C ALA A 341 -28.49 -23.07 -40.97
N LEU A 342 -27.88 -23.26 -39.80
CA LEU A 342 -28.46 -23.00 -38.48
C LEU A 342 -28.03 -21.64 -37.90
N THR A 343 -27.62 -20.69 -38.75
CA THR A 343 -27.27 -19.34 -38.29
C THR A 343 -28.49 -18.60 -37.72
N GLU A 344 -29.66 -18.77 -38.34
CA GLU A 344 -30.89 -18.13 -37.88
C GLU A 344 -31.55 -18.84 -36.69
N LEU A 345 -31.39 -20.16 -36.56
CA LEU A 345 -32.06 -20.93 -35.49
C LEU A 345 -31.62 -20.47 -34.10
N PHE A 346 -30.31 -20.26 -33.93
CA PHE A 346 -29.72 -19.97 -32.64
C PHE A 346 -30.19 -18.66 -31.98
N PRO A 347 -30.24 -17.50 -32.68
CA PRO A 347 -30.85 -16.29 -32.13
C PRO A 347 -32.36 -16.43 -31.92
N LEU A 348 -33.08 -17.21 -32.74
CA LEU A 348 -34.51 -17.44 -32.53
C LEU A 348 -34.79 -18.26 -31.26
N GLU A 349 -33.98 -19.27 -30.97
CA GLU A 349 -34.05 -20.03 -29.69
C GLU A 349 -33.77 -19.12 -28.49
N ARG A 350 -32.78 -18.23 -28.60
CA ARG A 350 -32.51 -17.21 -27.57
C ARG A 350 -33.73 -16.35 -27.33
N ASP A 351 -34.32 -15.81 -28.39
CA ASP A 351 -35.43 -14.87 -28.30
C ASP A 351 -36.69 -15.56 -27.72
N GLU A 352 -36.91 -16.84 -28.04
CA GLU A 352 -37.95 -17.66 -27.39
C GLU A 352 -37.70 -17.79 -25.89
N LEU A 353 -36.50 -18.22 -25.51
CA LEU A 353 -36.14 -18.43 -24.10
C LEU A 353 -36.20 -17.13 -23.30
N MET A 354 -35.71 -16.02 -23.86
CA MET A 354 -35.78 -14.70 -23.24
C MET A 354 -37.23 -14.21 -23.09
N ARG A 355 -38.09 -14.50 -24.07
CA ARG A 355 -39.51 -14.19 -23.98
C ARG A 355 -40.18 -15.00 -22.86
N LYS A 356 -39.91 -16.31 -22.78
CA LYS A 356 -40.41 -17.18 -21.69
C LYS A 356 -39.89 -16.73 -20.32
N LYS A 357 -38.61 -16.39 -20.21
CA LYS A 357 -38.00 -15.85 -18.99
C LYS A 357 -38.75 -14.60 -18.54
N SER A 358 -38.88 -13.62 -19.43
CA SER A 358 -39.58 -12.36 -19.12
C SER A 358 -41.06 -12.57 -18.74
N PHE A 359 -41.70 -13.60 -19.28
CA PHE A 359 -43.08 -13.94 -18.95
C PHE A 359 -43.20 -14.52 -17.53
N HIS A 360 -42.41 -15.54 -17.20
CA HIS A 360 -42.44 -16.20 -15.89
C HIS A 360 -41.91 -15.27 -14.79
N GLU A 361 -40.89 -14.44 -15.06
CA GLU A 361 -40.39 -13.45 -14.10
C GLU A 361 -41.45 -12.40 -13.76
N LYS A 362 -42.15 -11.85 -14.76
CA LYS A 362 -43.24 -10.88 -14.53
C LYS A 362 -44.41 -11.50 -13.79
N ARG A 363 -44.79 -12.75 -14.10
CA ARG A 363 -45.84 -13.47 -13.35
C ARG A 363 -45.42 -13.71 -11.91
N LEU A 364 -44.18 -14.16 -11.68
CA LEU A 364 -43.64 -14.35 -10.34
C LEU A 364 -43.63 -13.04 -9.55
N GLU A 365 -43.30 -11.92 -10.19
CA GLU A 365 -43.38 -10.58 -9.59
C GLU A 365 -44.83 -10.23 -9.22
N ASN A 366 -45.78 -10.42 -10.13
CA ASN A 366 -47.20 -10.18 -9.87
C ASN A 366 -47.71 -11.06 -8.71
N TRP A 367 -47.25 -12.32 -8.60
CA TRP A 367 -47.60 -13.20 -7.49
C TRP A 367 -47.02 -12.70 -6.17
N LYS A 368 -45.76 -12.25 -6.16
CA LYS A 368 -45.13 -11.64 -4.97
C LYS A 368 -45.88 -10.38 -4.53
N LEU A 369 -46.29 -9.51 -5.46
CA LEU A 369 -47.08 -8.32 -5.15
C LEU A 369 -48.45 -8.67 -4.56
N ALA A 370 -49.15 -9.64 -5.14
CA ALA A 370 -50.43 -10.11 -4.62
C ALA A 370 -50.30 -10.71 -3.20
N ILE A 371 -49.24 -11.48 -2.94
CA ILE A 371 -48.93 -12.03 -1.61
C ILE A 371 -48.61 -10.90 -0.61
N ALA A 372 -47.82 -9.90 -1.02
CA ALA A 372 -47.49 -8.77 -0.17
C ALA A 372 -48.73 -7.95 0.23
N GLU A 373 -49.66 -7.73 -0.71
CA GLU A 373 -50.96 -7.10 -0.45
C GLU A 373 -51.84 -7.95 0.48
N ALA A 374 -51.91 -9.27 0.24
CA ALA A 374 -52.65 -10.20 1.09
C ALA A 374 -52.10 -10.26 2.53
N ARG A 375 -50.77 -10.34 2.71
CA ARG A 375 -50.11 -10.31 4.02
C ARG A 375 -50.36 -9.00 4.75
N ARG A 376 -50.33 -7.87 4.04
CA ARG A 376 -50.65 -6.56 4.63
C ARG A 376 -52.10 -6.49 5.10
N ALA A 377 -53.05 -6.90 4.26
CA ALA A 377 -54.46 -6.94 4.62
C ALA A 377 -54.70 -7.87 5.84
N GLU A 378 -54.01 -9.00 5.90
CA GLU A 378 -54.06 -9.92 7.05
C GLU A 378 -53.53 -9.29 8.34
N SER A 379 -52.35 -8.68 8.30
CA SER A 379 -51.78 -7.98 9.47
C SER A 379 -52.69 -6.84 9.98
N GLU A 380 -53.40 -6.16 9.08
CA GLU A 380 -54.35 -5.10 9.42
C GLU A 380 -55.65 -5.64 10.02
N ARG A 381 -56.12 -6.81 9.56
CA ARG A 381 -57.29 -7.51 10.15
C ARG A 381 -56.97 -7.97 11.57
N GLN A 382 -55.87 -8.69 11.76
CA GLN A 382 -55.43 -9.17 13.08
C GLN A 382 -55.20 -8.03 14.07
N ALA A 383 -54.63 -6.90 13.63
CA ALA A 383 -54.46 -5.72 14.49
C ALA A 383 -55.80 -5.05 14.89
N ARG A 384 -56.86 -5.18 14.08
CA ARG A 384 -58.20 -4.69 14.45
C ARG A 384 -58.87 -5.66 15.41
N GLU A 385 -58.81 -6.95 15.14
CA GLU A 385 -59.36 -8.01 16.00
C GLU A 385 -58.72 -8.00 17.38
N ALA A 386 -57.39 -7.89 17.48
CA ALA A 386 -56.67 -7.79 18.75
C ALA A 386 -57.11 -6.56 19.58
N LYS A 387 -57.33 -5.40 18.93
CA LYS A 387 -57.82 -4.17 19.59
C LYS A 387 -59.26 -4.29 20.05
N GLU A 388 -60.09 -5.00 19.29
CA GLU A 388 -61.49 -5.27 19.66
C GLU A 388 -61.57 -6.25 20.83
N LYS A 389 -60.80 -7.35 20.78
CA LYS A 389 -60.65 -8.29 21.89
C LYS A 389 -60.14 -7.59 23.16
N LEU A 390 -59.15 -6.69 23.06
CA LEU A 390 -58.67 -5.89 24.20
C LEU A 390 -59.76 -5.03 24.86
N ARG A 391 -60.67 -4.44 24.06
CA ARG A 391 -61.79 -3.63 24.60
C ARG A 391 -62.83 -4.47 25.33
N ASN A 392 -63.00 -5.72 24.91
CA ASN A 392 -64.03 -6.63 25.42
C ASN A 392 -63.50 -7.59 26.51
N THR A 393 -62.20 -7.56 26.81
CA THR A 393 -61.54 -8.48 27.78
C THR A 393 -61.65 -7.98 29.23
N HIS A 394 -61.89 -8.90 30.17
CA HIS A 394 -61.95 -8.60 31.61
C HIS A 394 -60.62 -8.03 32.16
N PRO A 395 -60.62 -7.13 33.17
CA PRO A 395 -59.40 -6.52 33.72
C PRO A 395 -58.27 -7.50 34.10
N ALA A 396 -58.64 -8.70 34.55
CA ALA A 396 -57.72 -9.78 34.92
C ALA A 396 -56.84 -10.30 33.75
N LEU A 397 -57.36 -10.27 32.51
CA LEU A 397 -56.65 -10.77 31.31
C LEU A 397 -56.18 -9.63 30.40
N ARG A 398 -56.34 -8.38 30.84
CA ARG A 398 -56.03 -7.19 30.06
C ARG A 398 -54.55 -7.12 29.65
N GLN A 399 -53.64 -7.52 30.54
CA GLN A 399 -52.20 -7.52 30.26
C GLN A 399 -51.82 -8.47 29.10
N LEU A 400 -52.50 -9.63 28.99
CA LEU A 400 -52.31 -10.56 27.87
C LEU A 400 -52.83 -9.98 26.56
N ALA A 401 -54.03 -9.39 26.59
CA ALA A 401 -54.63 -8.74 25.42
C ALA A 401 -53.83 -7.49 24.97
N GLU A 402 -53.23 -6.73 25.89
CA GLU A 402 -52.33 -5.61 25.60
C GLU A 402 -51.08 -6.12 24.87
N ARG A 403 -50.45 -7.21 25.36
CA ARG A 403 -49.29 -7.81 24.69
C ARG A 403 -49.62 -8.35 23.30
N ASN A 404 -50.78 -8.97 23.09
CA ASN A 404 -51.23 -9.39 21.76
C ASN A 404 -51.43 -8.18 20.81
N THR A 405 -51.93 -7.07 21.34
CA THR A 405 -52.06 -5.82 20.58
C THR A 405 -50.68 -5.25 20.20
N ASP A 406 -49.69 -5.33 21.10
CA ASP A 406 -48.32 -4.91 20.81
C ASP A 406 -47.68 -5.79 19.73
N LEU A 407 -47.85 -7.11 19.78
CA LEU A 407 -47.32 -8.05 18.79
C LEU A 407 -47.89 -7.79 17.39
N THR A 408 -49.20 -7.56 17.28
CA THR A 408 -49.83 -7.22 15.99
C THR A 408 -49.40 -5.84 15.47
N GLN A 409 -49.12 -4.88 16.36
CA GLN A 409 -48.58 -3.58 15.99
C GLN A 409 -47.11 -3.67 15.52
N GLN A 410 -46.28 -4.48 16.18
CA GLN A 410 -44.91 -4.80 15.74
C GLN A 410 -44.91 -5.50 14.38
N ARG A 411 -45.83 -6.45 14.17
CA ARG A 411 -46.00 -7.11 12.87
C ARG A 411 -46.34 -6.11 11.76
N LYS A 412 -47.23 -5.16 12.03
CA LYS A 412 -47.55 -4.09 11.08
C LYS A 412 -46.33 -3.22 10.73
N THR A 413 -45.45 -2.93 11.68
CA THR A 413 -44.20 -2.18 11.42
C THR A 413 -43.22 -3.00 10.58
N VAL A 414 -43.00 -4.27 10.91
CA VAL A 414 -42.12 -5.18 10.15
C VAL A 414 -42.63 -5.33 8.71
N GLN A 415 -43.95 -5.46 8.51
CA GLN A 415 -44.54 -5.55 7.16
C GLN A 415 -44.33 -4.27 6.35
N ALA A 416 -44.36 -3.09 6.99
CA ALA A 416 -44.07 -1.82 6.32
C ALA A 416 -42.59 -1.72 5.93
N GLU A 417 -41.67 -2.14 6.81
CA GLU A 417 -40.24 -2.21 6.53
C GLU A 417 -39.93 -3.20 5.40
N LEU A 418 -40.58 -4.36 5.38
CA LEU A 418 -40.45 -5.38 4.34
C LEU A 418 -40.78 -4.84 2.96
N VAL A 419 -41.90 -4.13 2.79
CA VAL A 419 -42.28 -3.52 1.50
C VAL A 419 -41.22 -2.51 1.03
N THR A 420 -40.63 -1.74 1.95
CA THR A 420 -39.56 -0.79 1.58
C THR A 420 -38.27 -1.50 1.19
N ALA A 421 -37.91 -2.58 1.88
CA ALA A 421 -36.73 -3.39 1.60
C ALA A 421 -36.86 -4.10 0.25
N GLU A 422 -38.02 -4.72 -0.05
CA GLU A 422 -38.30 -5.37 -1.33
C GLU A 422 -38.21 -4.39 -2.51
N LYS A 423 -38.75 -3.18 -2.36
CA LYS A 423 -38.64 -2.13 -3.38
C LYS A 423 -37.19 -1.72 -3.65
N LEU A 424 -36.39 -1.60 -2.60
CA LEU A 424 -34.98 -1.24 -2.70
C LEU A 424 -34.15 -2.37 -3.34
N LEU A 425 -34.42 -3.62 -2.94
CA LEU A 425 -33.81 -4.81 -3.53
C LEU A 425 -34.10 -4.87 -5.03
N LYS A 426 -35.34 -4.60 -5.45
CA LYS A 426 -35.72 -4.53 -6.86
C LYS A 426 -34.91 -3.48 -7.63
N GLU A 427 -34.79 -2.25 -7.11
CA GLU A 427 -33.97 -1.19 -7.73
C GLU A 427 -32.51 -1.64 -7.90
N ILE A 428 -31.95 -2.33 -6.90
CA ILE A 428 -30.57 -2.82 -6.92
C ILE A 428 -30.40 -3.93 -7.96
N VAL A 429 -31.32 -4.90 -8.01
CA VAL A 429 -31.26 -6.03 -8.96
C VAL A 429 -31.40 -5.54 -10.40
N GLU A 430 -32.37 -4.66 -10.70
CA GLU A 430 -32.54 -4.08 -12.04
C GLU A 430 -31.27 -3.32 -12.48
N LYS A 431 -30.67 -2.55 -11.56
CA LYS A 431 -29.45 -1.81 -11.86
C LYS A 431 -28.23 -2.73 -12.03
N SER A 432 -28.19 -3.83 -11.29
CA SER A 432 -27.15 -4.86 -11.45
C SER A 432 -27.23 -5.48 -12.83
N ASP A 433 -28.40 -5.98 -13.23
CA ASP A 433 -28.59 -6.63 -14.52
C ASP A 433 -28.29 -5.68 -15.70
N GLU A 434 -28.68 -4.41 -15.60
CA GLU A 434 -28.33 -3.38 -16.59
C GLU A 434 -26.81 -3.19 -16.70
N ILE A 435 -26.09 -3.15 -15.58
CA ILE A 435 -24.65 -2.90 -15.55
C ILE A 435 -23.88 -4.13 -16.04
N SER A 436 -24.24 -5.33 -15.57
CA SER A 436 -23.64 -6.60 -16.01
C SER A 436 -23.75 -6.78 -17.51
N LYS A 437 -24.96 -6.62 -18.06
CA LYS A 437 -25.18 -6.74 -19.50
C LYS A 437 -24.38 -5.73 -20.30
N ASN A 438 -24.37 -4.46 -19.88
CA ASN A 438 -23.59 -3.43 -20.56
C ASN A 438 -22.08 -3.69 -20.48
N PHE A 439 -21.60 -4.34 -19.41
CA PHE A 439 -20.20 -4.70 -19.25
C PHE A 439 -19.81 -5.88 -20.13
N GLU A 440 -20.62 -6.94 -20.17
CA GLU A 440 -20.45 -8.09 -21.06
C GLU A 440 -20.48 -7.67 -22.53
N ASP A 441 -21.48 -6.88 -22.94
CA ASP A 441 -21.58 -6.33 -24.31
C ASP A 441 -20.33 -5.54 -24.71
N LEU A 442 -19.70 -4.85 -23.75
CA LEU A 442 -18.47 -4.09 -23.99
C LEU A 442 -17.24 -4.99 -24.10
N ARG A 443 -17.15 -6.02 -23.26
CA ARG A 443 -16.08 -7.02 -23.29
C ARG A 443 -16.11 -7.84 -24.58
N ASP A 444 -17.30 -8.20 -25.05
CA ASP A 444 -17.48 -8.90 -26.32
C ASP A 444 -17.06 -8.05 -27.51
N LYS A 445 -17.38 -6.74 -27.48
CA LYS A 445 -16.89 -5.78 -28.49
C LYS A 445 -15.37 -5.64 -28.49
N GLU A 446 -14.71 -5.81 -27.34
CA GLU A 446 -13.24 -5.85 -27.25
C GLU A 446 -12.67 -7.13 -27.88
N ASN A 447 -13.21 -8.29 -27.52
CA ASN A 447 -12.76 -9.59 -28.04
C ASN A 447 -12.85 -9.69 -29.57
N LEU A 448 -13.85 -9.03 -30.16
CA LEU A 448 -14.05 -8.98 -31.61
C LEU A 448 -13.17 -7.93 -32.32
N GLY A 449 -12.28 -7.23 -31.61
CA GLY A 449 -11.42 -6.18 -32.17
C GLY A 449 -12.17 -4.94 -32.67
N ALA A 450 -13.46 -4.81 -32.35
CA ALA A 450 -14.37 -3.80 -32.90
C ALA A 450 -14.22 -2.41 -32.24
N LEU A 451 -13.35 -2.26 -31.24
CA LEU A 451 -13.14 -0.99 -30.53
C LEU A 451 -12.22 0.01 -31.27
N SER A 452 -11.89 -0.21 -32.54
CA SER A 452 -10.80 0.54 -33.19
C SER A 452 -11.17 1.91 -33.78
N THR A 453 -12.45 2.27 -33.96
CA THR A 453 -12.82 3.62 -34.45
C THR A 453 -14.22 4.03 -33.98
N GLY A 454 -14.31 4.86 -32.94
CA GLY A 454 -15.57 5.31 -32.31
C GLY A 454 -15.80 4.79 -30.88
N ALA A 455 -15.00 3.81 -30.45
CA ALA A 455 -15.05 3.25 -29.10
C ALA A 455 -14.81 4.25 -27.98
N GLY A 456 -13.93 5.24 -28.18
CA GLY A 456 -13.62 6.25 -27.16
C GLY A 456 -14.87 7.03 -26.70
N MET A 457 -15.79 7.33 -27.63
CA MET A 457 -17.06 7.99 -27.31
C MET A 457 -18.01 7.07 -26.54
N LEU A 458 -18.13 5.81 -26.97
CA LEU A 458 -18.95 4.81 -26.28
C LEU A 458 -18.45 4.55 -24.85
N LEU A 459 -17.14 4.36 -24.68
CA LEU A 459 -16.50 4.17 -23.37
C LEU A 459 -16.72 5.37 -22.46
N ARG A 460 -16.58 6.59 -22.99
CA ARG A 460 -16.84 7.83 -22.23
C ARG A 460 -18.30 7.93 -21.80
N ASN A 461 -19.24 7.66 -22.71
CA ASN A 461 -20.68 7.73 -22.40
C ASN A 461 -21.06 6.67 -21.35
N GLN A 462 -20.54 5.44 -21.49
CA GLN A 462 -20.71 4.40 -20.48
C GLN A 462 -20.12 4.82 -19.12
N ARG A 463 -18.92 5.40 -19.09
CA ARG A 463 -18.31 5.95 -17.86
C ARG A 463 -19.16 7.02 -17.20
N HIS A 464 -19.83 7.87 -17.97
CA HIS A 464 -20.73 8.92 -17.46
C HIS A 464 -22.06 8.37 -16.91
N ARG A 465 -22.57 7.27 -17.48
CA ARG A 465 -23.82 6.61 -17.05
C ARG A 465 -23.65 5.75 -15.80
N LEU A 466 -22.42 5.29 -15.51
CA LEU A 466 -22.17 4.47 -14.33
C LEU A 466 -22.50 5.21 -13.02
N PRO A 467 -23.32 4.62 -12.13
CA PRO A 467 -23.62 5.18 -10.82
C PRO A 467 -22.38 5.16 -9.91
N SER A 468 -22.40 5.97 -8.86
CA SER A 468 -21.27 6.00 -7.92
C SER A 468 -21.32 4.78 -6.98
N PRO A 469 -20.20 4.06 -6.78
CA PRO A 469 -20.15 2.91 -5.86
C PRO A 469 -20.42 3.33 -4.40
N ALA A 470 -20.26 4.61 -4.08
CA ALA A 470 -20.59 5.15 -2.77
C ALA A 470 -22.08 5.07 -2.40
N LYS A 471 -23.01 5.14 -3.38
CA LYS A 471 -24.45 4.98 -3.12
C LYS A 471 -24.74 3.57 -2.59
N PHE A 472 -24.25 2.54 -3.27
CA PHE A 472 -24.47 1.14 -2.90
C PHE A 472 -23.71 0.70 -1.66
N ARG A 473 -22.49 1.21 -1.42
CA ARG A 473 -21.80 1.02 -0.14
C ARG A 473 -22.56 1.57 1.07
N ARG A 474 -23.39 2.61 0.90
CA ARG A 474 -24.28 3.08 1.97
C ARG A 474 -25.42 2.11 2.22
N HIS A 475 -26.07 1.61 1.16
CA HIS A 475 -27.11 0.58 1.26
C HIS A 475 -26.59 -0.67 1.96
N GLN A 476 -25.40 -1.13 1.59
CA GLN A 476 -24.71 -2.25 2.23
C GLN A 476 -24.53 -2.04 3.75
N ARG A 477 -23.98 -0.89 4.15
CA ARG A 477 -23.78 -0.56 5.59
C ARG A 477 -25.09 -0.45 6.36
N THR A 478 -26.16 -0.01 5.71
CA THR A 478 -27.50 0.04 6.33
C THR A 478 -28.05 -1.36 6.49
N ALA A 479 -28.01 -2.20 5.44
CA ALA A 479 -28.46 -3.58 5.50
C ALA A 479 -27.76 -4.38 6.61
N GLN A 480 -26.42 -4.26 6.74
CA GLN A 480 -25.66 -4.93 7.81
C GLN A 480 -26.13 -4.53 9.23
N LYS A 481 -26.48 -3.26 9.42
CA LYS A 481 -27.00 -2.76 10.70
C LYS A 481 -28.40 -3.31 10.97
N GLU A 482 -29.28 -3.30 9.97
CA GLU A 482 -30.63 -3.86 10.11
C GLU A 482 -30.60 -5.37 10.33
N ILE A 483 -29.72 -6.13 9.67
CA ILE A 483 -29.54 -7.58 9.92
C ILE A 483 -29.19 -7.82 11.40
N THR A 484 -28.23 -7.07 11.93
CA THR A 484 -27.82 -7.19 13.34
C THR A 484 -28.97 -6.85 14.28
N ARG A 485 -29.71 -5.77 13.98
CA ARG A 485 -30.88 -5.34 14.76
C ARG A 485 -31.97 -6.40 14.76
N LEU A 486 -32.35 -6.91 13.59
CA LEU A 486 -33.41 -7.91 13.42
C LEU A 486 -33.03 -9.25 14.06
N GLN A 487 -31.75 -9.64 14.03
CA GLN A 487 -31.26 -10.81 14.75
C GLN A 487 -31.45 -10.66 16.26
N LEU A 488 -31.17 -9.49 16.83
CA LEU A 488 -31.36 -9.20 18.25
C LEU A 488 -32.83 -9.08 18.64
N GLU A 489 -33.68 -8.49 17.78
CA GLU A 489 -35.14 -8.39 18.01
C GLU A 489 -35.83 -9.76 17.90
N ARG A 490 -35.32 -10.66 17.06
CA ARG A 490 -35.89 -12.00 16.85
C ARG A 490 -35.66 -12.95 18.04
N MET A 491 -34.53 -12.88 18.73
CA MET A 491 -34.20 -13.77 19.86
C MET A 491 -35.28 -13.79 20.96
N PRO A 492 -35.68 -12.65 21.57
CA PRO A 492 -36.68 -12.67 22.64
C PRO A 492 -38.07 -13.08 22.15
N LEU A 493 -38.42 -12.81 20.89
CA LEU A 493 -39.69 -13.26 20.30
C LEU A 493 -39.71 -14.78 20.14
N GLN A 494 -38.58 -15.38 19.80
CA GLN A 494 -38.43 -16.82 19.68
C GLN A 494 -38.45 -17.50 21.06
N ASP A 495 -37.77 -16.91 22.05
CA ASP A 495 -37.83 -17.38 23.44
C ASP A 495 -39.29 -17.33 23.97
N GLU A 496 -40.02 -16.22 23.74
CA GLU A 496 -41.43 -16.08 24.12
C GLU A 496 -42.32 -17.12 23.45
N ARG A 497 -42.08 -17.41 22.18
CA ARG A 497 -42.80 -18.45 21.42
C ARG A 497 -42.50 -19.85 21.96
N ASP A 498 -41.27 -20.16 22.30
CA ASP A 498 -40.88 -21.47 22.82
C ASP A 498 -41.42 -21.70 24.25
N HIS A 499 -41.56 -20.65 25.06
CA HIS A 499 -42.21 -20.69 26.38
C HIS A 499 -43.74 -20.88 26.34
N LEU A 500 -44.40 -20.60 25.20
CA LEU A 500 -45.85 -20.76 25.03
C LEU A 500 -46.30 -22.22 24.80
N GLY A 501 -45.37 -23.18 24.73
CA GLY A 501 -45.68 -24.60 24.50
C GLY A 501 -46.52 -25.27 25.61
N ASP A 502 -46.60 -24.68 26.80
CA ASP A 502 -47.38 -25.20 27.94
C ASP A 502 -48.46 -24.20 28.37
N PHE A 503 -49.56 -24.19 27.61
CA PHE A 503 -50.69 -23.29 27.85
C PHE A 503 -51.33 -23.49 29.23
N GLU A 504 -51.41 -24.73 29.72
CA GLU A 504 -52.07 -25.03 31.00
C GLU A 504 -51.29 -24.45 32.18
N THR A 505 -49.96 -24.58 32.19
CA THR A 505 -49.11 -23.99 33.24
C THR A 505 -49.21 -22.46 33.28
N GLN A 506 -49.31 -21.80 32.12
CA GLN A 506 -49.49 -20.34 32.08
C GLN A 506 -50.89 -19.92 32.55
N ILE A 507 -51.93 -20.64 32.13
CA ILE A 507 -53.31 -20.36 32.55
C ILE A 507 -53.46 -20.57 34.06
N GLU A 508 -52.85 -21.61 34.63
CA GLU A 508 -52.82 -21.84 36.08
C GLU A 508 -52.09 -20.72 36.83
N ALA A 509 -50.96 -20.22 36.30
CA ALA A 509 -50.25 -19.07 36.89
C ALA A 509 -51.09 -17.78 36.87
N ILE A 510 -51.80 -17.53 35.77
CA ILE A 510 -52.71 -16.37 35.62
C ILE A 510 -53.91 -16.51 36.58
N LEU A 511 -54.51 -17.70 36.70
CA LEU A 511 -55.61 -17.96 37.63
C LEU A 511 -55.17 -17.81 39.10
N ALA A 512 -53.92 -18.19 39.43
CA ALA A 512 -53.35 -18.01 40.75
C ALA A 512 -53.14 -16.53 41.12
N GLU A 513 -52.79 -15.68 40.15
CA GLU A 513 -52.59 -14.22 40.34
C GLU A 513 -53.93 -13.47 40.50
N VAL A 514 -55.02 -13.99 39.91
CA VAL A 514 -56.36 -13.38 39.91
C VAL A 514 -57.21 -13.76 41.15
N GLY A 515 -56.78 -14.76 41.93
CA GLY A 515 -57.54 -15.39 43.03
C GLY A 515 -58.05 -14.50 44.17
N THR A 516 -57.75 -13.20 44.19
CA THR A 516 -58.18 -12.25 45.25
C THR A 516 -59.51 -11.51 44.99
N GLN A 517 -60.11 -11.58 43.79
CA GLN A 517 -61.38 -10.92 43.47
C GLN A 517 -62.38 -11.87 42.81
N ARG A 518 -63.19 -12.56 43.62
CA ARG A 518 -64.20 -13.55 43.18
C ARG A 518 -65.52 -12.89 42.78
N THR A 519 -65.76 -12.75 41.47
CA THR A 519 -67.09 -12.42 40.93
C THR A 519 -67.45 -13.10 39.60
N ILE A 520 -66.57 -13.93 39.01
CA ILE A 520 -66.77 -14.58 37.69
C ILE A 520 -66.41 -16.09 37.79
N SER A 521 -67.01 -16.92 36.92
CA SER A 521 -66.71 -18.36 36.82
C SER A 521 -65.31 -18.60 36.27
N ASP A 522 -64.49 -19.39 36.97
CA ASP A 522 -63.10 -19.72 36.60
C ASP A 522 -63.00 -20.38 35.20
N ASP A 523 -64.07 -21.05 34.74
CA ASP A 523 -64.12 -21.69 33.41
C ASP A 523 -64.19 -20.68 32.25
N GLU A 524 -64.89 -19.55 32.41
CA GLU A 524 -65.03 -18.51 31.37
C GLU A 524 -63.73 -17.71 31.18
N ILE A 525 -62.98 -17.51 32.29
CA ILE A 525 -61.64 -16.92 32.28
C ILE A 525 -60.63 -17.87 31.64
N ARG A 526 -60.71 -19.18 31.94
CA ARG A 526 -59.85 -20.22 31.35
C ARG A 526 -60.03 -20.31 29.83
N GLU A 527 -61.27 -20.28 29.33
CA GLU A 527 -61.57 -20.30 27.90
C GLU A 527 -61.05 -19.03 27.19
N THR A 528 -61.34 -17.85 27.75
CA THR A 528 -60.85 -16.57 27.19
C THR A 528 -59.33 -16.46 27.20
N ALA A 529 -58.66 -16.95 28.26
CA ALA A 529 -57.20 -16.97 28.37
C ALA A 529 -56.58 -17.91 27.34
N ARG A 530 -57.17 -19.10 27.14
CA ARG A 530 -56.74 -20.05 26.10
C ARG A 530 -56.87 -19.46 24.69
N ASP A 531 -57.97 -18.78 24.40
CA ASP A 531 -58.16 -18.08 23.12
C ASP A 531 -57.13 -16.96 22.91
N LEU A 532 -56.83 -16.14 23.93
CA LEU A 532 -55.80 -15.11 23.84
C LEU A 532 -54.38 -15.69 23.68
N LEU A 533 -54.09 -16.85 24.28
CA LEU A 533 -52.80 -17.53 24.13
C LEU A 533 -52.65 -18.19 22.75
N ASN A 534 -53.73 -18.76 22.19
CA ASN A 534 -53.76 -19.25 20.81
C ASN A 534 -53.55 -18.11 19.78
N ASP A 535 -54.22 -16.98 19.99
CA ASP A 535 -54.00 -15.75 19.22
C ASP A 535 -52.53 -15.31 19.32
N ARG A 536 -51.96 -15.32 20.53
CA ARG A 536 -50.56 -14.93 20.77
C ARG A 536 -49.57 -15.81 20.02
N GLN A 537 -49.77 -17.13 20.05
CA GLN A 537 -48.96 -18.07 19.29
C GLN A 537 -49.03 -17.76 17.79
N THR A 538 -50.25 -17.55 17.27
CA THR A 538 -50.47 -17.21 15.86
C THR A 538 -49.78 -15.90 15.46
N TYR A 539 -49.86 -14.87 16.30
CA TYR A 539 -49.20 -13.58 16.05
C TYR A 539 -47.68 -13.69 16.14
N LEU A 540 -47.14 -14.46 17.08
CA LEU A 540 -45.70 -14.69 17.22
C LEU A 540 -45.14 -15.49 16.04
N ASP A 541 -45.79 -16.58 15.64
CA ASP A 541 -45.36 -17.38 14.48
C ASP A 541 -45.37 -16.54 13.19
N ALA A 542 -46.42 -15.71 13.00
CA ALA A 542 -46.50 -14.80 11.86
C ALA A 542 -45.44 -13.68 11.92
N LEU A 543 -45.21 -13.07 13.09
CA LEU A 543 -44.19 -12.04 13.28
C LEU A 543 -42.78 -12.60 13.08
N LEU A 544 -42.48 -13.80 13.59
CA LEU A 544 -41.21 -14.49 13.41
C LEU A 544 -40.95 -14.81 11.94
N ASN A 545 -41.98 -15.23 11.20
CA ASN A 545 -41.89 -15.46 9.76
C ASN A 545 -41.68 -14.17 8.95
N ASP A 546 -42.42 -13.10 9.25
CA ASP A 546 -42.28 -11.79 8.59
C ASP A 546 -40.88 -11.18 8.89
N THR A 547 -40.41 -11.30 10.14
CA THR A 547 -39.06 -10.88 10.55
C THR A 547 -37.98 -11.70 9.87
N GLY A 548 -38.17 -13.02 9.77
CA GLY A 548 -37.27 -13.92 9.04
C GLY A 548 -37.18 -13.59 7.55
N THR A 549 -38.32 -13.26 6.92
CA THR A 549 -38.37 -12.82 5.53
C THR A 549 -37.64 -11.49 5.34
N LEU A 550 -37.87 -10.51 6.24
CA LEU A 550 -37.17 -9.23 6.21
C LEU A 550 -35.65 -9.41 6.38
N LEU A 551 -35.22 -10.30 7.27
CA LEU A 551 -33.81 -10.63 7.47
C LEU A 551 -33.18 -11.21 6.20
N MET A 552 -33.86 -12.14 5.52
CA MET A 552 -33.42 -12.68 4.23
C MET A 552 -33.32 -11.58 3.16
N THR A 553 -34.34 -10.73 3.03
CA THR A 553 -34.34 -9.60 2.08
C THR A 553 -33.20 -8.62 2.35
N GLN A 554 -32.90 -8.30 3.62
CA GLN A 554 -31.75 -7.47 3.97
C GLN A 554 -30.42 -8.16 3.65
N GLY A 555 -30.32 -9.47 3.87
CA GLY A 555 -29.17 -10.28 3.44
C GLY A 555 -28.95 -10.22 1.92
N GLU A 556 -30.01 -10.33 1.13
CA GLU A 556 -29.93 -10.17 -0.33
C GLU A 556 -29.51 -8.76 -0.74
N ILE A 557 -30.00 -7.72 -0.06
CA ILE A 557 -29.58 -6.32 -0.30
C ILE A 557 -28.08 -6.16 -0.04
N ASP A 558 -27.54 -6.74 1.04
CA ASP A 558 -26.11 -6.71 1.36
C ASP A 558 -25.28 -7.37 0.25
N VAL A 559 -25.59 -8.63 -0.06
CA VAL A 559 -24.86 -9.42 -1.07
C VAL A 559 -24.94 -8.78 -2.46
N LYS A 560 -26.14 -8.37 -2.90
CA LYS A 560 -26.34 -7.75 -4.22
C LYS A 560 -25.68 -6.37 -4.29
N SER A 561 -25.73 -5.56 -3.22
CA SER A 561 -25.03 -4.27 -3.18
C SER A 561 -23.52 -4.44 -3.23
N GLN A 562 -22.97 -5.47 -2.57
CA GLN A 562 -21.56 -5.80 -2.60
C GLN A 562 -21.12 -6.21 -4.01
N PHE A 563 -21.84 -7.15 -4.62
CA PHE A 563 -21.57 -7.60 -5.99
C PHE A 563 -21.62 -6.42 -6.98
N LEU A 564 -22.69 -5.64 -6.94
CA LEU A 564 -22.85 -4.46 -7.79
C LEU A 564 -21.73 -3.43 -7.59
N THR A 565 -21.28 -3.23 -6.35
CA THR A 565 -20.16 -2.33 -6.05
C THR A 565 -18.85 -2.84 -6.65
N ALA A 566 -18.58 -4.14 -6.55
CA ALA A 566 -17.40 -4.77 -7.12
C ALA A 566 -17.42 -4.67 -8.65
N GLU A 567 -18.54 -5.03 -9.27
CA GLU A 567 -18.74 -4.97 -10.71
C GLU A 567 -18.66 -3.55 -11.27
N ILE A 568 -19.27 -2.57 -10.62
CA ILE A 568 -19.10 -1.15 -11.00
C ILE A 568 -17.63 -0.76 -10.91
N THR A 569 -16.91 -1.18 -9.87
CA THR A 569 -15.50 -0.81 -9.71
C THR A 569 -14.63 -1.46 -10.78
N GLU A 570 -14.89 -2.71 -11.12
CA GLU A 570 -14.22 -3.43 -12.20
C GLU A 570 -14.52 -2.80 -13.56
N TYR A 571 -15.78 -2.54 -13.87
CA TYR A 571 -16.19 -1.87 -15.11
C TYR A 571 -15.56 -0.47 -15.22
N GLN A 572 -15.52 0.29 -14.12
CA GLN A 572 -14.82 1.58 -14.10
C GLN A 572 -13.32 1.42 -14.38
N SER A 573 -12.65 0.47 -13.73
CA SER A 573 -11.23 0.20 -13.96
C SER A 573 -10.96 -0.25 -15.40
N PHE A 574 -11.84 -1.08 -15.96
CA PHE A 574 -11.77 -1.54 -17.34
C PHE A 574 -11.83 -0.35 -18.31
N ILE A 575 -12.82 0.55 -18.14
CA ILE A 575 -12.91 1.75 -18.98
C ILE A 575 -11.69 2.65 -18.76
N ASP A 576 -11.32 2.93 -17.51
CA ASP A 576 -10.25 3.88 -17.16
C ASP A 576 -8.87 3.42 -17.67
N GLU A 577 -8.63 2.10 -17.76
CA GLU A 577 -7.40 1.54 -18.35
C GLU A 577 -7.31 1.84 -19.86
N ARG A 578 -8.43 1.87 -20.60
CA ARG A 578 -8.43 2.04 -22.08
C ARG A 578 -8.73 3.46 -22.56
N ILE A 579 -9.52 4.24 -21.82
CA ILE A 579 -10.08 5.50 -22.31
C ILE A 579 -9.02 6.53 -22.72
N LEU A 580 -7.81 6.47 -22.14
CA LEU A 580 -6.69 7.36 -22.50
C LEU A 580 -5.90 6.89 -23.74
N TRP A 581 -6.01 5.62 -24.13
CA TRP A 581 -5.23 5.00 -25.21
C TRP A 581 -6.04 4.72 -26.47
N ILE A 582 -7.36 4.93 -26.44
CA ILE A 582 -8.21 4.82 -27.62
C ILE A 582 -8.41 6.21 -28.21
N PRO A 583 -8.19 6.41 -29.53
CA PRO A 583 -8.49 7.67 -30.20
C PRO A 583 -9.95 8.06 -29.98
N SER A 584 -10.18 9.25 -29.43
CA SER A 584 -11.53 9.77 -29.18
C SER A 584 -12.15 10.41 -30.42
N ALA A 585 -11.32 10.80 -31.41
CA ALA A 585 -11.72 11.46 -32.64
C ALA A 585 -10.82 11.01 -33.81
N GLY A 586 -11.27 11.20 -35.05
CA GLY A 586 -10.44 10.98 -36.25
C GLY A 586 -9.24 11.93 -36.35
N ILE A 587 -8.31 11.70 -37.29
CA ILE A 587 -7.17 12.60 -37.54
C ILE A 587 -7.69 13.94 -38.09
N VAL A 588 -7.05 15.08 -37.73
CA VAL A 588 -7.40 16.39 -38.31
C VAL A 588 -7.23 16.34 -39.82
N ASN A 589 -8.31 16.62 -40.56
CA ASN A 589 -8.32 16.65 -42.02
C ASN A 589 -8.92 17.97 -42.53
N SER A 590 -8.86 18.20 -43.85
CA SER A 590 -9.40 19.42 -44.46
C SER A 590 -10.90 19.63 -44.14
N SER A 591 -11.66 18.54 -44.02
CA SER A 591 -13.08 18.59 -43.64
C SER A 591 -13.34 18.99 -42.18
N THR A 592 -12.33 18.93 -41.31
CA THR A 592 -12.42 19.45 -39.93
C THR A 592 -12.55 20.97 -39.94
N PHE A 593 -11.90 21.67 -40.88
CA PHE A 593 -11.97 23.13 -40.98
C PHE A 593 -13.35 23.61 -41.46
N THR A 594 -13.92 22.95 -42.48
CA THR A 594 -15.27 23.27 -42.96
C THR A 594 -16.33 22.97 -41.91
N ARG A 595 -16.21 21.85 -41.19
CA ARG A 595 -17.06 21.52 -40.04
C ARG A 595 -16.90 22.49 -38.87
N THR A 596 -15.69 22.97 -38.61
CA THR A 596 -15.46 23.98 -37.57
C THR A 596 -16.21 25.28 -37.87
N LEU A 597 -16.17 25.74 -39.12
CA LEU A 597 -16.92 26.93 -39.53
C LEU A 597 -18.43 26.73 -39.37
N ALA A 598 -18.96 25.56 -39.78
CA ALA A 598 -20.36 25.22 -39.54
C ALA A 598 -20.71 25.18 -38.03
N GLY A 599 -19.81 24.66 -37.19
CA GLY A 599 -20.02 24.53 -35.75
C GLY A 599 -19.98 25.85 -35.01
N THR A 600 -19.12 26.77 -35.44
CA THR A 600 -19.18 28.15 -34.93
C THR A 600 -20.52 28.80 -35.26
N ARG A 601 -21.06 28.59 -36.47
CA ARG A 601 -22.36 29.18 -36.85
C ARG A 601 -23.52 28.60 -36.02
N ASP A 602 -23.47 27.31 -35.67
CA ASP A 602 -24.51 26.64 -34.89
C ASP A 602 -24.46 26.99 -33.38
N ILE A 603 -23.26 27.00 -32.78
CA ILE A 603 -23.08 27.43 -31.38
C ILE A 603 -23.44 28.91 -31.20
N PHE A 604 -23.19 29.74 -32.22
CA PHE A 604 -23.57 31.16 -32.22
C PHE A 604 -24.95 31.43 -32.84
N SER A 605 -25.82 30.40 -33.00
CA SER A 605 -27.16 30.59 -33.55
C SER A 605 -28.04 31.42 -32.62
N ALA A 606 -28.87 32.30 -33.20
CA ALA A 606 -29.76 33.16 -32.42
C ALA A 606 -30.78 32.34 -31.60
N GLU A 607 -31.17 31.16 -32.07
CA GLU A 607 -32.13 30.27 -31.42
C GLU A 607 -31.59 29.72 -30.08
N ASN A 608 -30.37 29.19 -30.06
CA ASN A 608 -29.72 28.65 -28.86
C ASN A 608 -29.55 29.70 -27.74
N PHE A 609 -29.24 30.94 -28.13
CA PHE A 609 -29.14 32.06 -27.19
C PHE A 609 -30.49 32.55 -26.69
N VAL A 610 -31.50 32.63 -27.56
CA VAL A 610 -32.86 33.03 -27.16
C VAL A 610 -33.44 32.01 -26.18
N VAL A 611 -33.25 30.72 -26.40
CA VAL A 611 -33.69 29.67 -25.47
C VAL A 611 -32.97 29.78 -24.12
N SER A 612 -31.64 29.89 -24.11
CA SER A 612 -30.86 30.00 -22.87
C SER A 612 -31.22 31.28 -22.09
N TYR A 613 -31.49 32.38 -22.79
CA TYR A 613 -31.97 33.62 -22.19
C TYR A 613 -33.38 33.46 -21.61
N ASN A 614 -34.30 32.80 -22.32
CA ASN A 614 -35.67 32.57 -21.84
C ASN A 614 -35.69 31.66 -20.60
N VAL A 615 -34.89 30.59 -20.58
CA VAL A 615 -34.73 29.71 -19.41
C VAL A 615 -34.18 30.50 -18.22
N LEU A 616 -33.14 31.31 -18.43
CA LEU A 616 -32.57 32.14 -17.37
C LEU A 616 -33.57 33.20 -16.87
N LYS A 617 -34.34 33.82 -17.78
CA LYS A 617 -35.39 34.80 -17.43
C LYS A 617 -36.50 34.16 -16.60
N GLN A 618 -36.99 32.98 -16.99
CA GLN A 618 -37.98 32.23 -16.22
C GLN A 618 -37.43 31.84 -14.85
N ASP A 619 -36.18 31.39 -14.78
CA ASP A 619 -35.54 31.03 -13.53
C ASP A 619 -35.35 32.24 -12.59
N ILE A 620 -34.95 33.39 -13.14
CA ILE A 620 -34.83 34.64 -12.39
C ILE A 620 -36.18 35.06 -11.81
N LEU A 621 -37.29 34.85 -12.54
CA LEU A 621 -38.63 35.16 -12.06
C LEU A 621 -39.09 34.20 -10.95
N LEU A 622 -38.82 32.91 -11.09
CA LEU A 622 -39.14 31.87 -10.09
C LEU A 622 -38.32 32.03 -8.79
N HIS A 623 -37.03 32.35 -8.91
CA HIS A 623 -36.10 32.45 -7.79
C HIS A 623 -35.61 33.90 -7.56
N LYS A 624 -36.48 34.90 -7.70
CA LYS A 624 -36.14 36.34 -7.66
C LYS A 624 -35.32 36.77 -6.45
N TYR A 625 -35.58 36.19 -5.28
CA TYR A 625 -34.86 36.51 -4.04
C TYR A 625 -33.40 36.04 -4.07
N LEU A 626 -33.10 34.93 -4.74
CA LEU A 626 -31.73 34.41 -4.88
C LEU A 626 -30.89 35.33 -5.78
N TYR A 627 -31.45 35.80 -6.89
CA TYR A 627 -30.73 36.73 -7.77
C TYR A 627 -30.61 38.14 -7.18
N LEU A 628 -31.62 38.62 -6.44
CA LEU A 628 -31.52 39.89 -5.70
C LEU A 628 -30.47 39.85 -4.60
N THR A 629 -30.40 38.75 -3.83
CA THR A 629 -29.36 38.58 -2.81
C THR A 629 -27.98 38.42 -3.42
N ALA A 630 -27.83 37.67 -4.53
CA ALA A 630 -26.58 37.56 -5.26
C ALA A 630 -26.13 38.91 -5.85
N LEU A 631 -27.05 39.69 -6.43
CA LEU A 631 -26.79 41.03 -6.96
C LEU A 631 -26.41 42.01 -5.85
N PHE A 632 -27.12 42.00 -4.73
CA PHE A 632 -26.81 42.82 -3.57
C PHE A 632 -25.44 42.46 -2.98
N ALA A 633 -25.11 41.17 -2.88
CA ALA A 633 -23.79 40.71 -2.47
C ALA A 633 -22.71 41.15 -3.45
N ALA A 634 -22.95 41.04 -4.77
CA ALA A 634 -22.03 41.48 -5.81
C ALA A 634 -21.75 42.98 -5.73
N ILE A 635 -22.81 43.80 -5.63
CA ILE A 635 -22.71 45.27 -5.52
C ILE A 635 -22.01 45.66 -4.22
N SER A 636 -22.39 45.05 -3.10
CA SER A 636 -21.74 45.27 -1.81
C SER A 636 -20.24 44.99 -1.92
N VAL A 637 -19.86 43.84 -2.46
CA VAL A 637 -18.45 43.49 -2.63
C VAL A 637 -17.75 44.47 -3.58
N LEU A 638 -18.35 44.87 -4.71
CA LEU A 638 -17.81 45.85 -5.65
C LEU A 638 -17.56 47.23 -5.01
N VAL A 639 -18.47 47.71 -4.16
CA VAL A 639 -18.31 48.95 -3.38
C VAL A 639 -17.18 48.79 -2.36
N PHE A 640 -17.13 47.65 -1.66
CA PHE A 640 -16.05 47.34 -0.72
C PHE A 640 -14.70 47.08 -1.40
N LEU A 641 -14.64 46.78 -2.71
CA LEU A 641 -13.37 46.55 -3.42
C LEU A 641 -12.45 47.77 -3.38
N GLN A 642 -12.99 48.99 -3.41
CA GLN A 642 -12.17 50.20 -3.28
C GLN A 642 -11.55 50.31 -1.87
N ARG A 643 -12.33 50.02 -0.83
CA ARG A 643 -11.85 50.00 0.56
C ARG A 643 -10.81 48.91 0.80
N ILE A 644 -11.06 47.70 0.28
CA ILE A 644 -10.12 46.57 0.35
C ILE A 644 -8.78 46.92 -0.30
N ARG A 645 -8.79 47.58 -1.46
CA ARG A 645 -7.57 48.03 -2.14
C ARG A 645 -6.77 49.04 -1.32
N VAL A 646 -7.46 49.99 -0.68
CA VAL A 646 -6.82 50.98 0.22
C VAL A 646 -6.26 50.29 1.46
N LEU A 647 -6.99 49.34 2.06
CA LEU A 647 -6.55 48.55 3.21
C LEU A 647 -5.29 47.72 2.90
N ILE A 648 -5.23 47.06 1.74
CA ILE A 648 -4.03 46.31 1.31
C ILE A 648 -2.82 47.25 1.17
N ALA A 649 -3.01 48.43 0.58
CA ALA A 649 -1.94 49.43 0.44
C ALA A 649 -1.52 50.01 1.80
N ALA A 650 -2.46 50.22 2.72
CA ALA A 650 -2.20 50.69 4.08
C ALA A 650 -1.43 49.64 4.91
N LEU A 651 -1.84 48.37 4.84
CA LEU A 651 -1.13 47.24 5.46
C LEU A 651 0.30 47.10 4.92
N GLY A 652 0.49 47.29 3.61
CA GLY A 652 1.81 47.31 2.97
C GLY A 652 2.69 48.47 3.44
N LYS A 653 2.13 49.66 3.65
CA LYS A 653 2.87 50.83 4.17
C LYS A 653 3.25 50.64 5.65
N LYS A 654 2.35 50.05 6.45
CA LYS A 654 2.58 49.74 7.87
C LYS A 654 3.70 48.69 8.04
N SER A 655 3.74 47.68 7.18
CA SER A 655 4.78 46.64 7.17
C SER A 655 6.18 47.19 6.86
N LYS A 656 6.28 48.28 6.10
CA LYS A 656 7.55 48.96 5.78
C LYS A 656 8.06 49.85 6.92
N SER A 657 7.20 50.19 7.89
CA SER A 657 7.44 51.21 8.92
C SER A 657 7.69 50.65 10.33
N GLN A 658 7.09 49.50 10.70
CA GLN A 658 7.19 48.95 12.06
C GLN A 658 7.86 47.57 12.11
N LEU A 659 8.82 47.42 13.02
CA LEU A 659 9.63 46.22 13.26
C LEU A 659 8.91 45.08 14.02
N THR A 660 7.58 45.11 14.19
CA THR A 660 6.82 44.09 14.96
C THR A 660 5.82 43.30 14.11
N SER A 661 5.86 41.96 14.27
CA SER A 661 5.01 40.88 13.73
C SER A 661 4.18 41.16 12.46
N ASN A 662 4.79 40.95 11.28
CA ASN A 662 4.19 41.16 9.96
C ASN A 662 3.27 40.03 9.44
N VAL A 663 3.13 38.89 10.16
CA VAL A 663 2.40 37.70 9.64
C VAL A 663 0.92 37.95 9.50
N THR A 664 0.30 38.51 10.54
CA THR A 664 -1.14 38.80 10.54
C THR A 664 -1.47 39.81 9.43
N ALA A 665 -0.58 40.77 9.16
CA ALA A 665 -0.71 41.71 8.06
C ALA A 665 -0.56 41.04 6.67
N THR A 666 0.41 40.13 6.49
CA THR A 666 0.59 39.39 5.23
C THR A 666 -0.56 38.42 4.98
N LEU A 667 -1.01 37.69 6.01
CA LEU A 667 -2.13 36.75 5.91
C LEU A 667 -3.46 37.48 5.68
N SER A 668 -3.67 38.62 6.35
CA SER A 668 -4.84 39.49 6.10
C SER A 668 -4.80 40.07 4.69
N ALA A 669 -3.63 40.55 4.22
CA ALA A 669 -3.49 41.04 2.85
C ALA A 669 -3.74 39.93 1.82
N LEU A 670 -3.28 38.70 2.08
CA LEU A 670 -3.55 37.53 1.24
C LEU A 670 -5.04 37.18 1.23
N GLY A 671 -5.70 37.14 2.39
CA GLY A 671 -7.14 36.91 2.51
C GLY A 671 -7.96 37.96 1.77
N LEU A 672 -7.61 39.23 1.92
CA LEU A 672 -8.21 40.35 1.18
C LEU A 672 -7.96 40.26 -0.34
N THR A 673 -6.79 39.76 -0.75
CA THR A 673 -6.44 39.53 -2.17
C THR A 673 -7.23 38.37 -2.78
N LEU A 674 -7.43 37.28 -2.03
CA LEU A 674 -8.29 36.17 -2.44
C LEU A 674 -9.76 36.63 -2.56
N MET A 675 -10.23 37.46 -1.62
CA MET A 675 -11.59 38.01 -1.64
C MET A 675 -11.84 38.88 -2.88
N ILE A 676 -10.93 39.81 -3.23
CA ILE A 676 -11.07 40.64 -4.44
C ILE A 676 -10.99 39.83 -5.73
N SER A 677 -10.17 38.77 -5.77
CA SER A 677 -10.04 37.93 -6.96
C SER A 677 -11.26 37.03 -7.21
N SER A 678 -12.09 36.79 -6.19
CA SER A 678 -13.22 35.86 -6.28
C SER A 678 -14.50 36.47 -6.85
N VAL A 679 -14.62 37.81 -6.90
CA VAL A 679 -15.87 38.51 -7.24
C VAL A 679 -16.42 38.12 -8.61
N TRP A 680 -15.64 38.33 -9.67
CA TRP A 680 -16.08 38.03 -11.04
C TRP A 680 -16.20 36.53 -11.32
N PRO A 681 -15.23 35.68 -10.92
CA PRO A 681 -15.37 34.23 -11.07
C PRO A 681 -16.60 33.64 -10.38
N VAL A 682 -16.92 34.06 -9.16
CA VAL A 682 -18.10 33.54 -8.43
C VAL A 682 -19.39 33.93 -9.15
N LEU A 683 -19.48 35.13 -9.73
CA LEU A 683 -20.65 35.52 -10.52
C LEU A 683 -20.81 34.66 -11.79
N ILE A 684 -19.72 34.45 -12.53
CA ILE A 684 -19.72 33.59 -13.72
C ILE A 684 -20.07 32.14 -13.32
N TRP A 685 -19.52 31.65 -12.21
CA TRP A 685 -19.79 30.32 -11.70
C TRP A 685 -21.25 30.15 -11.24
N LEU A 686 -21.83 31.15 -10.56
CA LEU A 686 -23.24 31.14 -10.14
C LEU A 686 -24.18 31.10 -11.34
N ILE A 687 -23.92 31.90 -12.38
CA ILE A 687 -24.67 31.85 -13.64
C ILE A 687 -24.57 30.45 -14.27
N GLY A 688 -23.36 29.91 -14.34
CA GLY A 688 -23.13 28.55 -14.86
C GLY A 688 -23.84 27.47 -14.05
N TRP A 689 -23.85 27.57 -12.72
CA TRP A 689 -24.52 26.62 -11.82
C TRP A 689 -26.04 26.65 -12.00
N ARG A 690 -26.63 27.84 -12.15
CA ARG A 690 -28.06 27.99 -12.42
C ARG A 690 -28.44 27.41 -13.78
N LEU A 691 -27.67 27.72 -14.83
CA LEU A 691 -27.91 27.15 -16.16
C LEU A 691 -27.87 25.62 -16.16
N THR A 692 -26.99 24.98 -15.39
CA THR A 692 -26.96 23.51 -15.26
C THR A 692 -28.10 22.92 -14.42
N SER A 693 -28.68 23.70 -13.52
CA SER A 693 -29.71 23.20 -12.59
C SER A 693 -31.13 23.26 -13.18
N VAL A 694 -31.33 24.12 -14.18
CA VAL A 694 -32.65 24.44 -14.77
C VAL A 694 -32.72 24.07 -16.25
N SER A 695 -31.65 23.48 -16.81
CA SER A 695 -31.54 23.20 -18.24
C SER A 695 -32.64 22.27 -18.74
N ALA A 696 -33.44 22.75 -19.69
CA ALA A 696 -34.35 21.95 -20.52
C ALA A 696 -33.70 21.43 -21.81
N ASN A 697 -32.64 22.11 -22.28
CA ASN A 697 -31.91 21.78 -23.53
C ASN A 697 -30.42 21.52 -23.26
N ASP A 698 -29.83 20.66 -24.10
CA ASP A 698 -28.42 20.23 -24.03
C ASP A 698 -27.43 21.39 -24.18
N PHE A 699 -27.74 22.38 -25.03
CA PHE A 699 -26.89 23.57 -25.20
C PHE A 699 -26.76 24.40 -23.93
N THR A 700 -27.89 24.63 -23.25
CA THR A 700 -27.95 25.43 -22.01
C THR A 700 -27.18 24.72 -20.89
N PHE A 701 -27.31 23.40 -20.81
CA PHE A 701 -26.54 22.57 -19.89
C PHE A 701 -25.03 22.63 -20.19
N ALA A 702 -24.63 22.44 -21.45
CA ALA A 702 -23.24 22.50 -21.89
C ALA A 702 -22.59 23.86 -21.63
N SER A 703 -23.32 24.94 -21.92
CA SER A 703 -22.91 26.32 -21.63
C SER A 703 -22.74 26.57 -20.13
N GLY A 704 -23.63 26.02 -19.31
CA GLY A 704 -23.52 26.11 -17.85
C GLY A 704 -22.27 25.44 -17.30
N ILE A 705 -21.92 24.24 -17.78
CA ILE A 705 -20.69 23.53 -17.38
C ILE A 705 -19.45 24.32 -17.85
N ALA A 706 -19.45 24.79 -19.09
CA ALA A 706 -18.32 25.55 -19.62
C ALA A 706 -18.07 26.85 -18.85
N LEU A 707 -19.11 27.57 -18.43
CA LEU A 707 -18.99 28.75 -17.57
C LEU A 707 -18.38 28.39 -16.21
N GLN A 708 -18.78 27.28 -15.60
CA GLN A 708 -18.22 26.86 -14.30
C GLN A 708 -16.72 26.52 -14.40
N VAL A 709 -16.31 25.78 -15.43
CA VAL A 709 -14.90 25.43 -15.68
C VAL A 709 -14.06 26.68 -15.95
N THR A 710 -14.57 27.54 -16.81
CA THR A 710 -13.92 28.80 -17.20
C THR A 710 -13.81 29.75 -16.01
N ALA A 711 -14.82 29.80 -15.13
CA ALA A 711 -14.78 30.58 -13.90
C ALA A 711 -13.66 30.13 -12.95
N ILE A 712 -13.48 28.82 -12.75
CA ILE A 712 -12.39 28.30 -11.89
C ILE A 712 -11.02 28.64 -12.49
N ALA A 713 -10.85 28.43 -13.80
CA ALA A 713 -9.62 28.80 -14.49
C ALA A 713 -9.33 30.32 -14.38
N PHE A 714 -10.36 31.14 -14.58
CA PHE A 714 -10.27 32.59 -14.43
C PHE A 714 -9.89 33.00 -13.01
N TRP A 715 -10.50 32.41 -11.99
CA TRP A 715 -10.19 32.69 -10.59
C TRP A 715 -8.71 32.46 -10.28
N THR A 716 -8.16 31.31 -10.69
CA THR A 716 -6.75 31.00 -10.41
C THR A 716 -5.80 32.01 -11.07
N MET A 717 -6.05 32.40 -12.31
CA MET A 717 -5.26 33.41 -13.01
C MET A 717 -5.44 34.80 -12.38
N GLU A 718 -6.67 35.16 -12.00
CA GLU A 718 -7.00 36.44 -11.37
C GLU A 718 -6.33 36.59 -9.99
N VAL A 719 -6.22 35.51 -9.20
CA VAL A 719 -5.45 35.49 -7.95
C VAL A 719 -3.99 35.87 -8.22
N LEU A 720 -3.35 35.23 -9.21
CA LEU A 720 -1.96 35.51 -9.57
C LEU A 720 -1.80 36.96 -10.07
N ARG A 721 -2.79 37.47 -10.82
CA ARG A 721 -2.82 38.87 -11.26
C ARG A 721 -2.85 39.86 -10.10
N GLN A 722 -3.70 39.62 -9.10
CA GLN A 722 -3.89 40.52 -7.96
C GLN A 722 -2.68 40.48 -7.01
N ILE A 723 -2.02 39.32 -6.87
CA ILE A 723 -0.75 39.20 -6.15
C ILE A 723 0.33 40.07 -6.81
N CYS A 724 0.42 40.04 -8.15
CA CYS A 724 1.36 40.82 -8.96
C CYS A 724 0.85 42.22 -9.34
N ARG A 725 -0.01 42.84 -8.54
CA ARG A 725 -0.44 44.21 -8.76
C ARG A 725 0.62 45.21 -8.27
N LYS A 726 0.70 46.39 -8.88
CA LYS A 726 1.46 47.54 -8.34
C LYS A 726 0.99 47.85 -6.91
N LYS A 727 1.91 47.94 -5.95
CA LYS A 727 1.66 48.03 -4.49
C LYS A 727 0.90 46.82 -3.89
N GLY A 728 0.86 45.70 -4.61
CA GLY A 728 0.29 44.43 -4.14
C GLY A 728 1.30 43.57 -3.39
N ILE A 729 0.88 42.39 -2.96
CA ILE A 729 1.66 41.49 -2.09
C ILE A 729 3.06 41.20 -2.67
N ALA A 730 3.17 41.02 -3.98
CA ALA A 730 4.45 40.74 -4.63
C ALA A 730 5.50 41.84 -4.42
N GLU A 731 5.09 43.11 -4.42
CA GLU A 731 5.99 44.26 -4.27
C GLU A 731 6.32 44.52 -2.80
N THR A 732 5.28 44.60 -1.95
CA THR A 732 5.42 45.04 -0.55
C THR A 732 5.91 43.96 0.38
N PHE A 733 5.47 42.71 0.18
CA PHE A 733 5.78 41.60 1.09
C PHE A 733 6.78 40.59 0.48
N LEU A 734 6.69 40.29 -0.83
CA LEU A 734 7.61 39.34 -1.51
C LEU A 734 8.84 40.00 -2.13
N LYS A 735 8.92 41.34 -2.16
CA LYS A 735 10.05 42.14 -2.69
C LYS A 735 10.44 41.81 -4.14
N TRP A 736 9.45 41.47 -4.99
CA TRP A 736 9.69 41.27 -6.41
C TRP A 736 10.04 42.59 -7.10
N SER A 737 10.88 42.54 -8.13
CA SER A 737 11.28 43.75 -8.86
C SER A 737 10.06 44.37 -9.57
N PRO A 738 9.96 45.71 -9.63
CA PRO A 738 8.84 46.38 -10.32
C PRO A 738 8.79 46.03 -11.82
N GLY A 739 9.94 45.70 -12.44
CA GLY A 739 10.02 45.18 -13.81
C GLY A 739 9.36 43.81 -13.96
N SER A 740 9.64 42.87 -13.04
CA SER A 740 9.03 41.53 -13.04
C SER A 740 7.52 41.59 -12.84
N ILE A 741 7.04 42.48 -11.96
CA ILE A 741 5.60 42.66 -11.66
C ILE A 741 4.85 43.19 -12.88
N SER A 742 5.40 44.20 -13.57
CA SER A 742 4.77 44.76 -14.77
C SER A 742 4.73 43.76 -15.92
N ALA A 743 5.79 42.98 -16.10
CA ALA A 743 5.86 41.94 -17.14
C ALA A 743 4.85 40.81 -16.88
N VAL A 744 4.76 40.29 -15.65
CA VAL A 744 3.76 39.26 -15.27
C VAL A 744 2.35 39.79 -15.51
N HIS A 745 2.05 41.00 -15.03
CA HIS A 745 0.72 41.57 -15.17
C HIS A 745 0.28 41.74 -16.63
N SER A 746 1.17 42.21 -17.51
CA SER A 746 0.87 42.38 -18.95
C SER A 746 0.65 41.04 -19.65
N HIS A 747 1.54 40.07 -19.45
CA HIS A 747 1.40 38.75 -20.08
C HIS A 747 0.20 37.96 -19.57
N LEU A 748 -0.13 38.11 -18.29
CA LEU A 748 -1.24 37.42 -17.66
C LEU A 748 -2.60 38.01 -18.09
N LEU A 749 -2.68 39.33 -18.37
CA LEU A 749 -3.85 39.92 -19.01
C LEU A 749 -4.08 39.40 -20.43
N PHE A 750 -3.02 39.31 -21.24
CA PHE A 750 -3.10 38.71 -22.57
C PHE A 750 -3.53 37.23 -22.48
N LEU A 751 -2.94 36.47 -21.55
CA LEU A 751 -3.30 35.08 -21.32
C LEU A 751 -4.77 34.94 -20.93
N ILE A 752 -5.28 35.73 -19.97
CA ILE A 752 -6.69 35.70 -19.57
C ILE A 752 -7.61 36.04 -20.76
N ALA A 753 -7.30 37.09 -21.51
CA ALA A 753 -8.15 37.55 -22.61
C ALA A 753 -8.29 36.51 -23.74
N VAL A 754 -7.22 35.75 -24.03
CA VAL A 754 -7.22 34.77 -25.12
C VAL A 754 -7.59 33.37 -24.63
N SER A 755 -7.16 32.96 -23.43
CA SER A 755 -7.42 31.61 -22.91
C SER A 755 -8.87 31.38 -22.51
N LEU A 756 -9.55 32.35 -21.89
CA LEU A 756 -10.91 32.14 -21.40
C LEU A 756 -11.90 31.83 -22.52
N PRO A 757 -11.94 32.57 -23.65
CA PRO A 757 -12.83 32.23 -24.77
C PRO A 757 -12.49 30.86 -25.38
N LEU A 758 -11.20 30.52 -25.52
CA LEU A 758 -10.78 29.24 -26.10
C LEU A 758 -11.13 28.06 -25.18
N MET A 759 -10.96 28.21 -23.86
CA MET A 759 -11.37 27.21 -22.88
C MET A 759 -12.90 27.05 -22.84
N PHE A 760 -13.65 28.16 -22.93
CA PHE A 760 -15.11 28.12 -23.00
C PHE A 760 -15.56 27.37 -24.25
N LEU A 761 -15.07 27.74 -25.44
CA LEU A 761 -15.41 27.07 -26.71
C LEU A 761 -15.03 25.59 -26.71
N SER A 762 -13.84 25.25 -26.21
CA SER A 762 -13.39 23.87 -26.05
C SER A 762 -14.32 23.07 -25.13
N THR A 763 -14.69 23.64 -23.98
CA THR A 763 -15.54 22.94 -23.00
C THR A 763 -16.99 22.82 -23.48
N VAL A 764 -17.60 23.89 -24.02
CA VAL A 764 -18.96 23.85 -24.58
C VAL A 764 -19.01 22.79 -25.67
N SER A 765 -18.06 22.82 -26.61
CA SER A 765 -18.03 21.86 -27.72
C SER A 765 -17.79 20.41 -27.26
N SER A 766 -17.11 20.20 -26.12
CA SER A 766 -16.89 18.86 -25.56
C SER A 766 -18.12 18.26 -24.86
N VAL A 767 -19.06 19.11 -24.43
CA VAL A 767 -20.27 18.73 -23.69
C VAL A 767 -21.53 18.81 -24.57
N TYR A 768 -21.55 19.71 -25.55
CA TYR A 768 -22.67 19.93 -26.47
C TYR A 768 -22.67 18.89 -27.59
N ASN A 769 -23.72 18.06 -27.62
CA ASN A 769 -24.01 17.02 -28.62
C ASN A 769 -22.80 16.12 -28.92
N GLU A 770 -22.60 15.09 -28.08
CA GLU A 770 -21.48 14.14 -28.16
C GLU A 770 -21.34 13.58 -29.60
N GLY A 771 -20.28 13.97 -30.33
CA GLY A 771 -19.91 13.34 -31.60
C GLY A 771 -19.57 14.30 -32.74
N PHE A 772 -20.47 15.20 -33.14
CA PHE A 772 -20.25 15.98 -34.39
C PHE A 772 -19.40 17.24 -34.18
N TRP A 773 -19.64 17.98 -33.11
CA TRP A 773 -19.00 19.27 -32.87
C TRP A 773 -17.71 19.16 -32.03
N ALA A 774 -17.68 18.24 -31.06
CA ALA A 774 -16.50 17.94 -30.25
C ALA A 774 -15.25 17.68 -31.10
N ASP A 775 -15.42 16.95 -32.21
CA ASP A 775 -14.35 16.55 -33.14
C ASP A 775 -13.80 17.69 -34.01
N SER A 776 -14.46 18.86 -34.05
CA SER A 776 -14.11 19.99 -34.90
C SER A 776 -13.76 21.27 -34.12
N LEU A 777 -14.75 22.05 -33.69
CA LEU A 777 -14.53 23.35 -33.05
C LEU A 777 -13.83 23.23 -31.69
N GLY A 778 -14.25 22.27 -30.86
CA GLY A 778 -13.65 22.05 -29.55
C GLY A 778 -12.17 21.72 -29.63
N ARG A 779 -11.81 20.89 -30.62
CA ARG A 779 -10.44 20.47 -30.90
C ARG A 779 -9.54 21.60 -31.38
N ILE A 780 -9.97 22.39 -32.36
CA ILE A 780 -9.18 23.54 -32.85
C ILE A 780 -9.01 24.57 -31.75
N SER A 781 -10.07 24.83 -30.96
CA SER A 781 -10.00 25.73 -29.80
C SER A 781 -9.02 25.23 -28.74
N PHE A 782 -8.98 23.92 -28.49
CA PHE A 782 -8.03 23.29 -27.57
C PHE A 782 -6.58 23.35 -28.07
N ILE A 783 -6.33 23.08 -29.35
CA ILE A 783 -5.00 23.20 -29.97
C ILE A 783 -4.52 24.66 -29.91
N ALA A 784 -5.39 25.62 -30.22
CA ALA A 784 -5.09 27.04 -30.08
C ALA A 784 -4.77 27.41 -28.62
N PHE A 785 -5.53 26.88 -27.65
CA PHE A 785 -5.26 27.08 -26.23
C PHE A 785 -3.89 26.54 -25.81
N CYS A 786 -3.52 25.33 -26.27
CA CYS A 786 -2.20 24.76 -26.06
C CYS A 786 -1.08 25.64 -26.67
N GLY A 787 -1.31 26.20 -27.87
CA GLY A 787 -0.39 27.16 -28.50
C GLY A 787 -0.20 28.44 -27.69
N VAL A 788 -1.28 28.97 -27.11
CA VAL A 788 -1.23 30.15 -26.22
C VAL A 788 -0.47 29.84 -24.93
N LEU A 789 -0.70 28.66 -24.32
CA LEU A 789 0.06 28.21 -23.15
C LEU A 789 1.54 27.99 -23.45
N MET A 790 1.87 27.48 -24.64
CA MET A 790 3.25 27.34 -25.11
C MET A 790 3.93 28.71 -25.23
N MET A 791 3.29 29.69 -25.87
CA MET A 791 3.79 31.07 -25.97
C MET A 791 3.95 31.74 -24.60
N ALA A 792 2.99 31.54 -23.70
CA ALA A 792 3.05 32.05 -22.34
C ALA A 792 4.21 31.42 -21.56
N SER A 793 4.41 30.10 -21.67
CA SER A 793 5.52 29.39 -21.03
C SER A 793 6.88 29.86 -21.54
N MET A 794 7.03 30.03 -22.86
CA MET A 794 8.25 30.57 -23.46
C MET A 794 8.61 31.97 -22.94
N LYS A 795 7.61 32.84 -22.74
CA LYS A 795 7.82 34.23 -22.27
C LYS A 795 7.95 34.35 -20.74
N MET A 796 7.11 33.68 -19.96
CA MET A 796 7.05 33.83 -18.50
C MET A 796 8.11 32.99 -17.77
N LEU A 797 8.42 31.79 -18.24
CA LEU A 797 9.30 30.84 -17.56
C LEU A 797 10.76 30.86 -18.07
N ARG A 798 11.12 31.84 -18.90
CA ARG A 798 12.48 31.98 -19.44
C ARG A 798 13.50 32.19 -18.30
N PRO A 799 14.53 31.32 -18.14
CA PRO A 799 15.48 31.41 -17.02
C PRO A 799 16.31 32.70 -17.00
N THR A 800 16.50 33.33 -18.17
CA THR A 800 17.20 34.63 -18.32
C THR A 800 16.23 35.80 -18.51
N GLY A 801 14.92 35.58 -18.37
CA GLY A 801 13.89 36.60 -18.55
C GLY A 801 13.74 37.51 -17.33
N GLN A 802 13.02 38.63 -17.52
CA GLN A 802 12.79 39.64 -16.47
C GLN A 802 11.98 39.11 -15.28
N ILE A 803 11.21 38.02 -15.45
CA ILE A 803 10.33 37.46 -14.42
C ILE A 803 11.09 36.45 -13.56
N LEU A 804 11.49 35.33 -14.16
CA LEU A 804 12.11 34.23 -13.42
C LEU A 804 13.62 34.44 -13.20
N GLY A 805 14.28 35.23 -14.05
CA GLY A 805 15.72 35.51 -13.94
C GLY A 805 16.08 36.18 -12.61
N HIS A 806 15.27 37.12 -12.12
CA HIS A 806 15.51 37.76 -10.83
C HIS A 806 15.31 36.81 -9.64
N LEU A 807 14.33 35.89 -9.72
CA LEU A 807 14.08 34.88 -8.69
C LEU A 807 15.17 33.79 -8.66
N LEU A 808 15.67 33.40 -9.84
CA LEU A 808 16.74 32.42 -10.01
C LEU A 808 18.12 32.97 -9.62
N GLN A 809 18.41 34.23 -9.94
CA GLN A 809 19.66 34.90 -9.57
C GLN A 809 19.78 35.15 -8.05
N GLY A 810 18.65 35.33 -7.36
CA GLY A 810 18.63 35.50 -5.90
C GLY A 810 18.97 34.23 -5.10
N ASN A 811 18.93 33.04 -5.71
CA ASN A 811 19.32 31.77 -5.09
C ASN A 811 20.01 30.83 -6.12
N PRO A 812 21.28 31.06 -6.46
CA PRO A 812 22.02 30.29 -7.46
C PRO A 812 22.11 28.79 -7.13
N ASP A 813 22.19 28.44 -5.85
CA ASP A 813 22.28 27.05 -5.37
C ASP A 813 20.91 26.34 -5.25
N GLY A 814 19.83 27.01 -5.66
CA GLY A 814 18.48 26.46 -5.62
C GLY A 814 18.29 25.29 -6.59
N LEU A 815 17.51 24.29 -6.18
CA LEU A 815 17.17 23.12 -7.00
C LEU A 815 16.55 23.52 -8.35
N MET A 816 15.76 24.61 -8.36
CA MET A 816 15.14 25.18 -9.55
C MET A 816 16.15 25.74 -10.57
N TYR A 817 17.29 26.30 -10.13
CA TYR A 817 18.33 26.79 -11.03
C TYR A 817 19.16 25.66 -11.62
N ARG A 818 19.50 24.65 -10.80
CA ARG A 818 20.29 23.48 -11.23
C ARG A 818 19.54 22.60 -12.23
N THR A 819 18.23 22.43 -12.04
CA THR A 819 17.38 21.60 -12.89
C THR A 819 16.81 22.34 -14.11
N ARG A 820 17.18 23.61 -14.34
CA ARG A 820 16.61 24.45 -15.42
C ARG A 820 16.70 23.87 -16.82
N LYS A 821 17.77 23.11 -17.11
CA LYS A 821 17.96 22.46 -18.40
C LYS A 821 16.89 21.41 -18.70
N PHE A 822 16.23 20.88 -17.67
CA PHE A 822 15.19 19.87 -17.79
C PHE A 822 13.79 20.48 -17.73
N TRP A 823 13.48 21.27 -16.70
CA TRP A 823 12.09 21.73 -16.52
C TRP A 823 11.66 22.82 -17.52
N TYR A 824 12.57 23.65 -18.03
CA TYR A 824 12.24 24.70 -19.01
C TYR A 824 11.79 24.14 -20.37
N PRO A 825 12.57 23.27 -21.05
CA PRO A 825 12.09 22.66 -22.30
C PRO A 825 10.86 21.80 -22.05
N LEU A 826 10.78 21.09 -20.91
CA LEU A 826 9.60 20.30 -20.55
C LEU A 826 8.33 21.15 -20.45
N SER A 827 8.41 22.35 -19.89
CA SER A 827 7.27 23.28 -19.79
C SER A 827 6.81 23.82 -21.14
N ILE A 828 7.68 23.83 -22.16
CA ILE A 828 7.34 24.27 -23.53
C ILE A 828 6.82 23.10 -24.36
N LEU A 829 7.49 21.94 -24.25
CA LEU A 829 7.15 20.73 -24.97
C LEU A 829 5.82 20.14 -24.49
N SER A 830 5.44 20.30 -23.22
CA SER A 830 4.21 19.70 -22.69
C SER A 830 2.93 20.24 -23.35
N PRO A 831 2.65 21.56 -23.43
CA PRO A 831 1.50 22.04 -24.20
C PRO A 831 1.57 21.68 -25.68
N CYS A 832 2.77 21.70 -26.28
CA CYS A 832 2.96 21.35 -27.69
C CYS A 832 2.59 19.88 -27.97
N ALA A 833 3.12 18.95 -27.17
CA ALA A 833 2.82 17.53 -27.26
C ALA A 833 1.32 17.25 -27.07
N LEU A 834 0.66 17.94 -26.13
CA LEU A 834 -0.78 17.82 -25.93
C LEU A 834 -1.60 18.34 -27.12
N GLY A 835 -1.17 19.44 -27.73
CA GLY A 835 -1.77 19.94 -28.97
C GLY A 835 -1.64 18.96 -30.14
N ILE A 836 -0.46 18.34 -30.31
CA ILE A 836 -0.22 17.31 -31.33
C ILE A 836 -1.06 16.07 -31.04
N MET A 837 -1.09 15.61 -29.79
CA MET A 837 -1.87 14.45 -29.36
C MET A 837 -3.37 14.66 -29.63
N ALA A 838 -3.89 15.85 -29.32
CA ALA A 838 -5.23 16.25 -29.73
C ALA A 838 -5.39 16.20 -31.26
N GLY A 839 -4.42 16.69 -32.03
CA GLY A 839 -4.42 16.68 -33.51
C GLY A 839 -4.36 15.27 -34.16
N VAL A 840 -3.81 14.27 -33.47
CA VAL A 840 -3.76 12.88 -33.96
C VAL A 840 -5.07 12.13 -33.69
N GLY A 841 -5.82 12.51 -32.64
CA GLY A 841 -7.12 11.89 -32.31
C GLY A 841 -7.35 11.65 -30.83
N TYR A 842 -6.34 11.90 -29.99
CA TYR A 842 -6.37 11.69 -28.54
C TYR A 842 -6.79 12.96 -27.79
N GLN A 843 -7.90 13.57 -28.20
CA GLN A 843 -8.36 14.83 -27.62
C GLN A 843 -8.71 14.69 -26.14
N TYR A 844 -9.45 13.63 -25.76
CA TYR A 844 -9.79 13.38 -24.37
C TYR A 844 -8.54 13.22 -23.50
N THR A 845 -7.57 12.43 -23.95
CA THR A 845 -6.29 12.22 -23.26
C THR A 845 -5.53 13.53 -23.07
N ALA A 846 -5.47 14.35 -24.13
CA ALA A 846 -4.80 15.64 -24.08
C ALA A 846 -5.46 16.60 -23.08
N GLU A 847 -6.79 16.67 -23.05
CA GLU A 847 -7.56 17.48 -22.09
C GLU A 847 -7.34 17.00 -20.64
N GLN A 848 -7.40 15.69 -20.39
CA GLN A 848 -7.19 15.14 -19.05
C GLN A 848 -5.77 15.45 -18.55
N LEU A 849 -4.74 15.21 -19.37
CA LEU A 849 -3.35 15.49 -19.01
C LEU A 849 -3.10 16.99 -18.79
N LEU A 850 -3.67 17.86 -19.62
CA LEU A 850 -3.54 19.31 -19.47
C LEU A 850 -4.06 19.80 -18.12
N VAL A 851 -5.21 19.26 -17.68
CA VAL A 851 -5.79 19.58 -16.37
C VAL A 851 -4.84 19.16 -15.23
N ARG A 852 -4.17 18.00 -15.31
CA ARG A 852 -3.23 17.55 -14.26
C ARG A 852 -1.96 18.40 -14.25
N LEU A 853 -1.46 18.78 -15.43
CA LEU A 853 -0.37 19.75 -15.53
C LEU A 853 -0.75 21.10 -14.92
N GLN A 854 -1.97 21.58 -15.16
CA GLN A 854 -2.47 22.81 -14.56
C GLN A 854 -2.54 22.72 -13.02
N PHE A 855 -3.05 21.62 -12.46
CA PHE A 855 -3.04 21.43 -11.01
C PHE A 855 -1.62 21.34 -10.44
N THR A 856 -0.70 20.66 -11.13
CA THR A 856 0.71 20.56 -10.72
C THR A 856 1.39 21.93 -10.74
N PHE A 857 1.10 22.74 -11.77
CA PHE A 857 1.57 24.12 -11.88
C PHE A 857 1.06 24.98 -10.71
N TRP A 858 -0.23 24.92 -10.38
CA TRP A 858 -0.79 25.66 -9.25
C TRP A 858 -0.24 25.20 -7.90
N LEU A 859 -0.10 23.89 -7.69
CA LEU A 859 0.55 23.33 -6.50
C LEU A 859 1.96 23.90 -6.34
N SER A 860 2.74 23.96 -7.45
CA SER A 860 4.10 24.51 -7.41
C SER A 860 4.13 25.99 -7.04
N ILE A 861 3.23 26.81 -7.60
CA ILE A 861 3.11 28.24 -7.26
C ILE A 861 2.71 28.41 -5.80
N SER A 862 1.70 27.67 -5.32
CA SER A 862 1.24 27.72 -3.94
C SER A 862 2.36 27.38 -2.95
N ILE A 863 3.17 26.36 -3.24
CA ILE A 863 4.32 25.97 -2.41
C ILE A 863 5.40 27.06 -2.41
N VAL A 864 5.71 27.66 -3.57
CA VAL A 864 6.68 28.77 -3.64
C VAL A 864 6.20 29.96 -2.81
N ILE A 865 4.93 30.35 -2.93
CA ILE A 865 4.37 31.45 -2.14
C ILE A 865 4.42 31.11 -0.64
N ALA A 866 3.95 29.92 -0.24
CA ALA A 866 4.00 29.48 1.16
C ALA A 866 5.42 29.47 1.72
N TYR A 867 6.39 28.93 0.96
CA TYR A 867 7.80 28.92 1.32
C TYR A 867 8.34 30.35 1.51
N THR A 868 8.04 31.28 0.62
CA THR A 868 8.47 32.69 0.76
C THR A 868 7.85 33.38 1.97
N ILE A 869 6.59 33.08 2.30
CA ILE A 869 5.92 33.65 3.49
C ILE A 869 6.54 33.08 4.78
N ILE A 870 6.75 31.77 4.86
CA ILE A 870 7.30 31.12 6.06
C ILE A 870 8.77 31.52 6.29
N THR A 871 9.57 31.65 5.22
CA THR A 871 10.94 32.15 5.35
C THR A 871 11.00 33.61 5.82
N GLN A 872 10.11 34.48 5.33
CA GLN A 872 10.00 35.85 5.83
C GLN A 872 9.53 35.90 7.29
N TRP A 873 8.63 35.00 7.70
CA TRP A 873 8.23 34.87 9.09
C TRP A 873 9.38 34.47 10.01
N LEU A 874 10.13 33.43 9.65
CA LEU A 874 11.32 32.98 10.38
C LEU A 874 12.34 34.11 10.54
N LEU A 875 12.58 34.88 9.48
CA LEU A 875 13.45 36.06 9.51
C LEU A 875 12.92 37.17 10.43
N ALA A 876 11.60 37.37 10.50
CA ALA A 876 10.98 38.34 11.40
C ALA A 876 11.04 37.90 12.88
N ALA A 877 10.72 36.63 13.16
CA ALA A 877 10.83 36.05 14.50
C ALA A 877 12.25 36.14 15.06
N ARG A 878 13.27 35.89 14.21
CA ARG A 878 14.69 36.06 14.54
C ARG A 878 15.03 37.48 15.01
N ARG A 879 14.55 38.49 14.30
CA ARG A 879 14.84 39.90 14.63
C ARG A 879 14.23 40.29 15.97
N GLN A 880 13.07 39.72 16.30
CA GLN A 880 12.38 39.96 17.56
C GLN A 880 13.15 39.35 18.75
N ILE A 881 13.55 38.07 18.67
CA ILE A 881 14.36 37.41 19.70
C ILE A 881 15.69 38.15 19.93
N ALA A 882 16.35 38.60 18.86
CA ALA A 882 17.59 39.37 18.97
C ALA A 882 17.39 40.73 19.68
N MET A 883 16.26 41.41 19.45
CA MET A 883 15.92 42.67 20.11
C MET A 883 15.53 42.47 21.57
N ASP A 884 14.83 41.40 21.90
CA ASP A 884 14.45 41.07 23.28
C ASP A 884 15.70 40.73 24.11
N HIS A 885 16.67 39.99 23.55
CA HIS A 885 17.98 39.80 24.19
C HIS A 885 18.78 41.11 24.32
N ALA A 886 18.72 42.03 23.35
CA ALA A 886 19.38 43.33 23.43
C ALA A 886 18.74 44.25 24.49
N ARG A 887 17.42 44.18 24.67
CA ARG A 887 16.69 44.88 25.73
C ARG A 887 17.00 44.29 27.10
N ALA A 888 17.03 42.97 27.23
CA ALA A 888 17.45 42.29 28.46
C ALA A 888 18.88 42.68 28.86
N ARG A 889 19.81 42.82 27.89
CA ARG A 889 21.16 43.35 28.15
C ARG A 889 21.15 44.80 28.62
N ARG A 890 20.29 45.66 28.06
CA ARG A 890 20.17 47.07 28.50
C ARG A 890 19.52 47.20 29.86
N ALA A 891 18.55 46.35 30.19
CA ALA A 891 17.92 46.27 31.50
C ALA A 891 18.93 45.78 32.56
N ALA A 892 19.64 44.68 32.29
CA ALA A 892 20.69 44.18 33.17
C ALA A 892 21.87 45.17 33.32
N ALA A 893 22.21 45.92 32.27
CA ALA A 893 23.22 46.99 32.34
C ALA A 893 22.73 48.24 33.09
N MET A 894 21.42 48.52 33.08
CA MET A 894 20.82 49.58 33.89
C MET A 894 20.74 49.17 35.37
N GLU A 895 20.45 47.90 35.66
CA GLU A 895 20.48 47.34 37.02
C GLU A 895 21.91 47.36 37.58
N SER A 896 22.91 46.90 36.81
CA SER A 896 24.32 46.96 37.23
C SER A 896 24.86 48.39 37.38
N ASN A 897 24.34 49.37 36.60
CA ASN A 897 24.68 50.78 36.78
C ASN A 897 23.96 51.42 37.98
N SER A 898 22.77 50.93 38.38
CA SER A 898 22.10 51.41 39.59
C SER A 898 22.75 50.89 40.87
N GLU A 899 23.34 49.69 40.83
CA GLU A 899 24.09 49.12 41.96
C GLU A 899 25.52 49.69 42.08
N ALA A 900 26.11 50.19 40.99
CA ALA A 900 27.45 50.81 40.98
C ALA A 900 27.50 52.25 41.54
N SER A 901 26.40 52.76 42.11
CA SER A 901 26.35 54.10 42.75
C SER A 901 26.54 54.06 44.28
N GLY A 902 26.89 52.90 44.85
CA GLY A 902 27.26 52.74 46.27
C GLY A 902 28.71 52.27 46.43
N GLU A 903 29.52 53.12 47.08
CA GLU A 903 30.91 53.04 47.56
C GLU A 903 31.79 51.77 47.37
N ASN A 904 33.03 52.07 46.92
CA ASN A 904 34.35 51.45 47.16
C ASN A 904 34.68 49.99 46.75
N GLY A 905 35.62 49.89 45.78
CA GLY A 905 36.86 49.11 45.96
C GLY A 905 36.95 47.69 45.39
N SER A 906 37.52 47.59 44.18
CA SER A 906 38.37 46.49 43.65
C SER A 906 37.83 45.05 43.50
N SER A 907 37.50 44.67 42.26
CA SER A 907 38.19 43.59 41.49
C SER A 907 37.57 43.46 40.09
N PRO A 908 38.37 43.30 39.01
CA PRO A 908 37.84 43.01 37.69
C PRO A 908 37.37 41.55 37.62
N VAL A 909 36.05 41.34 37.65
CA VAL A 909 35.45 40.02 37.39
C VAL A 909 35.74 39.63 35.93
N PRO A 910 36.26 38.42 35.65
CA PRO A 910 36.61 37.99 34.30
C PRO A 910 35.34 37.92 33.43
N PRO A 911 35.45 38.12 32.11
CA PRO A 911 34.32 37.95 31.22
C PRO A 911 33.89 36.48 31.30
N VAL A 912 32.68 36.24 31.80
CA VAL A 912 32.04 34.93 31.68
C VAL A 912 31.85 34.68 30.19
N ASP A 913 32.73 33.86 29.62
CA ASP A 913 32.55 33.17 28.35
C ASP A 913 31.29 32.31 28.45
N LYS A 914 30.12 32.92 28.22
CA LYS A 914 28.97 32.18 27.74
C LYS A 914 29.22 31.97 26.24
N PRO A 915 29.20 30.72 25.77
CA PRO A 915 29.49 30.41 24.38
C PRO A 915 28.55 31.25 23.52
N GLN A 916 29.12 31.97 22.54
CA GLN A 916 28.34 32.50 21.44
C GLN A 916 27.60 31.31 20.83
N VAL A 917 26.34 31.10 21.21
CA VAL A 917 25.47 30.18 20.48
C VAL A 917 25.44 30.78 19.08
N ASP A 918 26.14 30.11 18.17
CA ASP A 918 26.35 30.54 16.80
C ASP A 918 24.99 30.55 16.08
N LEU A 919 24.24 31.64 16.29
CA LEU A 919 22.86 31.86 15.84
C LEU A 919 22.76 31.83 14.30
N SER A 920 23.90 31.84 13.62
CA SER A 920 24.03 31.67 12.17
C SER A 920 23.85 30.21 11.73
N THR A 921 24.29 29.24 12.54
CA THR A 921 24.20 27.80 12.25
C THR A 921 22.77 27.25 12.38
N LEU A 922 22.01 27.70 13.39
CA LEU A 922 20.59 27.35 13.59
C LEU A 922 19.69 27.85 12.43
N ASN A 923 20.08 28.96 11.79
CA ASN A 923 19.31 29.59 10.72
C ASN A 923 19.35 28.81 9.39
N GLN A 924 20.50 28.22 9.04
CA GLN A 924 20.59 27.37 7.86
C GLN A 924 19.80 26.07 8.03
N GLN A 925 19.76 25.54 9.26
CA GLN A 925 19.06 24.30 9.59
C GLN A 925 17.54 24.43 9.44
N MET A 926 16.92 25.50 9.94
CA MET A 926 15.47 25.72 9.82
C MET A 926 15.00 25.94 8.37
N VAL A 927 15.76 26.69 7.57
CA VAL A 927 15.43 26.90 6.15
C VAL A 927 15.59 25.61 5.33
N ARG A 928 16.56 24.76 5.70
CA ARG A 928 16.76 23.45 5.07
C ARG A 928 15.59 22.50 5.37
N LEU A 929 15.11 22.47 6.62
CA LEU A 929 13.94 21.68 7.01
C LEU A 929 12.68 22.14 6.26
N LEU A 930 12.47 23.46 6.16
CA LEU A 930 11.35 24.02 5.40
C LEU A 930 11.37 23.61 3.92
N ARG A 931 12.56 23.56 3.30
CA ARG A 931 12.73 23.11 1.91
C ARG A 931 12.39 21.62 1.75
N VAL A 932 12.77 20.78 2.71
CA VAL A 932 12.44 19.35 2.69
C VAL A 932 10.93 19.17 2.83
N THR A 933 10.29 19.85 3.79
CA THR A 933 8.83 19.81 3.96
C THR A 933 8.11 20.27 2.69
N ALA A 934 8.56 21.36 2.07
CA ALA A 934 8.02 21.83 0.79
C ALA A 934 8.18 20.79 -0.33
N CYS A 935 9.30 20.06 -0.36
CA CYS A 935 9.54 18.99 -1.33
C CYS A 935 8.63 17.77 -1.09
N VAL A 936 8.42 17.37 0.18
CA VAL A 936 7.49 16.28 0.54
C VAL A 936 6.06 16.65 0.16
N VAL A 937 5.62 17.88 0.46
CA VAL A 937 4.31 18.39 0.06
C VAL A 937 4.18 18.43 -1.47
N MET A 938 5.22 18.82 -2.19
CA MET A 938 5.23 18.81 -3.66
C MET A 938 5.11 17.40 -4.23
N LEU A 939 5.87 16.43 -3.70
CA LEU A 939 5.84 15.03 -4.14
C LEU A 939 4.48 14.38 -3.83
N SER A 940 3.99 14.54 -2.60
CA SER A 940 2.69 14.00 -2.17
C SER A 940 1.53 14.62 -2.96
N GLY A 941 1.53 15.94 -3.14
CA GLY A 941 0.51 16.63 -3.94
C GLY A 941 0.57 16.22 -5.41
N SER A 942 1.76 16.06 -5.99
CA SER A 942 1.92 15.57 -7.37
C SER A 942 1.41 14.13 -7.50
N TRP A 943 1.75 13.24 -6.56
CA TRP A 943 1.23 11.87 -6.53
C TRP A 943 -0.31 11.85 -6.48
N MET A 944 -0.91 12.67 -5.61
CA MET A 944 -2.37 12.76 -5.49
C MET A 944 -3.02 13.24 -6.80
N ILE A 945 -2.43 14.22 -7.48
CA ILE A 945 -2.92 14.75 -8.78
C ILE A 945 -2.83 13.68 -9.89
N TRP A 946 -1.71 12.95 -9.96
CA TRP A 946 -1.43 11.98 -11.03
C TRP A 946 -1.99 10.57 -10.76
N SER A 947 -2.38 10.26 -9.53
CA SER A 947 -2.94 8.96 -9.12
C SER A 947 -4.12 8.49 -10.01
N GLN A 948 -4.94 9.43 -10.51
CA GLN A 948 -6.08 9.14 -11.39
C GLN A 948 -5.68 8.64 -12.78
N VAL A 949 -4.43 8.89 -13.22
CA VAL A 949 -3.90 8.47 -14.52
C VAL A 949 -3.15 7.14 -14.41
N MET A 950 -2.80 6.71 -13.18
CA MET A 950 -2.05 5.48 -12.94
C MET A 950 -2.72 4.21 -13.51
N PRO A 951 -4.05 4.03 -13.41
CA PRO A 951 -4.70 2.86 -14.01
C PRO A 951 -4.48 2.77 -15.52
N ALA A 952 -4.43 3.90 -16.23
CA ALA A 952 -4.13 3.88 -17.66
C ALA A 952 -2.70 3.40 -17.96
N LEU A 953 -1.74 3.59 -17.05
CA LEU A 953 -0.39 3.06 -17.23
C LEU A 953 -0.34 1.53 -17.16
N HIS A 954 -1.39 0.85 -16.68
CA HIS A 954 -1.47 -0.61 -16.75
C HIS A 954 -1.49 -1.14 -18.18
N VAL A 955 -1.76 -0.33 -19.21
CA VAL A 955 -1.58 -0.78 -20.60
C VAL A 955 -0.16 -1.25 -20.87
N PHE A 956 0.84 -0.65 -20.21
CA PHE A 956 2.24 -1.06 -20.30
C PHE A 956 2.51 -2.41 -19.63
N ASN A 957 1.57 -2.90 -18.80
CA ASN A 957 1.60 -4.25 -18.27
C ASN A 957 1.17 -5.31 -19.28
N ARG A 958 0.60 -4.92 -20.44
CA ARG A 958 0.29 -5.85 -21.54
C ARG A 958 1.49 -6.16 -22.43
N ILE A 959 2.49 -5.27 -22.42
CA ILE A 959 3.74 -5.48 -23.16
C ILE A 959 4.63 -6.36 -22.28
N GLU A 960 4.52 -7.67 -22.49
CA GLU A 960 5.35 -8.68 -21.85
C GLU A 960 6.76 -8.64 -22.47
N LEU A 961 7.79 -8.49 -21.63
CA LEU A 961 9.18 -8.41 -22.09
C LEU A 961 9.90 -9.75 -21.91
N TRP A 962 9.88 -10.30 -20.70
CA TRP A 962 10.45 -11.63 -20.40
C TRP A 962 9.70 -12.29 -19.24
N SER A 963 9.74 -13.61 -19.15
CA SER A 963 9.19 -14.37 -18.00
C SER A 963 10.29 -14.73 -17.01
N THR A 964 9.93 -14.77 -15.73
CA THR A 964 10.78 -15.32 -14.66
C THR A 964 10.04 -16.47 -13.99
N ALA A 965 10.72 -17.58 -13.77
CA ALA A 965 10.18 -18.75 -13.09
C ALA A 965 10.10 -18.44 -11.58
N VAL A 966 8.88 -18.32 -11.05
CA VAL A 966 8.65 -18.12 -9.62
C VAL A 966 8.08 -19.42 -9.05
N THR A 967 8.81 -20.04 -8.14
CA THR A 967 8.32 -21.18 -7.36
C THR A 967 7.30 -20.65 -6.35
N VAL A 968 6.02 -20.95 -6.56
CA VAL A 968 4.94 -20.63 -5.63
C VAL A 968 4.56 -21.92 -4.90
N VAL A 969 4.43 -21.86 -3.59
CA VAL A 969 3.90 -22.98 -2.79
C VAL A 969 2.38 -22.88 -2.85
N GLU A 970 1.71 -23.81 -3.54
CA GLU A 970 0.25 -23.92 -3.52
C GLU A 970 -0.14 -25.08 -2.61
N SER A 971 -1.03 -24.81 -1.65
CA SER A 971 -1.69 -25.86 -0.87
C SER A 971 -2.75 -26.51 -1.75
N HIS A 972 -2.51 -27.77 -2.11
CA HIS A 972 -3.55 -28.60 -2.69
C HIS A 972 -4.16 -29.42 -1.56
N THR A 973 -5.45 -29.17 -1.28
CA THR A 973 -6.27 -30.05 -0.47
C THR A 973 -6.71 -31.22 -1.35
N ILE A 974 -6.11 -32.38 -1.11
CA ILE A 974 -6.58 -33.66 -1.64
C ILE A 974 -6.99 -34.46 -0.41
N ASP A 975 -8.24 -34.91 -0.36
CA ASP A 975 -8.81 -35.70 0.75
C ASP A 975 -8.69 -35.08 2.15
N GLY A 976 -8.78 -33.75 2.27
CA GLY A 976 -8.81 -33.07 3.56
C GLY A 976 -7.44 -32.91 4.26
N GLU A 977 -6.35 -33.39 3.66
CA GLU A 977 -4.98 -33.04 4.05
C GLU A 977 -4.40 -31.96 3.13
N GLU A 978 -3.87 -30.89 3.74
CA GLU A 978 -3.18 -29.82 3.01
C GLU A 978 -1.76 -30.29 2.63
N THR A 979 -1.57 -30.70 1.37
CA THR A 979 -0.23 -30.99 0.84
C THR A 979 0.35 -29.74 0.16
N LEU A 980 1.53 -29.32 0.61
CA LEU A 980 2.25 -28.18 0.03
C LEU A 980 3.04 -28.66 -1.19
N ARG A 981 2.55 -28.35 -2.41
CA ARG A 981 3.32 -28.56 -3.65
C ARG A 981 3.93 -27.25 -4.13
N THR A 982 5.21 -27.28 -4.47
CA THR A 982 5.91 -26.15 -5.10
C THR A 982 5.62 -26.17 -6.61
N VAL A 983 4.75 -25.29 -7.08
CA VAL A 983 4.45 -25.13 -8.51
C VAL A 983 5.24 -23.95 -9.04
N THR A 984 6.10 -24.19 -10.03
CA THR A 984 6.83 -23.13 -10.72
C THR A 984 5.87 -22.43 -11.69
N LYS A 985 5.35 -21.26 -11.33
CA LYS A 985 4.54 -20.42 -12.20
C LYS A 985 5.42 -19.39 -12.90
N GLN A 986 5.28 -19.27 -14.23
CA GLN A 986 5.95 -18.21 -14.99
C GLN A 986 5.27 -16.87 -14.71
N LYS A 987 6.02 -15.91 -14.18
CA LYS A 987 5.57 -14.53 -14.00
C LYS A 987 6.19 -13.65 -15.06
N TRP A 988 5.36 -13.03 -15.90
CA TRP A 988 5.82 -12.09 -16.93
C TRP A 988 6.20 -10.74 -16.31
N ILE A 989 7.36 -10.25 -16.74
CA ILE A 989 7.86 -8.92 -16.42
C ILE A 989 7.53 -8.02 -17.60
N THR A 990 6.83 -6.94 -17.29
CA THR A 990 6.21 -6.09 -18.27
C THR A 990 7.03 -4.80 -18.46
N PHE A 991 6.78 -4.09 -19.55
CA PHE A 991 7.35 -2.75 -19.75
C PHE A 991 6.97 -1.78 -18.61
N GLY A 992 5.76 -1.92 -18.07
CA GLY A 992 5.32 -1.16 -16.89
C GLY A 992 6.21 -1.38 -15.67
N ASN A 993 6.62 -2.63 -15.41
CA ASN A 993 7.53 -2.96 -14.30
C ASN A 993 8.90 -2.28 -14.46
N LEU A 994 9.43 -2.20 -15.69
CA LEU A 994 10.70 -1.54 -15.98
C LEU A 994 10.61 -0.02 -15.73
N LEU A 995 9.51 0.61 -16.16
CA LEU A 995 9.28 2.05 -15.94
C LEU A 995 9.12 2.37 -14.44
N PHE A 996 8.42 1.50 -13.71
CA PHE A 996 8.28 1.62 -12.27
C PHE A 996 9.62 1.43 -11.54
N ALA A 997 10.44 0.46 -11.96
CA ALA A 997 11.79 0.26 -11.45
C ALA A 997 12.68 1.50 -11.68
N ALA A 998 12.63 2.10 -12.87
CA ALA A 998 13.34 3.35 -13.16
C ALA A 998 12.86 4.52 -12.27
N GLY A 999 11.55 4.57 -11.97
CA GLY A 999 10.97 5.48 -11.00
C GLY A 999 11.54 5.29 -9.58
N ILE A 1000 11.59 4.04 -9.10
CA ILE A 1000 12.17 3.68 -7.79
C ILE A 1000 13.65 4.08 -7.72
N VAL A 1001 14.43 3.82 -8.76
CA VAL A 1001 15.84 4.22 -8.82
C VAL A 1001 15.97 5.74 -8.72
N THR A 1002 15.15 6.48 -9.45
CA THR A 1002 15.15 7.95 -9.41
C THR A 1002 14.79 8.48 -8.02
N VAL A 1003 13.75 7.94 -7.40
CA VAL A 1003 13.34 8.29 -6.03
C VAL A 1003 14.42 7.93 -5.02
N SER A 1004 15.10 6.80 -5.19
CA SER A 1004 16.17 6.35 -4.28
C SER A 1004 17.43 7.20 -4.40
N ILE A 1005 17.81 7.62 -5.62
CA ILE A 1005 18.87 8.59 -5.85
C ILE A 1005 18.53 9.94 -5.21
N PHE A 1006 17.26 10.36 -5.30
CA PHE A 1006 16.81 11.58 -4.64
C PHE A 1006 16.79 11.44 -3.11
N GLY A 1007 16.28 10.32 -2.60
CA GLY A 1007 16.22 9.99 -1.17
C GLY A 1007 17.61 9.95 -0.54
N SER A 1008 18.55 9.22 -1.14
CA SER A 1008 19.94 9.11 -0.64
C SER A 1008 20.67 10.47 -0.55
N LYS A 1009 20.28 11.46 -1.36
CA LYS A 1009 20.84 12.81 -1.30
C LYS A 1009 20.19 13.69 -0.23
N ASN A 1010 18.92 13.45 0.12
CA ASN A 1010 18.13 14.34 0.97
C ASN A 1010 17.81 13.77 2.38
N LEU A 1011 17.54 12.47 2.52
CA LEU A 1011 17.22 11.82 3.80
C LEU A 1011 18.35 11.91 4.84
N PRO A 1012 19.63 11.65 4.50
CA PRO A 1012 20.69 11.73 5.49
C PRO A 1012 20.83 13.13 6.10
N GLY A 1013 20.66 14.18 5.28
CA GLY A 1013 20.64 15.55 5.75
C GLY A 1013 19.43 15.85 6.65
N LEU A 1014 18.29 15.19 6.46
CA LEU A 1014 17.13 15.31 7.35
C LEU A 1014 17.40 14.63 8.70
N LEU A 1015 17.98 13.42 8.69
CA LEU A 1015 18.33 12.68 9.91
C LEU A 1015 19.32 13.48 10.77
N GLU A 1016 20.32 14.07 10.13
CA GLU A 1016 21.32 14.92 10.77
C GLU A 1016 20.66 16.09 11.53
N LEU A 1017 19.74 16.80 10.87
CA LEU A 1017 19.07 17.97 11.42
C LEU A 1017 18.01 17.64 12.47
N SER A 1018 17.22 16.58 12.24
CA SER A 1018 16.07 16.27 13.07
C SER A 1018 16.45 15.55 14.36
N LEU A 1019 17.46 14.67 14.30
CA LEU A 1019 17.80 13.76 15.39
C LEU A 1019 19.26 13.89 15.82
N LEU A 1020 20.23 13.77 14.89
CA LEU A 1020 21.65 13.65 15.28
C LEU A 1020 22.22 14.92 15.93
N GLN A 1021 21.73 16.11 15.54
CA GLN A 1021 22.13 17.36 16.18
C GLN A 1021 21.59 17.54 17.60
N ARG A 1022 20.51 16.84 17.97
CA ARG A 1022 19.94 16.86 19.32
C ARG A 1022 20.63 15.87 20.26
N LEU A 1023 21.45 14.97 19.70
CA LEU A 1023 22.22 13.99 20.46
C LEU A 1023 23.64 14.54 20.73
N PRO A 1024 24.24 14.25 21.90
CA PRO A 1024 25.60 14.66 22.25
C PRO A 1024 26.65 13.79 21.52
N LEU A 1025 26.60 13.79 20.18
CA LEU A 1025 27.50 13.02 19.32
C LEU A 1025 28.60 13.92 18.75
N ASP A 1026 29.80 13.36 18.60
CA ASP A 1026 30.94 14.05 17.98
C ASP A 1026 30.78 14.19 16.45
N HIS A 1027 31.53 15.13 15.85
CA HIS A 1027 31.43 15.41 14.41
C HIS A 1027 31.74 14.18 13.53
N GLY A 1028 32.67 13.33 13.95
CA GLY A 1028 33.00 12.08 13.26
C GLY A 1028 31.84 11.08 13.27
N GLU A 1029 31.16 10.93 14.40
CA GLU A 1029 30.05 10.00 14.58
C GLU A 1029 28.83 10.42 13.75
N ARG A 1030 28.50 11.72 13.75
CA ARG A 1030 27.41 12.28 12.93
C ARG A 1030 27.63 12.02 11.44
N ASN A 1031 28.85 12.22 10.96
CA ASN A 1031 29.20 11.97 9.56
C ASN A 1031 29.14 10.48 9.21
N ALA A 1032 29.57 9.60 10.11
CA ALA A 1032 29.48 8.16 9.92
C ALA A 1032 28.01 7.70 9.80
N ILE A 1033 27.13 8.13 10.71
CA ILE A 1033 25.70 7.79 10.68
C ILE A 1033 25.03 8.33 9.41
N THR A 1034 25.34 9.55 9.01
CA THR A 1034 24.81 10.18 7.79
C THR A 1034 25.26 9.42 6.53
N THR A 1035 26.51 8.98 6.49
CA THR A 1035 27.05 8.19 5.37
C THR A 1035 26.42 6.79 5.33
N LEU A 1036 26.26 6.14 6.47
CA LEU A 1036 25.61 4.83 6.58
C LEU A 1036 24.14 4.90 6.13
N CYS A 1037 23.41 5.94 6.54
CA CYS A 1037 22.04 6.20 6.10
C CYS A 1037 21.95 6.38 4.57
N ARG A 1038 22.93 7.06 3.96
CA ARG A 1038 23.02 7.20 2.50
C ARG A 1038 23.17 5.85 1.81
N TYR A 1039 24.09 5.00 2.28
CA TYR A 1039 24.28 3.66 1.73
C TYR A 1039 23.06 2.78 1.91
N ALA A 1040 22.40 2.84 3.08
CA ALA A 1040 21.15 2.14 3.33
C ALA A 1040 20.04 2.56 2.35
N CYS A 1041 19.88 3.86 2.08
CA CYS A 1041 18.88 4.35 1.11
C CYS A 1041 19.14 3.81 -0.31
N VAL A 1042 20.41 3.80 -0.74
CA VAL A 1042 20.77 3.27 -2.07
C VAL A 1042 20.57 1.76 -2.13
N LEU A 1043 20.98 1.03 -1.09
CA LEU A 1043 20.82 -0.42 -1.01
C LEU A 1043 19.35 -0.84 -1.04
N ILE A 1044 18.51 -0.21 -0.22
CA ILE A 1044 17.06 -0.45 -0.20
C ILE A 1044 16.45 -0.14 -1.57
N GLY A 1045 16.81 1.01 -2.16
CA GLY A 1045 16.36 1.39 -3.49
C GLY A 1045 16.71 0.39 -4.57
N MET A 1046 17.95 -0.13 -4.53
CA MET A 1046 18.43 -1.17 -5.44
C MET A 1046 17.64 -2.47 -5.26
N ILE A 1047 17.43 -2.93 -4.03
CA ILE A 1047 16.67 -4.15 -3.72
C ILE A 1047 15.23 -4.05 -4.23
N VAL A 1048 14.55 -2.92 -3.97
CA VAL A 1048 13.18 -2.69 -4.42
C VAL A 1048 13.10 -2.65 -5.95
N ALA A 1049 14.05 -1.98 -6.62
CA ALA A 1049 14.12 -1.95 -8.08
C ALA A 1049 14.36 -3.35 -8.69
N CYS A 1050 15.29 -4.13 -8.13
CA CYS A 1050 15.56 -5.51 -8.57
C CYS A 1050 14.32 -6.40 -8.40
N LYS A 1051 13.61 -6.27 -7.27
CA LYS A 1051 12.34 -6.99 -7.03
C LYS A 1051 11.27 -6.65 -8.07
N THR A 1052 11.15 -5.37 -8.46
CA THR A 1052 10.19 -4.96 -9.51
C THR A 1052 10.57 -5.48 -10.89
N MET A 1053 11.87 -5.65 -11.16
CA MET A 1053 12.40 -6.31 -12.35
C MET A 1053 12.40 -7.84 -12.22
N GLY A 1054 11.72 -8.39 -11.20
CA GLY A 1054 11.57 -9.83 -10.95
C GLY A 1054 12.87 -10.63 -10.83
N ILE A 1055 13.94 -9.95 -10.42
CA ILE A 1055 15.13 -10.59 -9.87
C ILE A 1055 14.70 -11.12 -8.50
N GLY A 1056 14.51 -12.44 -8.42
CA GLY A 1056 14.05 -13.11 -7.20
C GLY A 1056 15.07 -12.99 -6.08
N TRP A 1057 14.58 -12.98 -4.83
CA TRP A 1057 15.45 -13.02 -3.64
C TRP A 1057 16.39 -14.23 -3.65
N SER A 1058 15.92 -15.36 -4.20
CA SER A 1058 16.70 -16.59 -4.38
C SER A 1058 17.98 -16.39 -5.19
N SER A 1059 17.96 -15.55 -6.24
CA SER A 1059 19.13 -15.31 -7.10
C SER A 1059 20.23 -14.49 -6.43
N VAL A 1060 19.90 -13.71 -5.40
CA VAL A 1060 20.84 -12.82 -4.69
C VAL A 1060 21.18 -13.34 -3.29
N GLN A 1061 20.46 -14.36 -2.80
CA GLN A 1061 20.62 -14.91 -1.45
C GLN A 1061 22.05 -15.38 -1.17
N TRP A 1062 22.71 -16.03 -2.12
CA TRP A 1062 24.10 -16.48 -1.96
C TRP A 1062 25.08 -15.30 -1.81
N LEU A 1063 24.87 -14.23 -2.58
CA LEU A 1063 25.70 -13.02 -2.52
C LEU A 1063 25.50 -12.29 -1.19
N VAL A 1064 24.25 -12.15 -0.75
CA VAL A 1064 23.92 -11.55 0.55
C VAL A 1064 24.48 -12.41 1.68
N ALA A 1065 24.34 -13.74 1.62
CA ALA A 1065 24.89 -14.65 2.62
C ALA A 1065 26.41 -14.52 2.71
N ALA A 1066 27.12 -14.54 1.58
CA ALA A 1066 28.57 -14.36 1.55
C ALA A 1066 29.00 -13.00 2.09
N LEU A 1067 28.29 -11.92 1.72
CA LEU A 1067 28.57 -10.56 2.20
C LEU A 1067 28.30 -10.43 3.71
N THR A 1068 27.20 -10.99 4.22
CA THR A 1068 26.85 -10.97 5.64
C THR A 1068 27.84 -11.79 6.47
N VAL A 1069 28.25 -12.96 5.99
CA VAL A 1069 29.28 -13.79 6.64
C VAL A 1069 30.62 -13.06 6.66
N GLY A 1070 31.06 -12.51 5.53
CA GLY A 1070 32.30 -11.73 5.44
C GLY A 1070 32.29 -10.50 6.34
N LEU A 1071 31.17 -9.77 6.38
CA LEU A 1071 30.98 -8.63 7.29
C LEU A 1071 30.97 -9.07 8.76
N GLY A 1072 30.33 -10.21 9.07
CA GLY A 1072 30.30 -10.80 10.40
C GLY A 1072 31.69 -11.15 10.92
N PHE A 1073 32.52 -11.80 10.09
CA PHE A 1073 33.92 -12.06 10.40
C PHE A 1073 34.73 -10.77 10.58
N GLY A 1074 34.52 -9.76 9.72
CA GLY A 1074 35.20 -8.46 9.85
C GLY A 1074 34.80 -7.66 11.11
N LEU A 1075 33.55 -7.80 11.57
CA LEU A 1075 33.02 -7.14 12.77
C LEU A 1075 33.22 -7.94 14.06
N GLN A 1076 33.70 -9.19 13.96
CA GLN A 1076 33.78 -10.12 15.09
C GLN A 1076 34.55 -9.53 16.27
N GLU A 1077 35.72 -8.91 16.03
CA GLU A 1077 36.53 -8.33 17.11
C GLU A 1077 35.88 -7.09 17.74
N ILE A 1078 35.16 -6.29 16.95
CA ILE A 1078 34.42 -5.13 17.47
C ILE A 1078 33.31 -5.62 18.40
N PHE A 1079 32.61 -6.68 18.00
CA PHE A 1079 31.53 -7.26 18.78
C PHE A 1079 32.05 -7.94 20.06
N ALA A 1080 33.14 -8.68 19.98
CA ALA A 1080 33.79 -9.30 21.14
C ALA A 1080 34.19 -8.25 22.19
N ASN A 1081 34.80 -7.15 21.76
CA ASN A 1081 35.16 -6.04 22.66
C ASN A 1081 33.94 -5.33 23.25
N PHE A 1082 32.88 -5.14 22.47
CA PHE A 1082 31.62 -4.56 22.94
C PHE A 1082 30.97 -5.42 24.03
N VAL A 1083 30.80 -6.71 23.78
CA VAL A 1083 30.20 -7.66 24.75
C VAL A 1083 31.09 -7.76 25.99
N SER A 1084 32.40 -7.81 25.82
CA SER A 1084 33.35 -7.81 26.94
C SER A 1084 33.24 -6.54 27.79
N GLY A 1085 33.03 -5.38 27.16
CA GLY A 1085 32.75 -4.13 27.86
C GLY A 1085 31.48 -4.18 28.71
N LEU A 1086 30.40 -4.76 28.17
CA LEU A 1086 29.17 -4.97 28.95
C LEU A 1086 29.39 -5.93 30.13
N ILE A 1087 30.10 -7.04 29.91
CA ILE A 1087 30.45 -8.00 30.97
C ILE A 1087 31.23 -7.30 32.08
N ILE A 1088 32.26 -6.51 31.75
CA ILE A 1088 33.04 -5.75 32.73
C ILE A 1088 32.15 -4.77 33.52
N LEU A 1089 31.19 -4.10 32.88
CA LEU A 1089 30.28 -3.17 33.55
C LEU A 1089 29.29 -3.87 34.49
N PHE A 1090 28.81 -5.06 34.11
CA PHE A 1090 27.85 -5.84 34.89
C PHE A 1090 28.50 -6.64 36.03
N GLU A 1091 29.52 -7.45 35.72
CA GLU A 1091 30.19 -8.33 36.70
C GLU A 1091 31.23 -7.58 37.55
N ARG A 1092 31.73 -6.44 37.06
CA ARG A 1092 32.71 -5.57 37.73
C ARG A 1092 33.96 -6.30 38.25
N PRO A 1093 34.65 -7.12 37.44
CA PRO A 1093 35.93 -7.75 37.82
C PRO A 1093 37.06 -6.72 38.01
N ILE A 1094 36.89 -5.53 37.42
CA ILE A 1094 37.72 -4.34 37.61
C ILE A 1094 36.82 -3.12 37.76
N ARG A 1095 37.26 -2.15 38.56
CA ARG A 1095 36.56 -0.89 38.77
C ARG A 1095 37.49 0.27 38.43
N ILE A 1096 36.90 1.42 38.08
CA ILE A 1096 37.65 2.66 37.94
C ILE A 1096 38.31 2.97 39.29
N GLY A 1097 39.63 3.13 39.29
CA GLY A 1097 40.46 3.32 40.48
C GLY A 1097 41.16 2.06 40.99
N ASP A 1098 40.84 0.87 40.49
CA ASP A 1098 41.55 -0.35 40.89
C ASP A 1098 42.98 -0.37 40.32
N VAL A 1099 43.92 -0.91 41.10
CA VAL A 1099 45.28 -1.19 40.62
C VAL A 1099 45.29 -2.60 40.04
N VAL A 1100 45.57 -2.70 38.75
CA VAL A 1100 45.54 -3.96 38.01
C VAL A 1100 46.86 -4.20 37.32
N THR A 1101 47.15 -5.47 37.06
CA THR A 1101 48.24 -5.90 36.19
C THR A 1101 47.69 -6.81 35.13
N ILE A 1102 47.83 -6.37 33.88
CA ILE A 1102 47.49 -7.15 32.69
C ILE A 1102 48.77 -7.31 31.87
N ASP A 1103 49.11 -8.55 31.54
CA ASP A 1103 50.42 -8.95 31.04
C ASP A 1103 51.57 -8.41 31.91
N ASN A 1104 52.36 -7.46 31.41
CA ASN A 1104 53.49 -6.83 32.11
C ASN A 1104 53.22 -5.36 32.49
N VAL A 1105 51.99 -4.87 32.32
CA VAL A 1105 51.63 -3.47 32.60
C VAL A 1105 50.86 -3.40 33.91
N THR A 1106 51.45 -2.75 34.91
CA THR A 1106 50.81 -2.45 36.19
C THR A 1106 50.42 -0.98 36.26
N GLY A 1107 49.14 -0.71 36.56
CA GLY A 1107 48.65 0.66 36.69
C GLY A 1107 47.23 0.73 37.25
N SER A 1108 46.72 1.95 37.38
CA SER A 1108 45.37 2.23 37.87
C SER A 1108 44.37 2.34 36.72
N VAL A 1109 43.18 1.74 36.86
CA VAL A 1109 42.12 1.85 35.84
C VAL A 1109 41.53 3.26 35.86
N SER A 1110 41.71 4.03 34.79
CA SER A 1110 41.24 5.42 34.69
C SER A 1110 39.84 5.53 34.09
N LYS A 1111 39.57 4.79 33.00
CA LYS A 1111 38.29 4.87 32.28
C LYS A 1111 37.94 3.54 31.62
N ILE A 1112 36.70 3.10 31.79
CA ILE A 1112 36.15 1.93 31.08
C ILE A 1112 35.22 2.46 29.98
N GLN A 1113 35.57 2.21 28.71
CA GLN A 1113 34.74 2.56 27.56
C GLN A 1113 34.14 1.28 26.97
N ILE A 1114 33.25 1.44 25.98
CA ILE A 1114 32.52 0.32 25.38
C ILE A 1114 33.45 -0.72 24.71
N ARG A 1115 34.60 -0.30 24.15
CA ARG A 1115 35.51 -1.20 23.42
C ARG A 1115 36.87 -1.40 24.07
N ALA A 1116 37.29 -0.48 24.92
CA ALA A 1116 38.60 -0.52 25.55
C ALA A 1116 38.54 0.12 26.94
N THR A 1117 39.47 -0.31 27.80
CA THR A 1117 39.68 0.25 29.14
C THR A 1117 41.07 0.88 29.17
N THR A 1118 41.16 2.08 29.73
CA THR A 1118 42.40 2.83 29.85
C THR A 1118 43.00 2.62 31.23
N ILE A 1119 44.24 2.11 31.27
CA ILE A 1119 45.06 1.97 32.48
C ILE A 1119 46.11 3.09 32.47
N ILE A 1120 46.34 3.74 33.61
CA ILE A 1120 47.41 4.72 33.80
C ILE A 1120 48.51 4.09 34.64
N ASP A 1121 49.70 3.94 34.09
CA ASP A 1121 50.87 3.43 34.82
C ASP A 1121 51.47 4.48 35.77
N TRP A 1122 52.49 4.10 36.53
CA TRP A 1122 53.17 5.00 37.48
C TRP A 1122 53.95 6.13 36.80
N ASP A 1123 54.26 6.01 35.50
CA ASP A 1123 54.86 7.06 34.66
C ASP A 1123 53.79 8.01 34.05
N ARG A 1124 52.51 7.81 34.39
CA ARG A 1124 51.34 8.51 33.81
C ARG A 1124 51.10 8.27 32.32
N LYS A 1125 51.56 7.14 31.77
CA LYS A 1125 51.23 6.72 30.41
C LYS A 1125 49.84 6.10 30.38
N GLU A 1126 49.03 6.49 29.40
CA GLU A 1126 47.72 5.88 29.15
C GLU A 1126 47.88 4.64 28.26
N TYR A 1127 47.61 3.47 28.83
CA TYR A 1127 47.59 2.19 28.14
C TYR A 1127 46.15 1.81 27.81
N ILE A 1128 45.81 1.80 26.52
CA ILE A 1128 44.46 1.51 26.03
C ILE A 1128 44.37 0.02 25.70
N VAL A 1129 43.65 -0.72 26.53
CA VAL A 1129 43.56 -2.18 26.45
C VAL A 1129 42.18 -2.59 25.92
N PRO A 1130 42.09 -3.41 24.85
CA PRO A 1130 40.82 -3.94 24.36
C PRO A 1130 40.06 -4.68 25.47
N ASN A 1131 38.75 -4.45 25.59
CA ASN A 1131 37.95 -5.05 26.67
C ASN A 1131 37.97 -6.58 26.65
N LYS A 1132 38.11 -7.19 25.46
CA LYS A 1132 38.23 -8.65 25.30
C LYS A 1132 39.39 -9.24 26.10
N GLU A 1133 40.49 -8.52 26.25
CA GLU A 1133 41.67 -9.00 26.98
C GLU A 1133 41.40 -9.13 28.48
N PHE A 1134 40.55 -8.29 29.07
CA PHE A 1134 40.18 -8.41 30.49
C PHE A 1134 39.25 -9.58 30.80
N VAL A 1135 38.47 -10.02 29.81
CA VAL A 1135 37.50 -11.12 29.98
C VAL A 1135 38.12 -12.48 29.64
N THR A 1136 39.00 -12.51 28.64
CA THR A 1136 39.59 -13.76 28.14
C THR A 1136 41.03 -14.01 28.62
N GLY A 1137 41.76 -12.95 28.99
CA GLY A 1137 43.14 -13.00 29.44
C GLY A 1137 43.29 -13.17 30.95
N ARG A 1138 44.54 -13.34 31.40
CA ARG A 1138 44.87 -13.39 32.83
C ARG A 1138 45.06 -11.96 33.34
N LEU A 1139 44.34 -11.62 34.40
CA LEU A 1139 44.38 -10.32 35.05
C LEU A 1139 44.64 -10.52 36.55
N LEU A 1140 45.55 -9.73 37.11
CA LEU A 1140 45.73 -9.61 38.55
C LEU A 1140 45.13 -8.27 39.02
N ASN A 1141 44.09 -8.31 39.84
CA ASN A 1141 43.56 -7.11 40.50
C ASN A 1141 44.07 -7.06 41.94
N TRP A 1142 44.87 -6.04 42.25
CA TRP A 1142 45.51 -5.89 43.55
C TRP A 1142 44.56 -5.33 44.62
N THR A 1143 43.40 -4.78 44.24
CA THR A 1143 42.52 -4.00 45.11
C THR A 1143 41.04 -4.41 45.06
N LEU A 1144 40.71 -5.56 44.47
CA LEU A 1144 39.33 -5.98 44.19
C LEU A 1144 38.46 -6.16 45.45
N SER A 1145 38.95 -6.99 46.39
CA SER A 1145 38.21 -7.37 47.60
C SER A 1145 38.71 -6.62 48.84
N ASP A 1146 40.02 -6.40 48.92
CA ASP A 1146 40.69 -5.67 49.99
C ASP A 1146 41.81 -4.82 49.37
N LYS A 1147 42.04 -3.63 49.94
CA LYS A 1147 43.12 -2.72 49.55
C LYS A 1147 44.42 -2.98 50.31
N THR A 1148 44.36 -3.83 51.33
CA THR A 1148 45.50 -4.20 52.16
C THR A 1148 46.58 -4.89 51.32
N ASN A 1149 47.80 -4.36 51.37
CA ASN A 1149 48.95 -4.90 50.63
C ASN A 1149 50.01 -5.44 51.58
N ARG A 1150 50.51 -6.66 51.31
CA ARG A 1150 51.63 -7.24 52.06
C ARG A 1150 52.96 -6.87 51.42
N VAL A 1151 53.88 -6.36 52.24
CA VAL A 1151 55.28 -6.10 51.91
C VAL A 1151 56.16 -7.08 52.67
N VAL A 1152 57.20 -7.58 52.00
CA VAL A 1152 58.21 -8.45 52.61
C VAL A 1152 59.55 -7.74 52.50
N ILE A 1153 60.22 -7.54 53.63
CA ILE A 1153 61.56 -6.96 53.75
C ILE A 1153 62.51 -8.07 54.15
N ASN A 1154 63.52 -8.33 53.32
CA ASN A 1154 64.51 -9.36 53.57
C ASN A 1154 65.75 -8.71 54.19
N VAL A 1155 66.22 -9.23 55.32
CA VAL A 1155 67.36 -8.69 56.06
C VAL A 1155 68.33 -9.81 56.39
N GLY A 1156 69.60 -9.65 56.01
CA GLY A 1156 70.67 -10.59 56.33
C GLY A 1156 71.63 -10.00 57.37
N VAL A 1157 71.84 -10.69 58.49
CA VAL A 1157 72.81 -10.28 59.54
C VAL A 1157 73.97 -11.26 59.63
N ALA A 1158 75.11 -10.83 60.16
CA ALA A 1158 76.32 -11.64 60.21
C ALA A 1158 76.17 -12.88 61.12
N TYR A 1159 76.90 -13.94 60.80
CA TYR A 1159 77.00 -15.12 61.67
C TYR A 1159 77.64 -14.72 63.01
N GLY A 1160 76.97 -15.07 64.12
CA GLY A 1160 77.36 -14.67 65.47
C GLY A 1160 76.55 -13.51 66.07
N ALA A 1161 75.70 -12.85 65.28
CA ALA A 1161 74.74 -11.88 65.80
C ALA A 1161 73.63 -12.57 66.63
N GLU A 1162 73.12 -11.88 67.66
CA GLU A 1162 72.06 -12.39 68.53
C GLU A 1162 70.71 -12.40 67.79
N THR A 1163 70.24 -13.60 67.42
CA THR A 1163 69.07 -13.78 66.53
C THR A 1163 67.75 -13.38 67.18
N ASP A 1164 67.60 -13.63 68.47
CA ASP A 1164 66.38 -13.27 69.22
C ASP A 1164 66.25 -11.75 69.32
N LEU A 1165 67.36 -11.05 69.57
CA LEU A 1165 67.42 -9.59 69.58
C LEU A 1165 67.12 -9.00 68.18
N ALA A 1166 67.61 -9.62 67.11
CA ALA A 1166 67.32 -9.21 65.75
C ALA A 1166 65.81 -9.34 65.42
N LEU A 1167 65.16 -10.44 65.83
CA LEU A 1167 63.70 -10.63 65.67
C LEU A 1167 62.89 -9.61 66.46
N GLU A 1168 63.29 -9.34 67.71
CA GLU A 1168 62.63 -8.34 68.56
C GLU A 1168 62.70 -6.95 67.92
N ILE A 1169 63.89 -6.53 67.47
CA ILE A 1169 64.08 -5.22 66.85
C ILE A 1169 63.28 -5.11 65.55
N LEU A 1170 63.28 -6.14 64.68
CA LEU A 1170 62.52 -6.11 63.43
C LEU A 1170 61.00 -5.99 63.67
N ASN A 1171 60.46 -6.75 64.64
CA ASN A 1171 59.06 -6.66 65.02
C ASN A 1171 58.72 -5.29 65.60
N ARG A 1172 59.55 -4.76 66.50
CA ARG A 1172 59.38 -3.44 67.11
C ARG A 1172 59.40 -2.32 66.06
N VAL A 1173 60.39 -2.32 65.16
CA VAL A 1173 60.50 -1.32 64.09
C VAL A 1173 59.28 -1.33 63.17
N ALA A 1174 58.70 -2.51 62.92
CA ALA A 1174 57.47 -2.61 62.14
C ALA A 1174 56.24 -2.10 62.88
N GLN A 1175 56.10 -2.39 64.18
CA GLN A 1175 54.98 -1.92 65.02
C GLN A 1175 55.02 -0.42 65.29
N GLU A 1176 56.21 0.17 65.39
CA GLU A 1176 56.40 1.61 65.61
C GLU A 1176 56.18 2.43 64.32
N ASN A 1177 56.12 1.80 63.14
CA ASN A 1177 55.89 2.51 61.90
C ASN A 1177 54.41 2.93 61.76
N PRO A 1178 54.10 4.23 61.63
CA PRO A 1178 52.71 4.73 61.68
C PRO A 1178 51.83 4.30 60.50
N VAL A 1179 52.40 3.74 59.43
CA VAL A 1179 51.67 3.33 58.21
C VAL A 1179 51.48 1.80 58.14
N VAL A 1180 52.22 1.03 58.94
CA VAL A 1180 52.06 -0.43 59.03
C VAL A 1180 50.81 -0.75 59.84
N LEU A 1181 50.01 -1.70 59.34
CA LEU A 1181 48.80 -2.14 60.03
C LEU A 1181 49.14 -2.99 61.26
N ASN A 1182 48.40 -2.75 62.34
CA ASN A 1182 48.46 -3.57 63.54
C ASN A 1182 47.64 -4.87 63.42
N ASP A 1183 46.66 -4.89 62.52
CA ASP A 1183 45.85 -6.05 62.18
C ASP A 1183 45.67 -6.11 60.64
N PRO A 1184 46.26 -7.10 59.93
CA PRO A 1184 47.06 -8.20 60.45
C PRO A 1184 48.43 -7.72 60.99
N ALA A 1185 48.85 -8.26 62.13
CA ALA A 1185 50.08 -7.85 62.80
C ALA A 1185 51.34 -8.13 61.94
N PRO A 1186 52.37 -7.27 62.00
CA PRO A 1186 53.64 -7.53 61.34
C PRO A 1186 54.36 -8.72 61.99
N ILE A 1187 55.06 -9.51 61.17
CA ILE A 1187 55.75 -10.72 61.62
C ILE A 1187 57.17 -10.72 61.06
N ALA A 1188 58.16 -10.65 61.95
CA ALA A 1188 59.54 -11.01 61.65
C ALA A 1188 59.75 -12.51 61.89
N SER A 1189 60.36 -13.19 60.93
CA SER A 1189 60.72 -14.60 61.03
C SER A 1189 62.17 -14.83 60.61
N PHE A 1190 62.82 -15.77 61.29
CA PHE A 1190 64.10 -16.31 60.88
C PHE A 1190 63.86 -17.38 59.81
N GLU A 1191 64.26 -17.12 58.58
CA GLU A 1191 63.98 -17.99 57.44
C GLU A 1191 65.03 -19.10 57.30
N GLY A 1192 66.26 -18.84 57.74
CA GLY A 1192 67.31 -19.85 57.77
C GLY A 1192 68.72 -19.28 57.67
N PHE A 1193 69.67 -20.20 57.57
CA PHE A 1193 71.11 -19.96 57.45
C PHE A 1193 71.47 -19.84 55.96
N GLY A 1194 71.90 -18.65 55.52
CA GLY A 1194 72.36 -18.39 54.15
C GLY A 1194 73.88 -18.48 54.00
N ASP A 1195 74.39 -18.38 52.78
CA ASP A 1195 75.81 -18.62 52.46
C ASP A 1195 76.80 -17.73 53.24
N SER A 1196 76.37 -16.53 53.66
CA SER A 1196 77.18 -15.61 54.48
C SER A 1196 76.35 -14.81 55.50
N THR A 1197 75.04 -15.07 55.59
CA THR A 1197 74.09 -14.31 56.40
C THR A 1197 73.17 -15.24 57.19
N LEU A 1198 72.74 -14.81 58.36
CA LEU A 1198 71.52 -15.27 59.01
C LEU A 1198 70.35 -14.50 58.39
N SER A 1199 69.43 -15.18 57.70
CA SER A 1199 68.39 -14.56 56.87
C SER A 1199 67.07 -14.40 57.61
N PHE A 1200 66.57 -13.17 57.64
CA PHE A 1200 65.31 -12.79 58.28
C PHE A 1200 64.35 -12.16 57.26
N ASN A 1201 63.05 -12.45 57.40
CA ASN A 1201 62.01 -11.78 56.65
C ASN A 1201 61.09 -11.03 57.61
N LEU A 1202 60.92 -9.74 57.36
CA LEU A 1202 59.92 -8.92 58.00
C LEU A 1202 58.72 -8.75 57.05
N ARG A 1203 57.59 -9.36 57.40
CA ARG A 1203 56.33 -9.25 56.65
C ARG A 1203 55.45 -8.20 57.32
N VAL A 1204 55.09 -7.16 56.59
CA VAL A 1204 54.22 -6.06 57.07
C VAL A 1204 53.04 -5.88 56.14
N TYR A 1205 51.91 -5.45 56.66
CA TYR A 1205 50.72 -5.11 55.88
C TYR A 1205 50.51 -3.61 55.86
N LEU A 1206 50.15 -3.06 54.71
CA LEU A 1206 49.88 -1.64 54.48
C LEU A 1206 48.41 -1.46 54.09
N PRO A 1207 47.75 -0.36 54.48
CA PRO A 1207 46.33 -0.12 54.18
C PRO A 1207 46.03 0.09 52.69
N ASN A 1208 47.01 0.56 51.92
CA ASN A 1208 46.90 0.80 50.48
C ASN A 1208 48.27 0.75 49.78
N LEU A 1209 48.27 0.79 48.45
CA LEU A 1209 49.47 0.76 47.63
C LEU A 1209 50.17 2.13 47.48
N ASP A 1210 49.49 3.23 47.79
CA ASP A 1210 49.94 4.60 47.46
C ASP A 1210 51.29 4.97 48.09
N ASN A 1211 51.53 4.55 49.34
CA ASN A 1211 52.75 4.87 50.09
C ASN A 1211 53.75 3.70 50.16
N ARG A 1212 53.54 2.63 49.38
CA ARG A 1212 54.30 1.38 49.49
C ARG A 1212 55.81 1.58 49.44
N LEU A 1213 56.31 2.32 48.44
CA LEU A 1213 57.74 2.56 48.26
C LEU A 1213 58.34 3.41 49.38
N LYS A 1214 57.56 4.40 49.87
CA LYS A 1214 57.98 5.25 50.98
C LYS A 1214 58.14 4.43 52.26
N VAL A 1215 57.17 3.59 52.59
CA VAL A 1215 57.21 2.76 53.81
C VAL A 1215 58.33 1.71 53.75
N ILE A 1216 58.57 1.09 52.60
CA ILE A 1216 59.72 0.19 52.41
C ILE A 1216 61.03 0.92 52.73
N THR A 1217 61.18 2.14 52.22
CA THR A 1217 62.37 2.96 52.45
C THR A 1217 62.51 3.33 53.92
N ASP A 1218 61.42 3.79 54.55
CA ASP A 1218 61.39 4.17 55.97
C ASP A 1218 61.74 2.98 56.88
N LEU A 1219 61.23 1.79 56.59
CA LEU A 1219 61.55 0.57 57.32
C LEU A 1219 63.02 0.17 57.14
N HIS A 1220 63.55 0.13 55.92
CA HIS A 1220 64.97 -0.17 55.69
C HIS A 1220 65.90 0.78 56.45
N LEU A 1221 65.65 2.09 56.38
CA LEU A 1221 66.46 3.10 57.08
C LEU A 1221 66.38 2.95 58.60
N THR A 1222 65.22 2.58 59.12
CA THR A 1222 65.02 2.40 60.56
C THR A 1222 65.67 1.11 61.04
N ILE A 1223 65.57 0.02 60.28
CA ILE A 1223 66.23 -1.26 60.56
C ILE A 1223 67.76 -1.08 60.60
N ASP A 1224 68.37 -0.45 59.59
CA ASP A 1224 69.81 -0.16 59.57
C ASP A 1224 70.26 0.62 60.82
N ARG A 1225 69.50 1.66 61.19
CA ARG A 1225 69.81 2.50 62.34
C ARG A 1225 69.72 1.74 63.65
N GLU A 1226 68.66 0.97 63.86
CA GLU A 1226 68.45 0.23 65.11
C GLU A 1226 69.41 -0.96 65.24
N PHE A 1227 69.71 -1.66 64.14
CA PHE A 1227 70.73 -2.72 64.14
C PHE A 1227 72.11 -2.18 64.48
N ARG A 1228 72.51 -1.03 63.90
CA ARG A 1228 73.78 -0.37 64.23
C ARG A 1228 73.87 0.04 65.71
N LYS A 1229 72.76 0.52 66.31
CA LYS A 1229 72.72 0.86 67.75
C LYS A 1229 72.83 -0.39 68.65
N ALA A 1230 72.24 -1.50 68.23
CA ALA A 1230 72.27 -2.76 68.97
C ALA A 1230 73.55 -3.57 68.77
N GLY A 1231 74.48 -3.10 67.93
CA GLY A 1231 75.70 -3.84 67.59
C GLY A 1231 75.48 -5.05 66.67
N ILE A 1232 74.33 -5.13 66.01
CA ILE A 1232 74.00 -6.18 65.05
C ILE A 1232 74.61 -5.81 63.70
N GLU A 1233 75.62 -6.56 63.28
CA GLU A 1233 76.29 -6.36 61.99
C GLU A 1233 75.44 -6.92 60.85
N ILE A 1234 75.14 -6.08 59.85
CA ILE A 1234 74.56 -6.53 58.58
C ILE A 1234 75.66 -7.25 57.81
N ALA A 1235 75.43 -8.50 57.41
CA ALA A 1235 76.52 -9.32 56.89
C ALA A 1235 77.00 -8.82 55.52
N PHE A 1236 78.32 -8.76 55.39
CA PHE A 1236 78.99 -8.79 54.10
C PHE A 1236 79.18 -10.25 53.65
N PRO A 1237 79.36 -10.52 52.34
CA PRO A 1237 79.78 -11.84 51.88
C PRO A 1237 81.07 -12.28 52.60
N GLN A 1238 81.04 -13.44 53.24
CA GLN A 1238 82.17 -14.01 54.00
C GLN A 1238 82.86 -15.08 53.13
N MET A 1239 84.19 -15.15 53.20
CA MET A 1239 84.97 -16.12 52.46
C MET A 1239 86.12 -16.66 53.33
N ASP A 1240 86.05 -17.92 53.69
CA ASP A 1240 87.14 -18.61 54.39
C ASP A 1240 88.29 -18.89 53.42
N LEU A 1241 89.45 -18.28 53.68
CA LEU A 1241 90.63 -18.39 52.83
C LEU A 1241 91.64 -19.38 53.43
N HIS A 1242 91.70 -20.61 52.89
CA HIS A 1242 92.71 -21.60 53.29
C HIS A 1242 94.04 -21.40 52.54
N ILE A 1243 95.01 -20.75 53.19
CA ILE A 1243 96.36 -20.54 52.61
C ILE A 1243 97.20 -21.83 52.80
N ARG A 1244 97.53 -22.53 51.69
CA ARG A 1244 98.18 -23.85 51.72
C ARG A 1244 99.72 -23.84 51.81
N SER A 1245 100.40 -22.72 51.54
CA SER A 1245 101.85 -22.57 51.71
C SER A 1245 102.25 -21.09 51.82
N VAL A 1246 103.11 -20.74 52.78
CA VAL A 1246 103.75 -19.42 52.88
C VAL A 1246 105.23 -19.60 52.50
N ASN A 1247 105.66 -19.13 51.33
CA ASN A 1247 107.07 -19.14 50.93
C ASN A 1247 107.84 -18.09 51.75
N SER A 1248 108.89 -18.51 52.46
CA SER A 1248 109.77 -17.65 53.27
C SER A 1248 110.79 -16.83 52.47
N GLU A 1249 110.59 -16.68 51.15
CA GLU A 1249 111.24 -15.67 50.33
C GLU A 1249 110.17 -14.69 49.82
N SER A 1250 109.91 -13.69 50.65
CA SER A 1250 109.16 -12.50 50.28
C SER A 1250 109.82 -11.30 50.95
N PRO A 1251 109.82 -10.14 50.27
CA PRO A 1251 110.78 -9.08 50.50
C PRO A 1251 110.70 -8.57 51.93
N VAL A 1252 111.86 -8.35 52.54
CA VAL A 1252 112.02 -7.57 53.77
C VAL A 1252 111.21 -6.30 53.60
N ILE A 1253 110.09 -6.20 54.31
CA ILE A 1253 109.34 -4.95 54.44
C ILE A 1253 110.30 -3.98 55.12
N PRO A 1254 110.66 -2.84 54.51
CA PRO A 1254 111.55 -1.87 55.13
C PRO A 1254 110.97 -1.45 56.49
N SER A 1255 111.82 -1.36 57.51
CA SER A 1255 111.42 -0.94 58.85
C SER A 1255 110.70 0.41 58.80
N LEU A 1256 109.74 0.63 59.70
CA LEU A 1256 108.90 1.84 59.76
C LEU A 1256 109.69 3.17 59.75
N GLU A 1257 110.97 3.15 60.13
CA GLU A 1257 111.89 4.30 60.02
C GLU A 1257 112.21 4.70 58.57
N GLN A 1258 112.38 3.75 57.64
CA GLN A 1258 112.65 4.06 56.22
C GLN A 1258 111.42 4.61 55.51
N ARG A 1259 110.23 4.12 55.86
CA ARG A 1259 108.95 4.67 55.34
C ARG A 1259 108.67 6.09 55.84
N ARG A 1260 109.16 6.44 57.03
CA ARG A 1260 109.01 7.80 57.58
C ARG A 1260 109.95 8.79 56.89
N ALA A 1261 111.18 8.38 56.59
CA ALA A 1261 112.13 9.18 55.81
C ALA A 1261 111.64 9.44 54.37
N GLU A 1262 111.08 8.44 53.69
CA GLU A 1262 110.49 8.64 52.34
C GLU A 1262 109.24 9.54 52.36
N LEU A 1263 108.45 9.52 53.44
CA LEU A 1263 107.28 10.40 53.61
C LEU A 1263 107.67 11.86 53.92
N ASP A 1264 108.80 12.07 54.61
CA ASP A 1264 109.34 13.40 54.87
C ASP A 1264 110.00 13.99 53.60
N ASP A 1265 110.75 13.19 52.81
CA ASP A 1265 111.29 13.60 51.50
C ASP A 1265 110.19 13.91 50.46
N LEU A 1266 109.09 13.15 50.46
CA LEU A 1266 107.93 13.40 49.60
C LEU A 1266 107.15 14.67 49.96
N ASN A 1267 107.22 15.12 51.23
CA ASN A 1267 106.59 16.35 51.68
C ASN A 1267 107.50 17.57 51.44
N GLU A 1268 108.83 17.45 51.53
CA GLU A 1268 109.76 18.52 51.14
C GLU A 1268 109.77 18.77 49.62
N SER A 1269 109.64 17.72 48.79
CA SER A 1269 109.50 17.85 47.33
C SER A 1269 108.18 18.50 46.87
N LYS A 1270 107.17 18.62 47.74
CA LYS A 1270 105.91 19.34 47.45
C LYS A 1270 105.88 20.76 48.03
N ALA A 1271 106.91 21.16 48.76
CA ALA A 1271 107.05 22.49 49.38
C ALA A 1271 108.15 23.37 48.74
N ALA A 1272 108.76 22.92 47.64
CA ALA A 1272 109.50 23.73 46.66
C ALA A 1272 108.74 23.73 45.33
#